data_AF-A0A7Y4SY74-F1
#
_entry.id   AF-A0A7Y4SY74-F1
#
_cell.length_a   1.000
_cell.length_b   1.000
_cell.length_c   1.000
_cell.angle_alpha   90.00
_cell.angle_beta   90.00
_cell.angle_gamma   90.00
#
_symmetry.space_group_name_H-M   'P 1'
#
loop_
_entity.id
_entity.type
_entity.pdbx_description
1 polymer ?
#
loop_
_entity_poly.entity_id
_entity_poly.type
_entity_poly.pdbx_seq_one_letter_code
_entity_poly.pdbx_strand_id
1 'polypeptide(L)'
;MLVFRSGLLAALLFFSVEGFAQKEFVAPQPEESAATTTTEIPEGFVARGTTHRLLVPAKHPLLGRMAQSRLLRSLEDYGSFVQVVVDLPRPGDLEALLAGGAQLADELTLVSFNGYLLDGAEREATQGVLAAIPSELRAPAPAGDERSLEIVQFNGPIKDAWLDSLRATGAFVVSYVPNNAYVVVVNGRSRGALEQLRQKPYVLGISSYHPAFKLRPALRGPGLAYTGIYDVVVQVIADEAGEAYADGLEARALAVLAPRERVLDYINLTVKLDGANVQENARSSHVFAVEPKLEARLFDEAQGQIMAAQLNVAGTQPSGPGYLAWLASLGFPGSGANPFAFSVDVHDDGVDRGSTSDVNTEFKVDGLAAGASRVTFNNNYSGDALADGRAGHGNINASIIGGYNSSTGTAFEDASGYQYGLGIAPWVGIGNSKVFSNAGAGVFNQPTATRMANAYNAGARISSNSWGYTVGNAYNADTQSHDASVRDAVSGTAGNQELAIVFAAGNSGSGAGSVHPPGTGKNVLTVGASENFRMTGSDGCGIGNTGADNVMDIISFSGRGPTSDSRKKPEIVAPGTHIEGAASRATGYDGTGVCNQFWPTGQTLYAWSSGTSHSTPAVAGFCALIRQFYLNNALAAPSPAMLKAEIVSGARHMTGVGANDTLWSNSQGFGITNMARTFDGASRIRVDQTQTLGATGATYTATGSVVNTGLPFRVVLAWTDVPGPTTGNAFVNNLDLEVTLNGTLYLGNVFTGANSSTGGALDTRNNTESVFLPAGTSGAFSIVVRGTNIAGDGVPGNADTTDQDFALLVYNGSESAPTPDFSLAATPASQTITAGNATSYTVSNTALNGFTGSVTLSATPAISGVGYSFSPNPEVAGGSSTLSVTSTTAATPGTHIVTITGTSGALVHTTNVTLVINAPPTPTFTMSVTPASQTITAGGPTSYTASTTALNGFVGDVSLSASPAISGVTYGFSPNPVAAGSSSTLSVTTTAAATPGTHTLTVTGISGAITRTSNVTLVINAPGGGNPVKTFSAAPALAIPDNNATGVSNTISVPDSLTVTSISVSTVIPHTFKGDLVVTLTGPDNTSAILHNRTGGGTDNVTTTFSIATTSSQSLTVFNGKNTAGAWTLKVQDLAAIDVGTLSSWKLTFNGEKALTANLVIPDNNTTGVTSTQTYAQTGTVAAVKVRVSVTHTFKGNLEIALIGPDNTTVLLHNRTGGSTNNVNTEYPDLTASNQSLGAFTGKAINGAWKLRVRDLAALDTGTFVSWTLSFQAQ
;
A
#
# COMPACT_ATOMS: atom_id res chain seq x y z
N MET A 1 -37.88 -2.57 23.15
CA MET A 1 -37.02 -2.54 24.35
C MET A 1 -35.57 -2.77 23.90
N LEU A 2 -34.58 -2.51 24.75
CA LEU A 2 -33.17 -2.34 24.34
C LEU A 2 -32.37 -3.66 24.14
N VAL A 3 -31.35 -3.57 23.26
CA VAL A 3 -29.98 -4.15 23.39
C VAL A 3 -29.64 -5.62 22.96
N PHE A 4 -28.83 -5.70 21.87
CA PHE A 4 -27.64 -6.54 21.56
C PHE A 4 -27.66 -8.07 21.23
N ARG A 5 -27.30 -8.34 19.96
CA ARG A 5 -26.22 -9.21 19.39
C ARG A 5 -26.01 -10.68 19.82
N SER A 6 -26.14 -11.58 18.83
CA SER A 6 -25.33 -12.80 18.55
C SER A 6 -25.65 -13.35 17.13
N GLY A 7 -24.84 -14.18 16.44
CA GLY A 7 -23.44 -14.57 16.70
C GLY A 7 -22.90 -15.76 15.83
N LEU A 8 -22.06 -15.45 14.82
CA LEU A 8 -21.10 -16.33 14.09
C LEU A 8 -21.57 -17.50 13.17
N LEU A 9 -20.99 -17.57 11.95
CA LEU A 9 -20.47 -18.71 11.11
C LEU A 9 -21.22 -20.10 11.03
N ALA A 10 -21.14 -20.93 9.97
CA ALA A 10 -20.52 -20.93 8.62
C ALA A 10 -21.07 -22.07 7.71
N ALA A 11 -20.78 -22.04 6.38
CA ALA A 11 -20.40 -23.18 5.47
C ALA A 11 -21.29 -24.48 5.33
N LEU A 12 -21.32 -25.27 4.22
CA LEU A 12 -21.11 -25.09 2.76
C LEU A 12 -21.54 -26.42 2.02
N LEU A 13 -21.47 -26.46 0.66
CA LEU A 13 -21.36 -27.64 -0.26
C LEU A 13 -22.59 -28.36 -0.92
N PHE A 14 -22.86 -27.97 -2.18
CA PHE A 14 -22.86 -28.76 -3.44
C PHE A 14 -23.75 -30.00 -3.74
N PHE A 15 -24.54 -29.88 -4.85
CA PHE A 15 -24.72 -30.74 -6.07
C PHE A 15 -26.11 -30.43 -6.70
N SER A 16 -26.43 -30.52 -8.01
CA SER A 16 -25.73 -31.04 -9.22
C SER A 16 -26.02 -30.14 -10.47
N VAL A 17 -26.10 -30.68 -11.71
CA VAL A 17 -25.82 -29.93 -12.98
C VAL A 17 -26.86 -30.21 -14.12
N GLU A 18 -26.87 -29.32 -15.13
CA GLU A 18 -27.46 -29.40 -16.49
C GLU A 18 -28.93 -28.96 -16.73
N GLY A 19 -29.17 -28.32 -17.90
CA GLY A 19 -30.50 -27.93 -18.40
C GLY A 19 -30.53 -26.62 -19.21
N PHE A 20 -30.47 -26.69 -20.55
CA PHE A 20 -30.70 -25.56 -21.46
C PHE A 20 -32.20 -25.42 -21.79
N ALA A 21 -32.73 -24.18 -21.86
CA ALA A 21 -33.63 -23.65 -22.91
C ALA A 21 -34.55 -22.49 -22.44
N GLN A 22 -34.83 -21.58 -23.37
CA GLN A 22 -35.99 -20.68 -23.49
C GLN A 22 -36.60 -20.03 -22.21
N LYS A 23 -36.45 -18.70 -22.11
CA LYS A 23 -37.49 -17.83 -21.54
C LYS A 23 -38.17 -17.07 -22.69
N GLU A 24 -39.50 -17.12 -22.71
CA GLU A 24 -40.33 -16.31 -23.60
C GLU A 24 -40.38 -14.86 -23.09
N PHE A 25 -40.48 -13.89 -24.01
CA PHE A 25 -40.78 -12.50 -23.67
C PHE A 25 -42.27 -12.37 -23.34
N VAL A 26 -42.61 -12.40 -22.06
CA VAL A 26 -43.94 -11.97 -21.58
C VAL A 26 -43.90 -10.46 -21.36
N ALA A 27 -44.60 -9.71 -22.21
CA ALA A 27 -44.74 -8.27 -22.06
C ALA A 27 -45.60 -7.93 -20.81
N PRO A 28 -45.18 -6.99 -19.95
CA PRO A 28 -46.00 -6.55 -18.83
C PRO A 28 -47.20 -5.74 -19.34
N GLN A 29 -48.40 -6.08 -18.85
CA GLN A 29 -49.57 -5.20 -18.93
C GLN A 29 -49.39 -4.01 -17.96
N PRO A 30 -49.98 -2.83 -18.25
CA PRO A 30 -49.75 -1.64 -17.45
C PRO A 30 -50.54 -1.66 -16.13
N GLU A 31 -49.84 -1.51 -15.01
CA GLU A 31 -50.47 -1.07 -13.75
C GLU A 31 -50.58 0.47 -13.74
N GLU A 32 -51.66 1.00 -13.18
CA GLU A 32 -51.86 2.45 -12.98
C GLU A 32 -50.95 2.98 -11.86
N SER A 33 -49.65 3.15 -12.13
CA SER A 33 -48.76 3.83 -11.19
C SER A 33 -49.07 5.33 -11.15
N ALA A 34 -49.29 5.88 -9.94
CA ALA A 34 -49.41 7.32 -9.73
C ALA A 34 -48.17 8.06 -10.27
N ALA A 35 -48.40 9.19 -10.96
CA ALA A 35 -47.42 9.84 -11.83
C ALA A 35 -46.04 10.09 -11.17
N THR A 36 -45.09 9.19 -11.44
CA THR A 36 -43.67 9.36 -11.12
C THR A 36 -43.07 10.40 -12.05
N THR A 37 -42.66 11.54 -11.48
CA THR A 37 -42.10 12.66 -12.24
C THR A 37 -40.67 12.36 -12.70
N THR A 38 -40.51 11.74 -13.86
CA THR A 38 -39.23 11.63 -14.55
C THR A 38 -38.81 13.01 -15.06
N THR A 39 -37.67 13.50 -14.57
CA THR A 39 -37.17 14.86 -14.79
C THR A 39 -36.23 15.00 -15.99
N GLU A 40 -35.81 13.88 -16.55
CA GLU A 40 -34.86 13.76 -17.66
C GLU A 40 -35.51 13.02 -18.83
N ILE A 41 -34.99 13.22 -20.05
CA ILE A 41 -35.45 12.54 -21.27
C ILE A 41 -35.01 11.07 -21.18
N PRO A 42 -35.92 10.07 -21.23
CA PRO A 42 -35.53 8.67 -21.11
C PRO A 42 -34.68 8.19 -22.29
N GLU A 43 -33.60 7.47 -22.01
CA GLU A 43 -32.81 6.79 -23.04
C GLU A 43 -33.69 5.75 -23.76
N GLY A 44 -33.75 5.82 -25.09
CA GLY A 44 -34.62 4.95 -25.89
C GLY A 44 -36.12 5.22 -25.72
N PHE A 45 -36.53 6.45 -25.38
CA PHE A 45 -37.94 6.84 -25.27
C PHE A 45 -38.73 6.49 -26.54
N VAL A 46 -39.86 5.79 -26.35
CA VAL A 46 -40.85 5.49 -27.39
C VAL A 46 -42.09 6.34 -27.11
N ALA A 47 -42.59 7.06 -28.11
CA ALA A 47 -43.79 7.89 -27.97
C ALA A 47 -45.03 7.01 -27.75
N ARG A 48 -46.00 7.52 -26.99
CA ARG A 48 -47.25 6.80 -26.70
C ARG A 48 -48.19 6.84 -27.92
N GLY A 49 -48.78 5.68 -28.23
CA GLY A 49 -49.71 5.51 -29.35
C GLY A 49 -49.07 4.80 -30.53
N THR A 50 -49.38 5.24 -31.75
CA THR A 50 -48.96 4.60 -33.00
C THR A 50 -48.06 5.48 -33.87
N THR A 51 -47.89 6.77 -33.54
CA THR A 51 -47.18 7.73 -34.39
C THR A 51 -45.74 7.90 -33.91
N HIS A 52 -44.79 7.41 -34.70
CA HIS A 52 -43.37 7.36 -34.36
C HIS A 52 -42.49 8.19 -35.32
N ARG A 53 -41.41 8.75 -34.79
CA ARG A 53 -40.33 9.42 -35.52
C ARG A 53 -39.16 8.47 -35.68
N LEU A 54 -38.65 8.38 -36.91
CA LEU A 54 -37.49 7.58 -37.23
C LEU A 54 -36.48 8.40 -38.04
N LEU A 55 -35.19 8.26 -37.76
CA LEU A 55 -34.12 8.66 -38.66
C LEU A 55 -33.70 7.45 -39.50
N VAL A 56 -33.59 7.64 -40.81
CA VAL A 56 -33.22 6.58 -41.75
C VAL A 56 -32.11 7.09 -42.66
N PRO A 57 -30.98 6.38 -42.83
CA PRO A 57 -29.89 6.84 -43.69
C PRO A 57 -30.37 7.17 -45.12
N ALA A 58 -29.78 8.20 -45.74
CA ALA A 58 -30.21 8.65 -47.05
C ALA A 58 -30.01 7.54 -48.10
N LYS A 59 -30.97 7.42 -49.03
CA LYS A 59 -31.03 6.36 -50.07
C LYS A 59 -31.20 4.92 -49.53
N HIS A 60 -31.42 4.73 -48.22
CA HIS A 60 -31.60 3.39 -47.65
C HIS A 60 -32.89 2.71 -48.17
N PRO A 61 -32.89 1.40 -48.50
CA PRO A 61 -34.05 0.73 -49.12
C PRO A 61 -35.35 0.76 -48.32
N LEU A 62 -35.31 0.98 -46.99
CA LEU A 62 -36.51 1.20 -46.18
C LEU A 62 -37.32 2.42 -46.66
N LEU A 63 -36.68 3.52 -47.08
CA LEU A 63 -37.38 4.73 -47.50
C LEU A 63 -38.31 4.47 -48.69
N GLY A 64 -37.86 3.65 -49.66
CA GLY A 64 -38.68 3.23 -50.79
C GLY A 64 -39.88 2.36 -50.38
N ARG A 65 -39.74 1.55 -49.33
CA ARG A 65 -40.85 0.74 -48.78
C ARG A 65 -41.83 1.60 -47.97
N MET A 66 -41.31 2.52 -47.14
CA MET A 66 -42.10 3.49 -46.36
C MET A 66 -42.92 4.40 -47.27
N ALA A 67 -42.34 4.94 -48.34
CA ALA A 67 -43.03 5.79 -49.31
C ALA A 67 -44.10 5.06 -50.16
N GLN A 68 -44.03 3.73 -50.25
CA GLN A 68 -45.09 2.90 -50.87
C GLN A 68 -46.18 2.48 -49.86
N SER A 69 -45.93 2.65 -48.56
CA SER A 69 -46.91 2.40 -47.51
C SER A 69 -47.86 3.59 -47.33
N ARG A 70 -49.08 3.34 -46.86
CA ARG A 70 -50.00 4.42 -46.41
C ARG A 70 -49.73 4.87 -44.96
N LEU A 71 -48.56 4.53 -44.42
CA LEU A 71 -48.20 4.77 -43.02
C LEU A 71 -47.34 6.02 -42.84
N LEU A 72 -46.71 6.52 -43.90
CA LEU A 72 -45.87 7.71 -43.88
C LEU A 72 -46.72 8.99 -43.75
N ARG A 73 -46.57 9.73 -42.65
CA ARG A 73 -47.26 11.01 -42.37
C ARG A 73 -46.46 12.22 -42.85
N SER A 74 -45.15 12.22 -42.67
CA SER A 74 -44.23 13.22 -43.24
C SER A 74 -42.84 12.65 -43.46
N LEU A 75 -42.06 13.29 -44.33
CA LEU A 75 -40.70 12.92 -44.70
C LEU A 75 -39.90 14.19 -44.91
N GLU A 76 -38.74 14.29 -44.26
CA GLU A 76 -37.85 15.45 -44.32
C GLU A 76 -36.41 15.00 -44.57
N ASP A 77 -35.85 15.42 -45.71
CA ASP A 77 -34.50 15.04 -46.15
C ASP A 77 -33.45 16.01 -45.58
N TYR A 78 -32.35 15.47 -45.06
CA TYR A 78 -31.18 16.18 -44.54
C TYR A 78 -29.87 15.78 -45.28
N GLY A 79 -29.99 15.12 -46.44
CA GLY A 79 -28.90 14.78 -47.35
C GLY A 79 -28.10 13.53 -46.95
N SER A 80 -27.72 13.40 -45.69
CA SER A 80 -27.04 12.20 -45.13
C SER A 80 -28.03 11.21 -44.49
N PHE A 81 -29.13 11.72 -43.95
CA PHE A 81 -30.27 10.95 -43.45
C PHE A 81 -31.58 11.65 -43.82
N VAL A 82 -32.68 10.90 -43.68
CA VAL A 82 -34.05 11.36 -43.86
C VAL A 82 -34.80 11.06 -42.58
N GLN A 83 -35.44 12.06 -41.98
CA GLN A 83 -36.41 11.82 -40.93
C GLN A 83 -37.75 11.46 -41.55
N VAL A 84 -38.42 10.47 -40.99
CA VAL A 84 -39.82 10.16 -41.28
C VAL A 84 -40.67 10.22 -40.02
N VAL A 85 -41.92 10.65 -40.17
CA VAL A 85 -42.99 10.40 -39.19
C VAL A 85 -43.90 9.35 -39.78
N VAL A 86 -44.10 8.24 -39.06
CA VAL A 86 -44.89 7.08 -39.50
C VAL A 86 -45.99 6.76 -38.50
N ASP A 87 -47.07 6.15 -38.98
CA ASP A 87 -48.23 5.72 -38.19
C ASP A 87 -48.35 4.20 -38.28
N LEU A 88 -48.07 3.51 -37.16
CA LEU A 88 -47.83 2.08 -37.07
C LEU A 88 -48.93 1.42 -36.20
N PRO A 89 -50.12 1.13 -36.75
CA PRO A 89 -51.28 0.70 -35.98
C PRO A 89 -51.25 -0.78 -35.55
N ARG A 90 -50.09 -1.45 -35.59
CA ARG A 90 -49.94 -2.88 -35.26
C ARG A 90 -48.73 -3.10 -34.35
N PRO A 91 -48.84 -3.91 -33.29
CA PRO A 91 -47.67 -4.36 -32.52
C PRO A 91 -46.66 -5.07 -33.43
N GLY A 92 -45.37 -4.80 -33.25
CA GLY A 92 -44.29 -5.36 -34.08
C GLY A 92 -43.92 -4.54 -35.32
N ASP A 93 -44.77 -3.60 -35.78
CA ASP A 93 -44.46 -2.77 -36.96
C ASP A 93 -43.27 -1.82 -36.68
N LEU A 94 -43.11 -1.31 -35.44
CA LEU A 94 -42.00 -0.43 -35.07
C LEU A 94 -40.68 -1.22 -34.98
N GLU A 95 -40.70 -2.34 -34.27
CA GLU A 95 -39.56 -3.24 -34.06
C GLU A 95 -39.04 -3.78 -35.40
N ALA A 96 -39.94 -4.05 -36.37
CA ALA A 96 -39.57 -4.46 -37.72
C ALA A 96 -38.87 -3.35 -38.54
N LEU A 97 -39.19 -2.08 -38.29
CA LEU A 97 -38.51 -0.94 -38.93
C LEU A 97 -37.14 -0.68 -38.27
N LEU A 98 -37.06 -0.76 -36.94
CA LEU A 98 -35.80 -0.61 -36.21
C LEU A 98 -34.81 -1.74 -36.54
N ALA A 99 -35.24 -3.00 -36.50
CA ALA A 99 -34.46 -4.15 -36.95
C ALA A 99 -34.11 -4.09 -38.46
N GLY A 100 -34.88 -3.32 -39.23
CA GLY A 100 -34.60 -3.03 -40.63
C GLY A 100 -33.52 -1.96 -40.86
N GLY A 101 -32.98 -1.31 -39.82
CA GLY A 101 -31.97 -0.25 -39.92
C GLY A 101 -32.51 1.18 -39.90
N ALA A 102 -33.74 1.40 -39.42
CA ALA A 102 -34.17 2.71 -38.95
C ALA A 102 -33.70 2.94 -37.50
N GLN A 103 -33.42 4.20 -37.15
CA GLN A 103 -33.16 4.62 -35.77
C GLN A 103 -34.41 5.28 -35.21
N LEU A 104 -34.73 5.00 -33.93
CA LEU A 104 -35.81 5.71 -33.23
C LEU A 104 -35.38 7.16 -32.97
N ALA A 105 -36.34 8.08 -33.05
CA ALA A 105 -36.15 9.50 -32.77
C ALA A 105 -37.41 10.14 -32.15
N ASP A 106 -38.13 9.36 -31.34
CA ASP A 106 -39.35 9.81 -30.66
C ASP A 106 -39.06 10.79 -29.53
N GLU A 107 -37.88 10.73 -28.93
CA GLU A 107 -37.43 11.69 -27.91
C GLU A 107 -37.42 13.13 -28.43
N LEU A 108 -37.36 13.34 -29.76
CA LEU A 108 -37.51 14.65 -30.40
C LEU A 108 -38.88 15.32 -30.18
N THR A 109 -39.89 14.64 -29.60
CA THR A 109 -41.12 15.28 -29.10
C THR A 109 -40.94 15.93 -27.73
N LEU A 110 -39.97 15.47 -26.93
CA LEU A 110 -39.82 15.83 -25.54
C LEU A 110 -38.94 17.07 -25.35
N VAL A 111 -39.41 18.08 -24.62
CA VAL A 111 -38.62 19.26 -24.22
C VAL A 111 -38.52 19.31 -22.70
N SER A 112 -37.30 19.28 -22.16
CA SER A 112 -37.06 19.38 -20.71
C SER A 112 -36.67 20.79 -20.27
N PHE A 113 -37.28 21.26 -19.20
CA PHE A 113 -37.09 22.58 -18.61
C PHE A 113 -36.85 22.50 -17.10
N ASN A 114 -35.58 22.40 -16.70
CA ASN A 114 -35.16 22.36 -15.29
C ASN A 114 -35.99 21.33 -14.48
N GLY A 115 -36.20 20.12 -14.99
CA GLY A 115 -36.97 19.07 -14.32
C GLY A 115 -38.50 19.12 -14.51
N TYR A 116 -39.01 19.85 -15.50
CA TYR A 116 -40.33 19.60 -16.09
C TYR A 116 -40.14 19.08 -17.51
N LEU A 117 -40.78 17.96 -17.85
CA LEU A 117 -40.73 17.35 -19.19
C LEU A 117 -42.06 17.59 -19.90
N LEU A 118 -42.02 18.18 -21.10
CA LEU A 118 -43.20 18.43 -21.95
C LEU A 118 -43.11 17.54 -23.19
N ASP A 119 -44.22 16.95 -23.63
CA ASP A 119 -44.31 16.27 -24.93
C ASP A 119 -45.11 17.13 -25.92
N GLY A 120 -44.47 17.54 -27.01
CA GLY A 120 -45.10 18.33 -28.07
C GLY A 120 -46.09 17.56 -28.95
N ALA A 121 -46.05 16.23 -28.95
CA ALA A 121 -47.00 15.36 -29.64
C ALA A 121 -48.17 14.91 -28.72
N GLU A 122 -47.90 14.58 -27.46
CA GLU A 122 -48.91 14.11 -26.50
C GLU A 122 -49.50 15.28 -25.67
N ARG A 123 -50.45 16.01 -26.29
CA ARG A 123 -51.08 17.20 -25.69
C ARG A 123 -51.69 16.96 -24.30
N GLU A 124 -52.28 15.79 -24.04
CA GLU A 124 -52.92 15.48 -22.76
C GLU A 124 -51.90 15.23 -21.64
N ALA A 125 -50.79 14.54 -21.93
CA ALA A 125 -49.69 14.38 -20.98
C ALA A 125 -49.05 15.73 -20.62
N THR A 126 -48.79 16.58 -21.62
CA THR A 126 -48.34 17.95 -21.41
C THR A 126 -49.33 18.76 -20.57
N GLN A 127 -50.64 18.63 -20.79
CA GLN A 127 -51.64 19.27 -19.93
C GLN A 127 -51.63 18.73 -18.49
N GLY A 128 -51.36 17.45 -18.28
CA GLY A 128 -51.15 16.86 -16.94
C GLY A 128 -49.96 17.48 -16.21
N VAL A 129 -48.80 17.59 -16.88
CA VAL A 129 -47.59 18.22 -16.32
C VAL A 129 -47.85 19.70 -15.98
N LEU A 130 -48.51 20.44 -16.86
CA LEU A 130 -48.88 21.85 -16.61
C LEU A 130 -49.94 21.98 -15.50
N ALA A 131 -50.85 21.02 -15.35
CA ALA A 131 -51.85 21.02 -14.27
C ALA A 131 -51.20 20.84 -12.88
N ALA A 132 -50.08 20.12 -12.80
CA ALA A 132 -49.33 19.88 -11.56
C ALA A 132 -48.46 21.08 -11.12
N ILE A 133 -48.19 22.07 -11.98
CA ILE A 133 -47.45 23.29 -11.60
C ILE A 133 -48.33 24.13 -10.65
N PRO A 134 -47.81 24.61 -9.50
CA PRO A 134 -48.52 25.54 -8.62
C PRO A 134 -49.04 26.76 -9.37
N SER A 135 -50.26 27.20 -9.05
CA SER A 135 -50.98 28.26 -9.78
C SER A 135 -50.19 29.56 -9.94
N GLU A 136 -49.44 29.92 -8.90
CA GLU A 136 -48.61 31.10 -8.76
C GLU A 136 -47.26 30.98 -9.48
N LEU A 137 -46.96 29.84 -10.09
CA LEU A 137 -45.80 29.61 -10.97
C LEU A 137 -46.21 29.17 -12.39
N ARG A 138 -47.49 29.35 -12.75
CA ARG A 138 -47.97 29.19 -14.14
C ARG A 138 -48.02 30.53 -14.86
N ALA A 139 -47.73 30.51 -16.17
CA ALA A 139 -47.98 31.67 -17.03
C ALA A 139 -49.49 31.86 -17.22
N PRO A 140 -50.00 33.11 -17.27
CA PRO A 140 -51.37 33.38 -17.70
C PRO A 140 -51.55 33.03 -19.19
N ALA A 141 -52.80 32.91 -19.64
CA ALA A 141 -53.11 32.86 -21.06
C ALA A 141 -52.80 34.22 -21.70
N PRO A 142 -52.05 34.31 -22.82
CA PRO A 142 -51.71 35.59 -23.44
C PRO A 142 -52.95 36.35 -23.91
N ALA A 143 -53.08 37.62 -23.50
CA ALA A 143 -54.21 38.47 -23.83
C ALA A 143 -53.78 39.66 -24.71
N GLY A 144 -54.44 39.83 -25.86
CA GLY A 144 -54.19 40.95 -26.77
C GLY A 144 -52.71 41.11 -27.16
N ASP A 145 -52.21 42.34 -27.00
CA ASP A 145 -50.88 42.74 -27.45
C ASP A 145 -49.74 42.46 -26.45
N GLU A 146 -50.05 41.88 -25.29
CA GLU A 146 -49.10 41.69 -24.17
C GLU A 146 -47.87 40.86 -24.53
N ARG A 147 -46.76 41.15 -23.83
CA ARG A 147 -45.47 40.45 -23.95
C ARG A 147 -45.51 39.10 -23.22
N SER A 148 -45.47 38.00 -23.96
CA SER A 148 -45.30 36.64 -23.43
C SER A 148 -43.96 36.02 -23.82
N LEU A 149 -43.57 34.97 -23.11
CA LEU A 149 -42.54 34.02 -23.53
C LEU A 149 -43.22 32.72 -23.91
N GLU A 150 -42.90 32.20 -25.09
CA GLU A 150 -43.51 31.00 -25.66
C GLU A 150 -42.42 30.07 -26.21
N ILE A 151 -42.66 28.77 -26.12
CA ILE A 151 -41.81 27.70 -26.63
C ILE A 151 -42.38 27.31 -28.00
N VAL A 152 -41.58 27.40 -29.06
CA VAL A 152 -41.92 26.94 -30.42
C VAL A 152 -41.10 25.69 -30.69
N GLN A 153 -41.75 24.54 -30.84
CA GLN A 153 -41.09 23.27 -31.13
C GLN A 153 -41.32 22.86 -32.58
N PHE A 154 -40.25 22.54 -33.29
CA PHE A 154 -40.26 21.98 -34.63
C PHE A 154 -40.33 20.45 -34.60
N ASN A 155 -40.85 19.86 -35.66
CA ASN A 155 -41.15 18.42 -35.74
C ASN A 155 -39.92 17.55 -36.08
N GLY A 156 -38.72 18.16 -36.17
CA GLY A 156 -37.47 17.54 -36.60
C GLY A 156 -36.28 18.51 -36.48
N PRO A 157 -35.04 18.04 -36.74
CA PRO A 157 -33.83 18.86 -36.72
C PRO A 157 -33.99 20.16 -37.52
N ILE A 158 -33.48 21.26 -36.97
CA ILE A 158 -33.79 22.59 -37.49
C ILE A 158 -33.15 22.81 -38.87
N LYS A 159 -33.98 23.23 -39.84
CA LYS A 159 -33.56 23.73 -41.15
C LYS A 159 -33.62 25.26 -41.15
N ASP A 160 -32.67 25.92 -41.81
CA ASP A 160 -32.59 27.38 -41.88
C ASP A 160 -33.91 28.02 -42.32
N ALA A 161 -34.54 27.48 -43.37
CA ALA A 161 -35.84 27.96 -43.87
C ALA A 161 -37.00 27.87 -42.86
N TRP A 162 -36.91 26.99 -41.85
CA TRP A 162 -37.90 26.90 -40.76
C TRP A 162 -37.62 27.94 -39.67
N LEU A 163 -36.35 28.13 -39.31
CA LEU A 163 -35.92 29.18 -38.38
C LEU A 163 -36.16 30.58 -38.95
N ASP A 164 -35.94 30.77 -40.25
CA ASP A 164 -36.27 32.01 -40.97
C ASP A 164 -37.77 32.22 -41.10
N SER A 165 -38.56 31.15 -41.23
CA SER A 165 -40.03 31.25 -41.13
C SER A 165 -40.48 31.71 -39.73
N LEU A 166 -39.78 31.31 -38.67
CA LEU A 166 -40.02 31.80 -37.31
C LEU A 166 -39.57 33.26 -37.13
N ARG A 167 -38.37 33.63 -37.59
CA ARG A 167 -37.89 35.03 -37.61
C ARG A 167 -38.84 35.95 -38.38
N ALA A 168 -39.39 35.49 -39.50
CA ALA A 168 -40.36 36.23 -40.31
C ALA A 168 -41.71 36.51 -39.60
N THR A 169 -42.00 35.88 -38.45
CA THR A 169 -43.14 36.26 -37.62
C THR A 169 -42.92 37.57 -36.85
N GLY A 170 -41.68 38.06 -36.76
CA GLY A 170 -41.31 39.18 -35.89
C GLY A 170 -41.25 38.84 -34.40
N ALA A 171 -41.34 37.56 -34.02
CA ALA A 171 -41.01 37.10 -32.68
C ALA A 171 -39.49 37.12 -32.49
N PHE A 172 -39.03 37.61 -31.34
CA PHE A 172 -37.60 37.65 -31.02
C PHE A 172 -37.18 36.29 -30.45
N VAL A 173 -36.29 35.59 -31.15
CA VAL A 173 -35.84 34.24 -30.79
C VAL A 173 -34.76 34.36 -29.72
N VAL A 174 -35.05 33.87 -28.51
CA VAL A 174 -34.20 34.10 -27.32
C VAL A 174 -33.10 33.04 -27.21
N SER A 175 -33.46 31.76 -27.35
CA SER A 175 -32.49 30.66 -27.40
C SER A 175 -33.12 29.39 -27.97
N TYR A 176 -32.26 28.54 -28.54
CA TYR A 176 -32.57 27.14 -28.79
C TYR A 176 -32.66 26.37 -27.47
N VAL A 177 -33.50 25.34 -27.45
CA VAL A 177 -33.65 24.34 -26.41
C VAL A 177 -33.59 22.98 -27.11
N PRO A 178 -32.85 21.98 -26.58
CA PRO A 178 -32.76 20.65 -27.17
C PRO A 178 -34.10 20.04 -27.56
N ASN A 179 -34.05 19.14 -28.54
CA ASN A 179 -35.21 18.49 -29.17
C ASN A 179 -36.11 19.49 -29.92
N ASN A 180 -35.43 20.30 -30.76
CA ASN A 180 -36.01 21.12 -31.82
C ASN A 180 -36.87 22.30 -31.34
N ALA A 181 -36.66 22.76 -30.10
CA ALA A 181 -37.43 23.83 -29.50
C ALA A 181 -36.68 25.18 -29.48
N TYR A 182 -37.41 26.27 -29.50
CA TYR A 182 -36.91 27.63 -29.26
C TYR A 182 -37.82 28.33 -28.27
N VAL A 183 -37.25 29.08 -27.32
CA VAL A 183 -38.03 30.05 -26.54
C VAL A 183 -37.98 31.39 -27.27
N VAL A 184 -39.13 32.04 -27.42
CA VAL A 184 -39.30 33.30 -28.15
C VAL A 184 -40.09 34.33 -27.34
N VAL A 185 -39.78 35.61 -27.51
CA VAL A 185 -40.63 36.72 -27.04
C VAL A 185 -41.70 36.99 -28.09
N VAL A 186 -42.96 37.00 -27.65
CA VAL A 186 -44.14 37.27 -28.47
C VAL A 186 -44.82 38.54 -27.97
N ASN A 187 -45.26 39.39 -28.90
CA ASN A 187 -46.04 40.60 -28.62
C ASN A 187 -47.15 40.75 -29.67
N GLY A 188 -48.04 41.73 -29.51
CA GLY A 188 -49.18 41.95 -30.43
C GLY A 188 -48.84 41.96 -31.93
N ARG A 189 -47.66 42.48 -32.31
CA ARG A 189 -47.24 42.52 -33.72
C ARG A 189 -46.82 41.15 -34.28
N SER A 190 -46.29 40.26 -33.45
CA SER A 190 -45.84 38.92 -33.87
C SER A 190 -46.85 37.80 -33.59
N ARG A 191 -47.72 37.96 -32.59
CA ARG A 191 -48.70 36.95 -32.14
C ARG A 191 -49.56 36.41 -33.28
N GLY A 192 -50.09 37.29 -34.13
CA GLY A 192 -50.92 36.90 -35.28
C GLY A 192 -50.18 36.13 -36.37
N ALA A 193 -48.87 36.36 -36.55
CA ALA A 193 -48.03 35.63 -37.49
C ALA A 193 -47.54 34.29 -36.89
N LEU A 194 -47.29 34.25 -35.58
CA LEU A 194 -46.92 33.03 -34.87
C LEU A 194 -48.05 31.99 -34.86
N GLU A 195 -49.31 32.41 -34.74
CA GLU A 195 -50.47 31.52 -34.90
C GLU A 195 -50.67 31.01 -36.34
N GLN A 196 -50.16 31.73 -37.35
CA GLN A 196 -50.07 31.20 -38.73
C GLN A 196 -48.90 30.22 -38.88
N LEU A 197 -47.78 30.43 -38.17
CA LEU A 197 -46.65 29.50 -38.11
C LEU A 197 -47.05 28.17 -37.44
N ARG A 198 -47.91 28.22 -36.41
CA ARG A 198 -48.49 27.02 -35.76
C ARG A 198 -49.17 26.06 -36.73
N GLN A 199 -49.66 26.54 -37.88
CA GLN A 199 -50.33 25.73 -38.90
C GLN A 199 -49.37 25.08 -39.92
N LYS A 200 -48.04 25.21 -39.75
CA LYS A 200 -47.04 24.62 -40.65
C LYS A 200 -46.74 23.17 -40.24
N PRO A 201 -46.63 22.21 -41.18
CA PRO A 201 -46.42 20.78 -40.86
C PRO A 201 -45.05 20.46 -40.24
N TYR A 202 -44.10 21.40 -40.31
CA TYR A 202 -42.79 21.32 -39.66
C TYR A 202 -42.79 21.88 -38.23
N VAL A 203 -43.88 22.50 -37.75
CA VAL A 203 -44.05 22.90 -36.34
C VAL A 203 -44.82 21.80 -35.62
N LEU A 204 -44.26 21.30 -34.53
CA LEU A 204 -44.87 20.28 -33.68
C LEU A 204 -45.85 20.92 -32.67
N GLY A 205 -45.46 22.03 -32.05
CA GLY A 205 -46.29 22.71 -31.06
C GLY A 205 -45.78 24.10 -30.69
N ILE A 206 -46.68 24.90 -30.09
CA ILE A 206 -46.32 26.18 -29.45
C ILE A 206 -47.04 26.27 -28.09
N SER A 207 -46.32 26.53 -27.02
CA SER A 207 -46.82 26.56 -25.63
C SER A 207 -46.22 27.71 -24.82
N SER A 208 -46.82 28.10 -23.70
CA SER A 208 -46.26 29.16 -22.84
C SER A 208 -44.98 28.71 -22.13
N TYR A 209 -44.03 29.61 -21.92
CA TYR A 209 -42.84 29.37 -21.09
C TYR A 209 -43.16 29.74 -19.61
N HIS A 210 -43.52 28.73 -18.81
CA HIS A 210 -44.06 28.93 -17.46
C HIS A 210 -42.98 29.41 -16.46
N PRO A 211 -43.31 30.29 -15.49
CA PRO A 211 -42.40 30.74 -14.42
C PRO A 211 -41.67 29.62 -13.68
N ALA A 212 -42.33 28.48 -13.45
CA ALA A 212 -41.72 27.31 -12.83
C ALA A 212 -40.46 26.82 -13.58
N PHE A 213 -40.45 26.88 -14.91
CA PHE A 213 -39.36 26.42 -15.78
C PHE A 213 -38.07 27.23 -15.58
N LYS A 214 -38.20 28.48 -15.12
CA LYS A 214 -37.12 29.46 -14.99
C LYS A 214 -36.28 29.25 -13.73
N LEU A 215 -36.95 28.94 -12.63
CA LEU A 215 -36.31 28.58 -11.37
C LEU A 215 -35.56 27.26 -11.53
N ARG A 216 -34.27 27.20 -11.15
CA ARG A 216 -33.58 25.91 -10.96
C ARG A 216 -34.27 25.08 -9.86
N PRO A 217 -34.17 23.74 -9.86
CA PRO A 217 -34.83 22.89 -8.85
C PRO A 217 -34.49 23.26 -7.40
N ALA A 218 -33.25 23.70 -7.12
CA ALA A 218 -32.81 24.16 -5.80
C ALA A 218 -33.53 25.42 -5.28
N LEU A 219 -34.22 26.16 -6.16
CA LEU A 219 -35.03 27.35 -5.83
C LEU A 219 -36.54 27.06 -5.91
N ARG A 220 -36.95 25.79 -5.72
CA ARG A 220 -38.36 25.36 -5.69
C ARG A 220 -38.70 24.59 -4.41
N GLY A 221 -39.98 24.59 -4.05
CA GLY A 221 -40.48 23.87 -2.87
C GLY A 221 -40.24 24.61 -1.55
N PRO A 222 -40.39 23.92 -0.40
CA PRO A 222 -40.43 24.56 0.93
C PRO A 222 -39.11 25.21 1.37
N GLY A 223 -38.02 25.03 0.63
CA GLY A 223 -36.75 25.75 0.84
C GLY A 223 -36.78 27.21 0.38
N LEU A 224 -37.71 27.61 -0.51
CA LEU A 224 -37.87 28.99 -0.96
C LEU A 224 -38.91 29.74 -0.11
N ALA A 225 -38.55 30.04 1.13
CA ALA A 225 -39.36 30.87 2.02
C ALA A 225 -39.45 32.31 1.46
N TYR A 226 -40.64 32.90 1.44
CA TYR A 226 -40.86 34.28 0.97
C TYR A 226 -39.95 35.32 1.65
N THR A 227 -39.54 35.07 2.90
CA THR A 227 -38.65 35.92 3.72
C THR A 227 -37.20 35.41 3.79
N GLY A 228 -36.88 34.31 3.12
CA GLY A 228 -35.50 33.84 2.99
C GLY A 228 -34.71 34.76 2.05
N ILE A 229 -33.40 34.85 2.25
CA ILE A 229 -32.48 35.62 1.39
C ILE A 229 -31.65 34.65 0.57
N TYR A 230 -31.59 34.88 -0.74
CA TYR A 230 -30.97 34.00 -1.73
C TYR A 230 -30.00 34.78 -2.60
N ASP A 231 -28.79 34.24 -2.75
CA ASP A 231 -27.74 34.77 -3.61
C ASP A 231 -27.90 34.11 -4.97
N VAL A 232 -28.52 34.81 -5.91
CA VAL A 232 -28.99 34.24 -7.18
C VAL A 232 -28.52 35.01 -8.40
N VAL A 233 -28.34 34.32 -9.52
CA VAL A 233 -28.30 34.93 -10.85
C VAL A 233 -29.72 34.94 -11.41
N VAL A 234 -30.27 36.12 -11.70
CA VAL A 234 -31.50 36.28 -12.49
C VAL A 234 -31.11 36.59 -13.93
N GLN A 235 -31.37 35.66 -14.83
CA GLN A 235 -31.13 35.84 -16.26
C GLN A 235 -32.33 36.56 -16.89
N VAL A 236 -32.16 37.85 -17.17
CA VAL A 236 -33.09 38.68 -17.96
C VAL A 236 -32.76 38.52 -19.45
N ILE A 237 -33.74 38.74 -20.32
CA ILE A 237 -33.61 38.66 -21.79
C ILE A 237 -33.16 40.03 -22.30
N ALA A 238 -32.16 40.07 -23.17
CA ALA A 238 -31.47 41.28 -23.55
C ALA A 238 -32.05 41.95 -24.81
N ASP A 239 -33.38 42.15 -24.80
CA ASP A 239 -34.06 43.05 -25.75
C ASP A 239 -34.37 44.41 -25.10
N GLU A 240 -34.81 45.38 -25.90
CA GLU A 240 -35.02 46.79 -25.50
C GLU A 240 -35.81 46.94 -24.19
N ALA A 241 -36.84 46.11 -23.99
CA ALA A 241 -37.68 46.15 -22.80
C ALA A 241 -37.11 45.32 -21.63
N GLY A 242 -36.19 44.39 -21.88
CA GLY A 242 -35.48 43.63 -20.86
C GLY A 242 -34.32 44.40 -20.22
N GLU A 243 -33.60 45.23 -20.96
CA GLU A 243 -32.58 46.15 -20.40
C GLU A 243 -33.19 47.04 -19.31
N ALA A 244 -34.37 47.63 -19.57
CA ALA A 244 -35.11 48.42 -18.57
C ALA A 244 -35.64 47.57 -17.39
N TYR A 245 -35.92 46.28 -17.59
CA TYR A 245 -36.30 45.38 -16.50
C TYR A 245 -35.09 45.02 -15.61
N ALA A 246 -33.90 44.90 -16.21
CA ALA A 246 -32.63 44.70 -15.51
C ALA A 246 -32.26 45.91 -14.64
N ASP A 247 -32.38 47.14 -15.17
CA ASP A 247 -32.23 48.38 -14.39
C ASP A 247 -33.15 48.40 -13.16
N GLY A 248 -34.44 48.11 -13.39
CA GLY A 248 -35.42 48.01 -12.31
C GLY A 248 -35.16 46.86 -11.34
N LEU A 249 -34.38 45.83 -11.70
CA LEU A 249 -34.04 44.70 -10.85
C LEU A 249 -32.84 45.01 -9.95
N GLU A 250 -31.76 45.58 -10.47
CA GLU A 250 -30.65 46.05 -9.62
C GLU A 250 -31.13 47.06 -8.59
N ALA A 251 -32.02 47.98 -9.00
CA ALA A 251 -32.59 49.01 -8.12
C ALA A 251 -33.50 48.48 -7.01
N ARG A 252 -34.01 47.23 -7.10
CA ARG A 252 -34.85 46.59 -6.07
C ARG A 252 -34.19 45.38 -5.39
N ALA A 253 -32.96 45.02 -5.77
CA ALA A 253 -32.21 43.94 -5.15
C ALA A 253 -31.74 44.32 -3.74
N LEU A 254 -31.62 43.34 -2.84
CA LEU A 254 -31.06 43.55 -1.50
C LEU A 254 -29.55 43.86 -1.56
N ALA A 255 -28.88 43.32 -2.58
CA ALA A 255 -27.54 43.72 -3.02
C ALA A 255 -27.32 43.25 -4.46
N VAL A 256 -26.52 43.98 -5.25
CA VAL A 256 -25.90 43.45 -6.47
C VAL A 256 -24.61 42.74 -6.04
N LEU A 257 -24.50 41.45 -6.33
CA LEU A 257 -23.44 40.54 -5.85
C LEU A 257 -22.31 40.35 -6.87
N ALA A 258 -22.61 40.52 -8.16
CA ALA A 258 -21.66 40.85 -9.20
C ALA A 258 -22.35 41.78 -10.21
N PRO A 259 -21.62 42.68 -10.91
CA PRO A 259 -22.20 43.53 -11.95
C PRO A 259 -22.96 42.69 -12.99
N ARG A 260 -24.03 43.25 -13.59
CA ARG A 260 -24.75 42.52 -14.64
C ARG A 260 -23.84 42.19 -15.83
N GLU A 261 -23.98 40.98 -16.34
CA GLU A 261 -23.18 40.44 -17.44
C GLU A 261 -24.08 40.19 -18.65
N ARG A 262 -23.69 40.68 -19.85
CA ARG A 262 -24.44 40.43 -21.08
C ARG A 262 -23.84 39.23 -21.81
N VAL A 263 -24.63 38.18 -22.00
CA VAL A 263 -24.21 36.93 -22.66
C VAL A 263 -25.24 36.58 -23.74
N LEU A 264 -24.85 36.68 -25.01
CA LEU A 264 -25.78 36.58 -26.15
C LEU A 264 -26.97 37.56 -25.97
N ASP A 265 -28.19 37.05 -26.13
CA ASP A 265 -29.45 37.76 -25.91
C ASP A 265 -29.94 37.68 -24.44
N TYR A 266 -29.02 37.66 -23.47
CA TYR A 266 -29.29 37.67 -22.04
C TYR A 266 -28.49 38.70 -21.24
N ILE A 267 -29.05 39.10 -20.10
CA ILE A 267 -28.49 39.96 -19.06
C ILE A 267 -28.55 39.16 -17.75
N ASN A 268 -27.42 38.60 -17.33
CA ASN A 268 -27.29 37.86 -16.08
C ASN A 268 -27.10 38.86 -14.93
N LEU A 269 -28.06 38.91 -14.00
CA LEU A 269 -28.02 39.77 -12.82
C LEU A 269 -27.74 38.93 -11.59
N THR A 270 -26.49 38.91 -11.14
CA THR A 270 -26.08 38.21 -9.92
C THR A 270 -26.43 39.09 -8.72
N VAL A 271 -27.59 38.83 -8.11
CA VAL A 271 -28.24 39.66 -7.08
C VAL A 271 -28.64 38.85 -5.84
N LYS A 272 -28.55 39.51 -4.68
CA LYS A 272 -29.14 39.04 -3.42
C LYS A 272 -30.61 39.46 -3.41
N LEU A 273 -31.53 38.51 -3.35
CA LEU A 273 -32.98 38.74 -3.36
C LEU A 273 -33.64 38.06 -2.16
N ASP A 274 -34.80 38.57 -1.75
CA ASP A 274 -35.71 37.78 -0.92
C ASP A 274 -36.49 36.76 -1.77
N GLY A 275 -37.05 35.73 -1.12
CA GLY A 275 -37.83 34.69 -1.80
C GLY A 275 -39.07 35.21 -2.53
N ALA A 276 -39.62 36.37 -2.13
CA ALA A 276 -40.70 37.03 -2.85
C ALA A 276 -40.23 37.56 -4.22
N ASN A 277 -39.13 38.31 -4.24
CA ASN A 277 -38.50 38.81 -5.46
C ASN A 277 -37.98 37.68 -6.35
N VAL A 278 -37.45 36.58 -5.80
CA VAL A 278 -37.07 35.40 -6.61
C VAL A 278 -38.26 34.85 -7.41
N GLN A 279 -39.45 34.76 -6.79
CA GLN A 279 -40.66 34.33 -7.48
C GLN A 279 -41.22 35.38 -8.45
N GLU A 280 -41.18 36.66 -8.09
CA GLU A 280 -41.65 37.74 -8.97
C GLU A 280 -40.81 37.85 -10.25
N ASN A 281 -39.49 37.73 -10.13
CA ASN A 281 -38.61 37.67 -11.29
C ASN A 281 -38.95 36.45 -12.16
N ALA A 282 -39.14 35.25 -11.59
CA ALA A 282 -39.58 34.08 -12.37
C ALA A 282 -40.92 34.34 -13.13
N ARG A 283 -41.85 35.11 -12.56
CA ARG A 283 -43.13 35.46 -13.20
C ARG A 283 -42.98 36.39 -14.41
N SER A 284 -41.96 37.26 -14.44
CA SER A 284 -41.78 38.26 -15.50
C SER A 284 -41.46 37.66 -16.88
N SER A 285 -42.13 38.12 -17.95
CA SER A 285 -41.80 37.79 -19.35
C SER A 285 -40.54 38.50 -19.87
N HIS A 286 -39.82 39.22 -19.01
CA HIS A 286 -38.46 39.70 -19.27
C HIS A 286 -37.40 38.75 -18.71
N VAL A 287 -37.73 37.88 -17.75
CA VAL A 287 -36.80 36.90 -17.15
C VAL A 287 -36.90 35.57 -17.86
N PHE A 288 -35.75 34.95 -18.10
CA PHE A 288 -35.57 33.61 -18.63
C PHE A 288 -35.27 32.57 -17.55
N ALA A 289 -34.35 32.83 -16.61
CA ALA A 289 -33.94 31.86 -15.58
C ALA A 289 -33.56 32.51 -14.23
N VAL A 290 -33.53 31.71 -13.15
CA VAL A 290 -33.01 32.11 -11.81
C VAL A 290 -32.27 30.94 -11.12
N GLU A 291 -31.05 31.16 -10.59
CA GLU A 291 -30.11 30.10 -10.10
C GLU A 291 -29.05 30.53 -9.02
N PRO A 292 -28.36 29.62 -8.26
CA PRO A 292 -27.37 29.92 -7.16
C PRO A 292 -25.82 29.82 -7.47
N LYS A 293 -24.86 29.92 -6.47
CA LYS A 293 -23.36 30.28 -6.57
C LYS A 293 -22.28 29.41 -5.76
N LEU A 294 -20.94 29.22 -6.15
CA LEU A 294 -19.81 28.29 -5.59
C LEU A 294 -18.23 28.66 -5.79
N GLU A 295 -17.15 28.10 -5.06
CA GLU A 295 -15.68 28.61 -4.87
C GLU A 295 -14.43 27.54 -4.57
N ALA A 296 -13.03 27.82 -4.49
CA ALA A 296 -11.79 26.83 -4.50
C ALA A 296 -10.29 27.11 -3.82
N ARG A 297 -9.17 26.21 -3.83
CA ARG A 297 -7.86 26.13 -2.91
C ARG A 297 -6.35 25.55 -3.39
N LEU A 298 -5.09 25.52 -2.70
CA LEU A 298 -3.60 25.06 -3.16
C LEU A 298 -2.22 24.54 -2.29
N PHE A 299 -0.96 24.10 -2.82
CA PHE A 299 0.24 23.09 -2.37
C PHE A 299 1.92 23.25 -2.22
N ASP A 300 2.85 22.17 -2.03
CA ASP A 300 4.42 22.02 -1.75
C ASP A 300 5.39 20.79 -2.26
N GLU A 301 6.60 20.47 -1.63
CA GLU A 301 7.74 19.50 -2.01
C GLU A 301 7.40 18.02 -2.15
N ALA A 302 6.75 17.33 -1.19
CA ALA A 302 6.75 15.85 -1.18
C ALA A 302 6.25 15.24 -2.53
N GLN A 303 5.41 16.02 -3.20
CA GLN A 303 5.06 15.95 -4.62
C GLN A 303 6.27 15.77 -5.58
N GLY A 304 7.29 16.62 -5.53
CA GLY A 304 8.52 16.58 -6.33
C GLY A 304 9.32 15.29 -6.17
N GLN A 305 9.43 14.72 -4.97
CA GLN A 305 10.07 13.39 -4.78
C GLN A 305 9.31 12.30 -5.52
N ILE A 306 7.97 12.36 -5.48
CA ILE A 306 7.10 11.42 -6.17
C ILE A 306 7.19 11.58 -7.69
N MET A 307 7.18 12.81 -8.19
CA MET A 307 7.34 13.10 -9.61
C MET A 307 8.75 12.72 -10.11
N ALA A 308 9.78 12.89 -9.28
CA ALA A 308 11.13 12.36 -9.50
C ALA A 308 11.24 10.84 -9.41
N ALA A 309 10.13 10.15 -9.11
CA ALA A 309 10.05 8.71 -8.86
C ALA A 309 11.04 8.19 -7.80
N GLN A 310 11.47 9.05 -6.87
CA GLN A 310 12.31 8.69 -5.72
C GLN A 310 11.42 8.09 -4.62
N LEU A 311 11.02 6.83 -4.84
CA LEU A 311 10.06 6.10 -4.02
C LEU A 311 10.68 4.87 -3.36
N ASN A 312 10.00 4.34 -2.35
CA ASN A 312 10.31 3.04 -1.77
C ASN A 312 10.17 1.90 -2.80
N VAL A 313 10.66 0.70 -2.45
CA VAL A 313 10.62 -0.50 -3.33
C VAL A 313 9.19 -0.90 -3.75
N ALA A 314 8.16 -0.51 -2.98
CA ALA A 314 6.76 -0.76 -3.32
C ALA A 314 6.15 0.29 -4.29
N GLY A 315 6.80 1.45 -4.48
CA GLY A 315 6.30 2.56 -5.28
C GLY A 315 5.15 3.36 -4.64
N THR A 316 4.86 3.15 -3.36
CA THR A 316 3.69 3.69 -2.64
C THR A 316 3.96 4.97 -1.84
N GLN A 317 5.23 5.29 -1.58
CA GLN A 317 5.64 6.47 -0.80
C GLN A 317 7.05 6.94 -1.19
N PRO A 318 7.43 8.20 -0.96
CA PRO A 318 8.79 8.70 -1.10
C PRO A 318 9.84 7.86 -0.35
N SER A 319 11.05 7.78 -0.90
CA SER A 319 12.21 7.13 -0.26
C SER A 319 12.94 8.01 0.76
N GLY A 320 12.80 9.34 0.66
CA GLY A 320 13.48 10.33 1.51
C GLY A 320 13.50 11.72 0.84
N PRO A 321 13.91 12.76 1.58
CA PRO A 321 14.06 14.13 1.05
C PRO A 321 15.35 14.31 0.22
N GLY A 322 15.52 15.49 -0.39
CA GLY A 322 16.71 15.88 -1.14
C GLY A 322 16.49 16.26 -2.62
N TYR A 323 15.30 16.76 -2.98
CA TYR A 323 14.88 16.96 -4.37
C TYR A 323 15.83 17.88 -5.17
N LEU A 324 16.33 18.96 -4.55
CA LEU A 324 17.35 19.84 -5.12
C LEU A 324 18.64 19.13 -5.53
N ALA A 325 19.13 18.18 -4.71
CA ALA A 325 20.36 17.44 -4.99
C ALA A 325 20.17 16.47 -6.16
N TRP A 326 18.98 15.89 -6.29
CA TRP A 326 18.60 15.07 -7.43
C TRP A 326 18.50 15.91 -8.72
N LEU A 327 17.87 17.08 -8.69
CA LEU A 327 17.84 17.99 -9.85
C LEU A 327 19.26 18.43 -10.28
N ALA A 328 20.12 18.80 -9.33
CA ALA A 328 21.50 19.16 -9.62
C ALA A 328 22.30 18.00 -10.27
N SER A 329 21.99 16.74 -9.91
CA SER A 329 22.63 15.56 -10.52
C SER A 329 22.25 15.35 -12.00
N LEU A 330 21.12 15.91 -12.44
CA LEU A 330 20.67 15.92 -13.84
C LEU A 330 21.22 17.12 -14.65
N GLY A 331 22.08 17.95 -14.05
CA GLY A 331 22.63 19.13 -14.71
C GLY A 331 21.66 20.33 -14.78
N PHE A 332 20.59 20.35 -13.98
CA PHE A 332 19.88 21.60 -13.68
C PHE A 332 20.77 22.54 -12.85
N PRO A 333 20.52 23.87 -12.84
CA PRO A 333 21.39 24.83 -12.16
C PRO A 333 21.61 24.51 -10.69
N GLY A 334 22.83 24.76 -10.19
CA GLY A 334 23.08 24.83 -8.74
C GLY A 334 22.71 26.20 -8.17
N SER A 335 22.98 26.42 -6.89
CA SER A 335 22.84 27.75 -6.30
C SER A 335 23.77 28.78 -6.97
N GLY A 336 23.26 30.00 -7.16
CA GLY A 336 23.92 31.09 -7.86
C GLY A 336 24.03 30.92 -9.39
N ALA A 337 23.54 29.82 -9.96
CA ALA A 337 23.68 29.52 -11.39
C ALA A 337 22.42 29.86 -12.20
N ASN A 338 22.64 30.47 -13.36
CA ASN A 338 21.73 30.67 -14.50
C ASN A 338 20.22 30.43 -14.25
N PRO A 339 19.43 31.45 -13.86
CA PRO A 339 17.97 31.35 -13.85
C PRO A 339 17.44 31.05 -15.26
N PHE A 340 16.31 30.35 -15.37
CA PHE A 340 15.82 29.90 -16.67
C PHE A 340 15.48 31.11 -17.56
N ALA A 341 15.83 31.05 -18.84
CA ALA A 341 15.67 32.17 -19.80
C ALA A 341 14.21 32.41 -20.25
N PHE A 342 13.24 31.91 -19.48
CA PHE A 342 11.79 31.99 -19.72
C PHE A 342 11.06 31.88 -18.38
N SER A 343 9.79 32.27 -18.36
CA SER A 343 8.93 32.13 -17.17
C SER A 343 7.83 31.08 -17.36
N VAL A 344 7.28 30.61 -16.24
CA VAL A 344 5.96 29.96 -16.15
C VAL A 344 4.97 31.01 -15.64
N ASP A 345 3.91 31.29 -16.39
CA ASP A 345 2.84 32.20 -15.97
C ASP A 345 1.89 31.50 -14.99
N VAL A 346 1.59 32.15 -13.86
CA VAL A 346 0.59 31.73 -12.88
C VAL A 346 -0.69 32.52 -13.14
N HIS A 347 -1.68 31.87 -13.74
CA HIS A 347 -2.89 32.51 -14.25
C HIS A 347 -4.04 32.39 -13.23
N ASP A 348 -3.97 33.13 -12.12
CA ASP A 348 -4.68 32.78 -10.89
C ASP A 348 -5.08 33.99 -9.99
N ASP A 349 -5.19 33.84 -8.67
CA ASP A 349 -5.64 34.87 -7.71
C ASP A 349 -4.59 35.92 -7.30
N GLY A 350 -3.40 35.86 -7.90
CA GLY A 350 -2.27 36.76 -7.62
C GLY A 350 -1.13 36.07 -6.86
N VAL A 351 0.04 36.68 -6.84
CA VAL A 351 1.25 36.14 -6.21
C VAL A 351 1.80 37.14 -5.21
N ASP A 352 1.97 36.69 -3.97
CA ASP A 352 2.54 37.42 -2.84
C ASP A 352 1.99 38.87 -2.76
N ARG A 353 2.86 39.89 -2.85
CA ARG A 353 2.49 41.31 -2.78
C ARG A 353 2.16 41.95 -4.13
N GLY A 354 2.04 41.17 -5.21
CA GLY A 354 1.82 41.69 -6.57
C GLY A 354 2.99 42.55 -7.08
N SER A 355 4.21 42.28 -6.60
CA SER A 355 5.43 43.02 -6.89
C SER A 355 6.44 42.14 -7.63
N THR A 356 7.28 42.73 -8.48
CA THR A 356 8.42 42.03 -9.12
C THR A 356 9.72 42.16 -8.33
N SER A 357 9.71 42.80 -7.15
CA SER A 357 10.93 43.10 -6.38
C SER A 357 10.80 42.84 -4.87
N ASP A 358 9.67 43.20 -4.26
CA ASP A 358 9.30 42.77 -2.90
C ASP A 358 8.46 41.49 -2.98
N VAL A 359 9.17 40.37 -3.12
CA VAL A 359 8.61 39.01 -3.20
C VAL A 359 9.05 38.18 -1.99
N ASN A 360 8.30 37.11 -1.68
CA ASN A 360 8.73 36.10 -0.71
C ASN A 360 10.15 35.62 -1.07
N THR A 361 10.99 35.39 -0.05
CA THR A 361 12.32 34.77 -0.16
C THR A 361 12.33 33.53 -1.05
N GLU A 362 11.29 32.68 -1.00
CA GLU A 362 11.15 31.52 -1.89
C GLU A 362 11.21 31.90 -3.38
N PHE A 363 10.65 33.06 -3.77
CA PHE A 363 10.63 33.55 -5.15
C PHE A 363 11.86 34.38 -5.51
N LYS A 364 12.95 34.29 -4.74
CA LYS A 364 14.24 34.88 -5.05
C LYS A 364 15.24 33.84 -5.54
N VAL A 365 16.34 34.30 -6.12
CA VAL A 365 17.50 33.46 -6.41
C VAL A 365 18.05 32.90 -5.09
N ASP A 366 18.26 31.59 -5.04
CA ASP A 366 18.78 30.82 -3.90
C ASP A 366 17.98 30.94 -2.59
N GLY A 367 16.72 31.38 -2.65
CA GLY A 367 15.90 31.63 -1.45
C GLY A 367 16.35 32.84 -0.62
N LEU A 368 17.37 33.58 -1.08
CA LEU A 368 18.06 34.59 -0.27
C LEU A 368 17.29 35.92 -0.24
N ALA A 369 17.15 36.54 0.94
CA ALA A 369 16.49 37.84 1.08
C ALA A 369 17.14 38.96 0.23
N ALA A 370 18.48 38.91 0.08
CA ALA A 370 19.27 39.78 -0.77
C ALA A 370 19.35 39.33 -2.25
N GLY A 371 18.77 38.16 -2.59
CA GLY A 371 18.70 37.65 -3.95
C GLY A 371 17.82 38.51 -4.85
N ALA A 372 18.10 38.44 -6.15
CA ALA A 372 17.22 38.97 -7.18
C ALA A 372 15.87 38.24 -7.16
N SER A 373 14.80 38.97 -7.48
CA SER A 373 13.48 38.37 -7.68
C SER A 373 13.48 37.47 -8.92
N ARG A 374 12.77 36.34 -8.83
CA ARG A 374 12.40 35.49 -9.97
C ARG A 374 10.96 35.72 -10.42
N VAL A 375 10.17 36.57 -9.73
CA VAL A 375 8.89 37.05 -10.27
C VAL A 375 9.19 38.11 -11.33
N THR A 376 9.00 37.75 -12.60
CA THR A 376 9.44 38.53 -13.77
C THR A 376 8.43 39.58 -14.21
N PHE A 377 7.14 39.30 -14.08
CA PHE A 377 6.06 40.23 -14.42
C PHE A 377 4.82 40.03 -13.53
N ASN A 378 4.00 41.08 -13.45
CA ASN A 378 2.70 41.09 -12.77
C ASN A 378 1.65 41.71 -13.71
N ASN A 379 0.92 40.88 -14.46
CA ASN A 379 -0.27 41.30 -15.17
C ASN A 379 -1.46 41.30 -14.19
N ASN A 380 -2.25 42.38 -14.18
CA ASN A 380 -3.43 42.48 -13.31
C ASN A 380 -4.69 42.71 -14.14
N TYR A 381 -5.52 41.66 -14.25
CA TYR A 381 -6.81 41.70 -14.94
C TYR A 381 -7.99 41.86 -13.98
N SER A 382 -7.76 41.54 -12.70
CA SER A 382 -8.79 41.49 -11.64
C SER A 382 -9.49 42.81 -11.29
N GLY A 383 -8.86 43.95 -11.59
CA GLY A 383 -9.33 45.27 -11.17
C GLY A 383 -8.98 45.64 -9.73
N ASP A 384 -8.32 44.75 -8.96
CA ASP A 384 -7.70 45.11 -7.68
C ASP A 384 -6.59 46.16 -7.87
N ALA A 385 -6.25 46.89 -6.79
CA ALA A 385 -5.17 47.88 -6.82
C ALA A 385 -3.77 47.27 -7.01
N LEU A 386 -3.59 45.98 -6.74
CA LEU A 386 -2.35 45.21 -6.85
C LEU A 386 -2.61 43.84 -7.47
N ALA A 387 -1.56 43.21 -8.00
CA ALA A 387 -1.59 41.82 -8.45
C ALA A 387 -1.39 40.82 -7.27
N ASP A 388 -1.80 41.19 -6.04
CA ASP A 388 -1.45 40.49 -4.81
C ASP A 388 -2.32 39.26 -4.54
N GLY A 389 -1.72 38.20 -4.00
CA GLY A 389 -2.40 36.91 -3.76
C GLY A 389 -3.11 36.88 -2.42
N ARG A 390 -4.19 37.66 -2.24
CA ARG A 390 -4.80 37.86 -0.90
C ARG A 390 -5.61 36.66 -0.39
N ALA A 391 -6.27 35.90 -1.27
CA ALA A 391 -6.92 34.64 -0.88
C ALA A 391 -5.88 33.50 -0.79
N GLY A 392 -4.88 33.50 -1.69
CA GLY A 392 -3.60 32.79 -1.59
C GLY A 392 -3.38 31.69 -2.61
N HIS A 393 -4.39 31.35 -3.41
CA HIS A 393 -4.41 30.25 -4.38
C HIS A 393 -3.25 30.35 -5.39
N GLY A 394 -3.06 31.53 -5.99
CA GLY A 394 -1.99 31.86 -6.93
C GLY A 394 -0.62 31.95 -6.26
N ASN A 395 -0.55 32.41 -5.02
CA ASN A 395 0.71 32.49 -4.28
C ASN A 395 1.32 31.10 -4.07
N ILE A 396 0.50 30.15 -3.64
CA ILE A 396 0.95 28.78 -3.39
C ILE A 396 1.09 27.97 -4.70
N ASN A 397 0.38 28.32 -5.79
CA ASN A 397 0.73 27.89 -7.17
C ASN A 397 2.18 28.23 -7.56
N ALA A 398 2.61 29.47 -7.33
CA ALA A 398 3.97 29.91 -7.62
C ALA A 398 5.02 29.13 -6.81
N SER A 399 4.70 28.79 -5.54
CA SER A 399 5.54 27.97 -4.68
C SER A 399 5.70 26.54 -5.23
N ILE A 400 4.63 25.90 -5.70
CA ILE A 400 4.71 24.59 -6.37
C ILE A 400 5.52 24.62 -7.67
N ILE A 401 5.31 25.65 -8.51
CA ILE A 401 6.02 25.74 -9.80
C ILE A 401 7.51 25.89 -9.58
N GLY A 402 7.92 26.74 -8.64
CA GLY A 402 9.31 27.11 -8.48
C GLY A 402 9.62 27.97 -7.26
N GLY A 403 8.98 27.71 -6.12
CA GLY A 403 9.51 28.14 -4.83
C GLY A 403 10.87 27.50 -4.58
N TYR A 404 11.83 28.28 -4.07
CA TYR A 404 13.13 27.77 -3.65
C TYR A 404 13.21 27.78 -2.12
N ASN A 405 13.27 26.59 -1.54
CA ASN A 405 13.71 26.40 -0.16
C ASN A 405 14.98 25.55 -0.17
N SER A 406 15.88 25.80 0.78
CA SER A 406 17.02 24.92 1.11
C SER A 406 17.41 25.08 2.59
N SER A 407 16.44 25.41 3.44
CA SER A 407 16.61 25.76 4.85
C SER A 407 16.18 24.59 5.73
N THR A 408 16.92 24.36 6.83
CA THR A 408 16.69 23.27 7.77
C THR A 408 16.06 23.74 9.08
N GLY A 409 15.44 22.84 9.83
CA GLY A 409 14.76 23.05 11.09
C GLY A 409 13.23 23.14 10.94
N THR A 410 12.50 22.87 12.02
CA THR A 410 11.03 22.66 12.05
C THR A 410 10.15 23.82 11.59
N ALA A 411 10.75 24.96 11.22
CA ALA A 411 10.06 26.09 10.60
C ALA A 411 10.06 26.02 9.06
N PHE A 412 10.93 25.20 8.47
CA PHE A 412 11.20 25.09 7.03
C PHE A 412 11.11 23.65 6.50
N GLU A 413 11.23 22.64 7.37
CA GLU A 413 11.09 21.23 7.04
C GLU A 413 10.22 20.47 8.06
N ASP A 414 9.70 19.30 7.66
CA ASP A 414 8.89 18.43 8.49
C ASP A 414 9.72 17.47 9.37
N ALA A 415 9.03 16.64 10.16
CA ALA A 415 9.67 15.66 11.04
C ALA A 415 10.43 14.53 10.32
N SER A 416 10.35 14.46 8.99
CA SER A 416 11.08 13.53 8.12
C SER A 416 12.16 14.22 7.27
N GLY A 417 12.25 15.56 7.33
CA GLY A 417 13.19 16.38 6.57
C GLY A 417 12.71 16.82 5.17
N TYR A 418 11.42 16.73 4.86
CA TYR A 418 10.86 17.32 3.63
C TYR A 418 10.61 18.81 3.82
N GLN A 419 11.04 19.63 2.87
CA GLN A 419 11.06 21.09 2.94
C GLN A 419 9.77 21.71 2.43
N TYR A 420 9.10 22.49 3.28
CA TYR A 420 7.91 23.24 2.88
C TYR A 420 8.25 24.25 1.78
N GLY A 421 7.35 24.43 0.81
CA GLY A 421 7.47 25.40 -0.30
C GLY A 421 8.58 25.15 -1.34
N LEU A 422 9.29 24.02 -1.31
CA LEU A 422 10.23 23.68 -2.39
C LEU A 422 9.46 23.17 -3.63
N GLY A 423 9.45 23.98 -4.68
CA GLY A 423 8.74 23.71 -5.93
C GLY A 423 9.47 22.78 -6.89
N ILE A 424 8.77 22.42 -7.97
CA ILE A 424 9.23 21.48 -9.01
C ILE A 424 10.38 22.06 -9.86
N ALA A 425 10.38 23.34 -10.18
CA ALA A 425 11.45 24.01 -10.92
C ALA A 425 12.01 25.23 -10.15
N PRO A 426 12.81 25.03 -9.08
CA PRO A 426 13.24 26.09 -8.14
C PRO A 426 14.04 27.27 -8.74
N TRP A 427 14.47 27.19 -10.00
CA TRP A 427 15.24 28.22 -10.71
C TRP A 427 14.49 28.89 -11.87
N VAL A 428 13.21 28.54 -12.10
CA VAL A 428 12.41 29.15 -13.18
C VAL A 428 11.98 30.58 -12.83
N GLY A 429 11.74 31.40 -13.86
CA GLY A 429 11.02 32.66 -13.70
C GLY A 429 9.53 32.41 -13.44
N ILE A 430 8.93 33.20 -12.56
CA ILE A 430 7.50 33.17 -12.24
C ILE A 430 6.85 34.40 -12.89
N GLY A 431 5.92 34.18 -13.82
CA GLY A 431 4.95 35.18 -14.22
C GLY A 431 3.76 35.15 -13.27
N ASN A 432 3.16 36.30 -12.99
CA ASN A 432 1.89 36.41 -12.29
C ASN A 432 0.89 37.10 -13.21
N SER A 433 -0.23 36.44 -13.49
CA SER A 433 -1.35 36.99 -14.23
C SER A 433 -2.61 36.88 -13.38
N LYS A 434 -2.83 37.88 -12.51
CA LYS A 434 -3.97 37.92 -11.58
C LYS A 434 -5.28 38.07 -12.35
N VAL A 435 -6.00 36.95 -12.48
CA VAL A 435 -7.32 36.83 -13.11
C VAL A 435 -8.43 36.51 -12.11
N PHE A 436 -8.12 36.20 -10.84
CA PHE A 436 -9.13 36.23 -9.76
C PHE A 436 -8.88 37.43 -8.84
N SER A 437 -9.97 38.09 -8.45
CA SER A 437 -9.96 39.23 -7.54
C SER A 437 -9.76 38.80 -6.08
N ASN A 438 -9.39 39.76 -5.23
CA ASN A 438 -9.33 39.61 -3.77
C ASN A 438 -10.69 39.38 -3.10
N ALA A 439 -11.77 39.23 -3.88
CA ALA A 439 -13.09 38.77 -3.46
C ALA A 439 -13.43 37.37 -4.02
N GLY A 440 -12.44 36.63 -4.56
CA GLY A 440 -12.61 35.27 -5.10
C GLY A 440 -13.28 35.18 -6.48
N ALA A 441 -13.80 36.29 -7.02
CA ALA A 441 -14.44 36.30 -8.33
C ALA A 441 -13.42 36.27 -9.46
N GLY A 442 -13.61 35.37 -10.44
CA GLY A 442 -12.85 35.32 -11.68
C GLY A 442 -13.20 36.48 -12.62
N VAL A 443 -12.20 37.12 -13.20
CA VAL A 443 -12.29 38.37 -13.94
C VAL A 443 -11.70 38.18 -15.33
N PHE A 444 -12.47 37.53 -16.18
CA PHE A 444 -12.09 37.20 -17.57
C PHE A 444 -12.58 38.27 -18.56
N ASN A 445 -12.44 39.54 -18.17
CA ASN A 445 -12.90 40.72 -18.93
C ASN A 445 -12.04 41.03 -20.17
N GLN A 446 -10.85 40.46 -20.29
CA GLN A 446 -10.00 40.52 -21.49
C GLN A 446 -10.00 39.18 -22.23
N PRO A 447 -10.01 39.20 -23.58
CA PRO A 447 -9.98 37.98 -24.38
C PRO A 447 -8.81 37.07 -24.00
N THR A 448 -9.06 35.77 -23.99
CA THR A 448 -8.07 34.74 -23.64
C THR A 448 -6.80 34.85 -24.49
N ALA A 449 -6.94 35.06 -25.80
CA ALA A 449 -5.81 35.33 -26.68
C ALA A 449 -4.99 36.57 -26.26
N THR A 450 -5.63 37.67 -25.82
CA THR A 450 -4.93 38.86 -25.30
C THR A 450 -4.18 38.55 -24.00
N ARG A 451 -4.80 37.80 -23.09
CA ARG A 451 -4.20 37.39 -21.82
C ARG A 451 -2.97 36.49 -22.03
N MET A 452 -3.08 35.52 -22.94
CA MET A 452 -1.98 34.63 -23.33
C MET A 452 -0.86 35.38 -24.08
N ALA A 453 -1.21 36.30 -25.00
CA ALA A 453 -0.24 37.15 -25.69
C ALA A 453 0.57 38.02 -24.72
N ASN A 454 -0.08 38.64 -23.74
CA ASN A 454 0.59 39.44 -22.72
C ASN A 454 1.59 38.61 -21.91
N ALA A 455 1.22 37.41 -21.47
CA ALA A 455 2.12 36.50 -20.76
C ALA A 455 3.30 36.05 -21.66
N TYR A 456 3.03 35.64 -22.89
CA TYR A 456 4.06 35.21 -23.85
C TYR A 456 5.07 36.35 -24.16
N ASN A 457 4.57 37.56 -24.39
CA ASN A 457 5.39 38.75 -24.65
C ASN A 457 6.17 39.22 -23.42
N ALA A 458 5.65 38.99 -22.21
CA ALA A 458 6.38 39.20 -20.96
C ALA A 458 7.41 38.10 -20.63
N GLY A 459 7.55 37.08 -21.50
CA GLY A 459 8.57 36.04 -21.40
C GLY A 459 8.10 34.67 -20.89
N ALA A 460 6.79 34.46 -20.71
CA ALA A 460 6.26 33.14 -20.39
C ALA A 460 6.37 32.17 -21.58
N ARG A 461 6.70 30.91 -21.33
CA ARG A 461 6.63 29.83 -22.34
C ARG A 461 5.80 28.63 -21.90
N ILE A 462 5.35 28.65 -20.65
CA ILE A 462 4.34 27.76 -20.08
C ILE A 462 3.33 28.64 -19.32
N SER A 463 2.05 28.28 -19.30
CA SER A 463 1.02 28.91 -18.47
C SER A 463 0.32 27.85 -17.62
N SER A 464 0.33 28.03 -16.30
CA SER A 464 -0.34 27.17 -15.33
C SER A 464 -1.70 27.75 -14.97
N ASN A 465 -2.75 27.02 -15.32
CA ASN A 465 -4.13 27.43 -15.15
C ASN A 465 -4.81 26.49 -14.15
N SER A 466 -4.66 26.81 -12.88
CA SER A 466 -5.10 26.03 -11.73
C SER A 466 -6.60 26.16 -11.44
N TRP A 467 -7.40 26.49 -12.45
CA TRP A 467 -8.82 26.79 -12.37
C TRP A 467 -9.56 26.16 -13.56
N GLY A 468 -10.88 26.14 -13.46
CA GLY A 468 -11.76 25.69 -14.53
C GLY A 468 -13.21 25.98 -14.14
N TYR A 469 -14.14 25.70 -15.05
CA TYR A 469 -15.56 25.69 -14.71
C TYR A 469 -15.85 24.52 -13.76
N THR A 470 -16.88 24.63 -12.92
CA THR A 470 -17.24 23.58 -11.92
C THR A 470 -18.29 22.59 -12.42
N VAL A 471 -18.75 22.75 -13.67
CA VAL A 471 -19.80 21.94 -14.30
C VAL A 471 -19.57 21.80 -15.81
N GLY A 472 -20.04 20.68 -16.37
CA GLY A 472 -19.99 20.37 -17.81
C GLY A 472 -18.62 19.85 -18.28
N ASN A 473 -18.59 18.89 -19.21
CA ASN A 473 -17.38 18.27 -19.75
C ASN A 473 -17.17 18.55 -21.24
N ALA A 474 -17.78 19.62 -21.74
CA ALA A 474 -17.76 20.01 -23.15
C ALA A 474 -16.57 20.93 -23.52
N TYR A 475 -16.30 21.00 -24.82
CA TYR A 475 -15.35 21.93 -25.43
C TYR A 475 -16.06 23.27 -25.71
N ASN A 476 -15.72 24.32 -24.97
CA ASN A 476 -16.40 25.62 -25.07
C ASN A 476 -15.50 26.70 -25.73
N ALA A 477 -16.02 27.92 -25.93
CA ALA A 477 -15.29 28.99 -26.63
C ALA A 477 -14.00 29.44 -25.91
N ASP A 478 -13.95 29.38 -24.57
CA ASP A 478 -12.71 29.65 -23.84
C ASP A 478 -11.71 28.49 -24.01
N THR A 479 -12.20 27.25 -24.05
CA THR A 479 -11.40 26.05 -24.40
C THR A 479 -10.78 26.18 -25.79
N GLN A 480 -11.58 26.56 -26.79
CA GLN A 480 -11.16 26.82 -28.16
C GLN A 480 -10.10 27.94 -28.24
N SER A 481 -10.27 28.99 -27.43
CA SER A 481 -9.34 30.12 -27.36
C SER A 481 -7.99 29.73 -26.76
N HIS A 482 -7.98 28.88 -25.71
CA HIS A 482 -6.75 28.31 -25.17
C HIS A 482 -6.10 27.35 -26.19
N ASP A 483 -6.88 26.47 -26.85
CA ASP A 483 -6.35 25.55 -27.86
C ASP A 483 -5.64 26.26 -29.02
N ALA A 484 -6.18 27.41 -29.48
CA ALA A 484 -5.52 28.27 -30.47
C ALA A 484 -4.21 28.87 -29.93
N SER A 485 -4.26 29.39 -28.69
CA SER A 485 -3.14 30.05 -28.01
C SER A 485 -1.95 29.12 -27.74
N VAL A 486 -2.08 27.80 -27.90
CA VAL A 486 -0.97 26.85 -27.71
C VAL A 486 0.08 26.98 -28.83
N ARG A 487 -0.34 27.13 -30.10
CA ARG A 487 0.57 27.38 -31.25
C ARG A 487 0.80 28.86 -31.50
N ASP A 488 -0.28 29.64 -31.48
CA ASP A 488 -0.29 31.06 -31.81
C ASP A 488 -0.78 31.88 -30.61
N ALA A 489 0.12 32.09 -29.64
CA ALA A 489 -0.16 32.94 -28.50
C ALA A 489 -0.22 34.44 -28.85
N VAL A 490 0.16 34.89 -30.05
CA VAL A 490 0.26 36.33 -30.41
C VAL A 490 -0.33 36.59 -31.79
N SER A 491 -1.64 36.32 -31.89
CA SER A 491 -2.34 36.15 -33.16
C SER A 491 -2.10 37.21 -34.24
N GLY A 492 -1.78 36.72 -35.43
CA GLY A 492 -1.40 37.52 -36.59
C GLY A 492 0.09 37.85 -36.69
N THR A 493 0.92 37.35 -35.77
CA THR A 493 2.39 37.35 -35.88
C THR A 493 2.85 36.17 -36.74
N ALA A 494 3.98 36.30 -37.44
CA ALA A 494 4.46 35.28 -38.37
C ALA A 494 5.31 34.18 -37.68
N GLY A 495 5.03 32.91 -37.99
CA GLY A 495 5.64 31.73 -37.36
C GLY A 495 4.97 31.35 -36.04
N ASN A 496 5.39 30.26 -35.39
CA ASN A 496 4.78 29.80 -34.13
C ASN A 496 5.14 30.73 -32.94
N GLN A 497 4.18 31.00 -32.06
CA GLN A 497 4.39 31.65 -30.75
C GLN A 497 3.94 30.70 -29.65
N GLU A 498 4.75 29.67 -29.44
CA GLU A 498 4.35 28.50 -28.66
C GLU A 498 4.25 28.75 -27.16
N LEU A 499 3.09 28.41 -26.59
CA LEU A 499 2.81 28.50 -25.17
C LEU A 499 2.27 27.16 -24.68
N ALA A 500 3.01 26.47 -23.80
CA ALA A 500 2.54 25.23 -23.20
C ALA A 500 1.50 25.54 -22.11
N ILE A 501 0.22 25.37 -22.43
CA ILE A 501 -0.89 25.68 -21.51
C ILE A 501 -1.28 24.41 -20.75
N VAL A 502 -1.17 24.46 -19.42
CA VAL A 502 -1.45 23.34 -18.50
C VAL A 502 -2.69 23.68 -17.67
N PHE A 503 -3.66 22.77 -17.61
CA PHE A 503 -4.96 22.98 -16.95
C PHE A 503 -5.29 21.90 -15.90
N ALA A 504 -6.02 22.31 -14.87
CA ALA A 504 -6.60 21.38 -13.91
C ALA A 504 -7.73 20.55 -14.53
N ALA A 505 -7.83 19.28 -14.13
CA ALA A 505 -8.97 18.43 -14.46
C ALA A 505 -10.28 18.94 -13.80
N GLY A 506 -10.20 19.54 -12.62
CA GLY A 506 -11.35 19.90 -11.79
C GLY A 506 -11.55 18.94 -10.61
N ASN A 507 -12.29 19.37 -9.59
CA ASN A 507 -12.43 18.67 -8.31
C ASN A 507 -13.80 17.98 -8.14
N SER A 508 -14.45 17.61 -9.25
CA SER A 508 -15.82 17.08 -9.29
C SER A 508 -15.91 15.56 -9.44
N GLY A 509 -14.81 14.84 -9.15
CA GLY A 509 -14.75 13.37 -9.17
C GLY A 509 -15.56 12.71 -8.05
N SER A 510 -15.72 11.38 -8.05
CA SER A 510 -15.06 10.38 -8.91
C SER A 510 -15.90 9.92 -10.11
N GLY A 511 -17.04 10.57 -10.38
CA GLY A 511 -17.90 10.23 -11.52
C GLY A 511 -17.23 10.51 -12.87
N ALA A 512 -17.55 9.71 -13.90
CA ALA A 512 -17.11 9.97 -15.27
C ALA A 512 -17.74 11.28 -15.82
N GLY A 513 -17.02 11.99 -16.68
CA GLY A 513 -17.48 13.29 -17.19
C GLY A 513 -17.33 14.45 -16.20
N SER A 514 -16.37 14.35 -15.27
CA SER A 514 -16.01 15.38 -14.29
C SER A 514 -14.70 16.12 -14.60
N VAL A 515 -14.14 15.93 -15.80
CA VAL A 515 -13.15 16.86 -16.36
C VAL A 515 -13.87 18.06 -16.96
N HIS A 516 -13.55 19.26 -16.49
CA HIS A 516 -14.23 20.49 -16.90
C HIS A 516 -13.40 21.37 -17.84
N PRO A 517 -14.04 22.21 -18.69
CA PRO A 517 -13.33 23.21 -19.47
C PRO A 517 -12.62 24.23 -18.55
N PRO A 518 -11.54 24.90 -19.02
CA PRO A 518 -10.83 24.65 -20.28
C PRO A 518 -9.98 23.37 -20.32
N GLY A 519 -9.92 22.59 -19.23
CA GLY A 519 -9.26 21.26 -19.18
C GLY A 519 -9.85 20.20 -20.12
N THR A 520 -10.91 20.50 -20.87
CA THR A 520 -11.44 19.68 -21.97
C THR A 520 -10.76 19.93 -23.32
N GLY A 521 -9.82 20.88 -23.42
CA GLY A 521 -9.11 21.24 -24.65
C GLY A 521 -8.25 20.11 -25.22
N LYS A 522 -7.91 20.18 -26.51
CA LYS A 522 -7.08 19.17 -27.19
C LYS A 522 -5.60 19.47 -26.98
N ASN A 523 -5.23 20.74 -27.17
CA ASN A 523 -3.85 21.19 -27.24
C ASN A 523 -3.30 21.50 -25.84
N VAL A 524 -4.18 21.85 -24.89
CA VAL A 524 -3.82 21.98 -23.47
C VAL A 524 -3.48 20.62 -22.85
N LEU A 525 -2.54 20.62 -21.90
CA LEU A 525 -2.20 19.46 -21.08
C LEU A 525 -3.06 19.45 -19.81
N THR A 526 -3.95 18.47 -19.66
CA THR A 526 -4.87 18.43 -18.51
C THR A 526 -4.38 17.45 -17.45
N VAL A 527 -4.42 17.89 -16.19
CA VAL A 527 -3.77 17.22 -15.07
C VAL A 527 -4.78 16.83 -13.99
N GLY A 528 -4.86 15.54 -13.68
CA GLY A 528 -5.60 15.01 -12.52
C GLY A 528 -4.73 14.93 -11.26
N ALA A 529 -5.35 14.53 -10.16
CA ALA A 529 -4.72 14.42 -8.84
C ALA A 529 -4.55 12.94 -8.44
N SER A 530 -3.30 12.47 -8.28
CA SER A 530 -3.02 11.30 -7.45
C SER A 530 -3.00 11.70 -5.98
N GLU A 531 -2.85 10.76 -5.06
CA GLU A 531 -2.51 11.12 -3.68
C GLU A 531 -1.03 11.50 -3.54
N ASN A 532 -0.71 12.18 -2.43
CA ASN A 532 0.62 12.30 -1.87
C ASN A 532 0.84 11.27 -0.75
N PHE A 533 1.98 11.35 -0.08
CA PHE A 533 2.25 10.64 1.16
C PHE A 533 2.54 11.61 2.32
N ARG A 534 1.49 12.14 2.96
CA ARG A 534 1.57 13.01 4.15
C ARG A 534 0.42 12.68 5.13
N MET A 535 0.64 11.67 5.96
CA MET A 535 -0.31 11.20 6.99
C MET A 535 -0.32 12.10 8.25
N THR A 536 -0.34 13.42 8.08
CA THR A 536 -0.11 14.43 9.13
C THR A 536 -1.38 14.96 9.82
N GLY A 537 -2.58 14.56 9.40
CA GLY A 537 -3.84 14.97 10.04
C GLY A 537 -5.00 15.12 9.04
N SER A 538 -5.57 16.32 8.99
CA SER A 538 -6.57 16.73 8.00
C SER A 538 -6.36 18.19 7.62
N ASP A 539 -6.44 18.48 6.32
CA ASP A 539 -5.98 19.73 5.70
C ASP A 539 -6.88 20.96 5.92
N GLY A 540 -8.11 20.76 6.40
CA GLY A 540 -9.13 21.82 6.51
C GLY A 540 -10.13 21.88 5.34
N CYS A 541 -9.95 21.08 4.29
CA CYS A 541 -10.96 20.79 3.27
C CYS A 541 -11.67 19.44 3.48
N GLY A 542 -11.31 18.72 4.55
CA GLY A 542 -11.89 17.42 4.89
C GLY A 542 -11.19 16.24 4.23
N ILE A 543 -10.03 16.47 3.58
CA ILE A 543 -9.10 15.38 3.28
C ILE A 543 -8.37 15.03 4.58
N GLY A 544 -8.07 13.76 4.78
CA GLY A 544 -7.32 13.27 5.93
C GLY A 544 -6.34 12.20 5.49
N ASN A 545 -5.65 11.57 6.45
CA ASN A 545 -4.58 10.59 6.18
C ASN A 545 -4.91 9.54 5.11
N THR A 546 -6.14 9.02 5.05
CA THR A 546 -6.59 8.03 4.04
C THR A 546 -6.96 8.63 2.67
N GLY A 547 -6.50 9.86 2.42
CA GLY A 547 -6.43 10.49 1.12
C GLY A 547 -5.03 11.04 0.86
N ALA A 548 -4.02 10.63 1.65
CA ALA A 548 -2.63 11.02 1.52
C ALA A 548 -1.69 9.93 2.08
N ASP A 549 -2.02 8.65 1.84
CA ASP A 549 -1.26 7.49 2.33
C ASP A 549 -0.75 6.53 1.23
N ASN A 550 -1.12 6.75 -0.05
CA ASN A 550 -0.58 5.93 -1.14
C ASN A 550 -0.43 6.68 -2.48
N VAL A 551 0.81 6.89 -2.89
CA VAL A 551 1.22 7.49 -4.19
C VAL A 551 0.58 6.83 -5.43
N MET A 552 0.13 5.58 -5.32
CA MET A 552 -0.46 4.83 -6.42
C MET A 552 -1.99 4.97 -6.52
N ASP A 553 -2.62 5.74 -5.62
CA ASP A 553 -4.07 5.98 -5.58
C ASP A 553 -4.44 7.31 -6.25
N ILE A 554 -5.65 7.39 -6.83
CA ILE A 554 -6.22 8.60 -7.45
C ILE A 554 -7.34 9.11 -6.53
N ILE A 555 -7.08 10.23 -5.85
CA ILE A 555 -8.02 10.80 -4.87
C ILE A 555 -9.42 10.99 -5.46
N SER A 556 -10.43 10.73 -4.64
CA SER A 556 -11.85 10.70 -5.01
C SER A 556 -12.29 11.91 -5.83
N PHE A 557 -11.97 13.13 -5.39
CA PHE A 557 -12.39 14.37 -6.06
C PHE A 557 -11.73 14.61 -7.42
N SER A 558 -10.65 13.91 -7.81
CA SER A 558 -9.98 14.20 -9.09
C SER A 558 -10.95 14.03 -10.25
N GLY A 559 -11.07 15.04 -11.10
CA GLY A 559 -11.89 15.00 -12.32
C GLY A 559 -11.51 13.82 -13.21
N ARG A 560 -12.53 13.12 -13.72
CA ARG A 560 -12.43 11.90 -14.52
C ARG A 560 -13.07 12.10 -15.89
N GLY A 561 -12.43 11.60 -16.93
CA GLY A 561 -12.98 11.61 -18.29
C GLY A 561 -14.18 10.67 -18.48
N PRO A 562 -14.69 10.55 -19.71
CA PRO A 562 -14.23 11.29 -20.88
C PRO A 562 -14.82 12.71 -20.92
N THR A 563 -14.33 13.50 -21.86
CA THR A 563 -15.01 14.74 -22.33
C THR A 563 -16.34 14.39 -23.02
N SER A 564 -17.18 15.39 -23.31
CA SER A 564 -18.51 15.18 -23.93
C SER A 564 -18.40 14.54 -25.33
N ASP A 565 -17.37 14.89 -26.09
CA ASP A 565 -17.06 14.28 -27.39
C ASP A 565 -16.21 13.00 -27.28
N SER A 566 -16.23 12.37 -26.10
CA SER A 566 -15.62 11.07 -25.80
C SER A 566 -14.08 11.01 -25.95
N ARG A 567 -13.39 12.16 -26.01
CA ARG A 567 -11.92 12.22 -25.87
C ARG A 567 -11.50 11.91 -24.43
N LYS A 568 -10.35 11.24 -24.30
CA LYS A 568 -9.73 10.86 -23.03
C LYS A 568 -9.13 12.07 -22.33
N LYS A 569 -9.42 12.20 -21.04
CA LYS A 569 -8.86 13.18 -20.11
C LYS A 569 -8.90 12.61 -18.69
N PRO A 570 -8.03 13.06 -17.76
CA PRO A 570 -6.82 13.85 -18.03
C PRO A 570 -5.80 13.07 -18.88
N GLU A 571 -4.78 13.75 -19.43
CA GLU A 571 -3.63 13.05 -20.03
C GLU A 571 -2.73 12.39 -18.98
N ILE A 572 -2.56 13.06 -17.84
CA ILE A 572 -1.56 12.72 -16.83
C ILE A 572 -2.10 13.06 -15.44
N VAL A 573 -1.54 12.45 -14.40
CA VAL A 573 -1.74 12.90 -13.02
C VAL A 573 -0.41 13.19 -12.32
N ALA A 574 -0.46 14.02 -11.28
CA ALA A 574 0.63 14.25 -10.35
C ALA A 574 0.06 14.35 -8.91
N PRO A 575 0.88 14.33 -7.86
CA PRO A 575 0.40 14.32 -6.47
C PRO A 575 -0.48 15.51 -6.16
N GLY A 576 -1.57 15.21 -5.46
CA GLY A 576 -2.86 15.86 -5.63
C GLY A 576 -3.63 16.01 -4.32
N THR A 577 -3.03 15.65 -3.17
CA THR A 577 -3.59 15.81 -1.82
C THR A 577 -2.52 16.20 -0.80
N HIS A 578 -2.88 16.88 0.30
CA HIS A 578 -1.98 17.22 1.42
C HIS A 578 -0.56 17.67 0.98
N ILE A 579 -0.41 18.90 0.48
CA ILE A 579 0.91 19.52 0.25
C ILE A 579 0.86 21.01 0.72
N GLU A 580 1.97 21.58 1.19
CA GLU A 580 2.10 22.62 2.26
C GLU A 580 3.00 23.87 1.91
N GLY A 581 2.66 24.69 0.90
CA GLY A 581 3.59 25.68 0.30
C GLY A 581 3.44 27.11 0.80
N ALA A 582 4.07 28.09 0.11
CA ALA A 582 4.13 29.48 0.57
C ALA A 582 2.76 30.07 0.96
N ALA A 583 2.66 30.59 2.18
CA ALA A 583 1.63 31.54 2.56
C ALA A 583 1.91 32.91 1.89
N SER A 584 0.85 33.66 1.61
CA SER A 584 0.99 34.97 0.95
C SER A 584 1.33 36.06 1.96
N ARG A 585 2.24 36.96 1.59
CA ARG A 585 2.57 38.15 2.40
C ARG A 585 1.77 39.39 1.96
N ALA A 586 0.67 39.19 1.24
CA ALA A 586 -0.31 40.22 0.85
C ALA A 586 -0.89 40.97 2.06
N THR A 587 -1.32 42.22 1.85
CA THR A 587 -1.90 43.00 2.95
C THR A 587 -3.33 42.53 3.22
N GLY A 588 -3.53 41.87 4.36
CA GLY A 588 -4.81 41.25 4.70
C GLY A 588 -5.02 39.87 4.07
N TYR A 589 -3.94 39.12 3.82
CA TYR A 589 -4.02 37.69 3.50
C TYR A 589 -4.93 36.96 4.50
N ASP A 590 -5.96 36.28 3.98
CA ASP A 590 -7.00 35.62 4.79
C ASP A 590 -7.09 34.11 4.58
N GLY A 591 -6.31 33.55 3.65
CA GLY A 591 -6.25 32.10 3.40
C GLY A 591 -7.54 31.49 2.87
N THR A 592 -8.47 32.31 2.33
CA THR A 592 -9.72 31.79 1.75
C THR A 592 -9.44 30.81 0.59
N GLY A 593 -8.37 31.03 -0.18
CA GLY A 593 -7.89 30.20 -1.29
C GLY A 593 -6.92 29.06 -0.91
N VAL A 594 -6.90 28.59 0.34
CA VAL A 594 -6.14 27.41 0.81
C VAL A 594 -6.93 26.67 1.90
N CYS A 595 -6.76 25.36 2.10
CA CYS A 595 -7.57 24.64 3.11
C CYS A 595 -7.28 25.10 4.54
N ASN A 596 -6.01 25.33 4.84
CA ASN A 596 -5.55 25.98 6.07
C ASN A 596 -4.62 27.15 5.70
N GLN A 597 -4.94 28.35 6.20
CA GLN A 597 -4.18 29.58 6.02
C GLN A 597 -2.73 29.47 6.50
N PHE A 598 -2.49 28.77 7.62
CA PHE A 598 -1.18 28.68 8.25
C PHE A 598 -0.94 27.27 8.81
N TRP A 599 -0.02 26.54 8.19
CA TRP A 599 0.36 25.19 8.60
C TRP A 599 1.88 24.96 8.39
N PRO A 600 2.63 24.36 9.34
CA PRO A 600 2.19 23.90 10.66
C PRO A 600 1.64 25.00 11.58
N THR A 601 0.96 24.60 12.65
CA THR A 601 0.36 25.54 13.63
C THR A 601 1.44 26.39 14.33
N GLY A 602 1.29 27.72 14.26
CA GLY A 602 2.14 28.67 14.99
C GLY A 602 3.23 29.37 14.18
N GLN A 603 3.27 29.19 12.86
CA GLN A 603 4.10 29.96 11.92
C GLN A 603 3.23 30.73 10.91
N THR A 604 3.85 31.54 10.05
CA THR A 604 3.15 32.38 9.04
C THR A 604 3.85 32.41 7.67
N LEU A 605 4.65 31.38 7.38
CA LEU A 605 5.44 31.20 6.16
C LEU A 605 4.73 30.29 5.15
N TYR A 606 3.99 29.29 5.63
CA TYR A 606 3.41 28.20 4.83
C TYR A 606 1.91 27.97 5.12
N ALA A 607 1.19 27.52 4.10
CA ALA A 607 -0.23 27.19 4.04
C ALA A 607 -0.42 25.75 3.51
N TRP A 608 -1.63 25.18 3.59
CA TRP A 608 -1.88 23.75 3.27
C TRP A 608 -3.23 23.55 2.56
N SER A 609 -3.34 22.60 1.61
CA SER A 609 -4.59 22.33 0.86
C SER A 609 -4.73 20.87 0.35
N SER A 610 -5.70 20.63 -0.57
CA SER A 610 -5.86 19.48 -1.50
C SER A 610 -6.69 19.82 -2.77
N GLY A 611 -6.34 19.25 -3.94
CA GLY A 611 -7.08 19.45 -5.21
C GLY A 611 -6.28 19.18 -6.51
N THR A 612 -6.97 19.16 -7.66
CA THR A 612 -6.37 19.07 -9.02
C THR A 612 -5.79 20.39 -9.53
N SER A 613 -6.22 21.52 -8.95
CA SER A 613 -5.60 22.84 -9.12
C SER A 613 -4.10 22.83 -8.84
N HIS A 614 -3.60 21.76 -8.20
CA HIS A 614 -2.35 21.72 -7.49
C HIS A 614 -1.34 20.69 -8.03
N SER A 615 -1.82 19.61 -8.63
CA SER A 615 -1.01 18.74 -9.49
C SER A 615 -0.67 19.45 -10.81
N THR A 616 -1.55 20.36 -11.27
CA THR A 616 -1.40 21.24 -12.43
C THR A 616 -0.10 22.09 -12.42
N PRO A 617 0.15 22.96 -11.42
CA PRO A 617 1.39 23.74 -11.31
C PRO A 617 2.63 22.87 -11.16
N ALA A 618 2.50 21.68 -10.57
CA ALA A 618 3.60 20.74 -10.47
C ALA A 618 4.01 20.21 -11.86
N VAL A 619 3.02 19.87 -12.70
CA VAL A 619 3.24 19.52 -14.11
C VAL A 619 3.71 20.74 -14.93
N ALA A 620 3.29 21.97 -14.63
CA ALA A 620 3.81 23.17 -15.27
C ALA A 620 5.30 23.43 -14.93
N GLY A 621 5.70 23.21 -13.68
CA GLY A 621 7.11 23.17 -13.27
C GLY A 621 7.89 22.04 -13.97
N PHE A 622 7.29 20.85 -14.13
CA PHE A 622 7.89 19.77 -14.90
C PHE A 622 8.07 20.13 -16.38
N CYS A 623 7.11 20.83 -17.01
CA CYS A 623 7.27 21.36 -18.36
C CYS A 623 8.46 22.33 -18.45
N ALA A 624 8.69 23.15 -17.40
CA ALA A 624 9.86 24.02 -17.33
C ALA A 624 11.17 23.23 -17.21
N LEU A 625 11.21 22.17 -16.40
CA LEU A 625 12.37 21.26 -16.35
C LEU A 625 12.64 20.61 -17.72
N ILE A 626 11.63 20.11 -18.43
CA ILE A 626 11.82 19.51 -19.76
C ILE A 626 12.33 20.56 -20.75
N ARG A 627 11.74 21.76 -20.78
CA ARG A 627 12.20 22.86 -21.65
C ARG A 627 13.64 23.25 -21.36
N GLN A 628 14.04 23.35 -20.08
CA GLN A 628 15.42 23.66 -19.71
C GLN A 628 16.38 22.50 -19.98
N PHE A 629 15.94 21.23 -19.83
CA PHE A 629 16.75 20.06 -20.15
C PHE A 629 17.13 20.01 -21.64
N TYR A 630 16.18 20.31 -22.54
CA TYR A 630 16.46 20.44 -23.97
C TYR A 630 17.52 21.52 -24.25
N LEU A 631 17.36 22.71 -23.65
CA LEU A 631 18.33 23.80 -23.79
C LEU A 631 19.72 23.44 -23.23
N ASN A 632 19.79 22.77 -22.08
CA ASN A 632 21.05 22.29 -21.48
C ASN A 632 21.76 21.25 -22.36
N ASN A 633 21.01 20.48 -23.15
CA ASN A 633 21.53 19.49 -24.10
C ASN A 633 21.68 20.05 -25.53
N ALA A 634 21.64 21.38 -25.70
CA ALA A 634 21.75 22.07 -26.99
C ALA A 634 20.72 21.65 -28.06
N LEU A 635 19.55 21.14 -27.63
CA LEU A 635 18.41 20.88 -28.49
C LEU A 635 17.62 22.18 -28.73
N ALA A 636 16.84 22.23 -29.81
CA ALA A 636 15.80 23.24 -29.96
C ALA A 636 14.82 23.16 -28.77
N ALA A 637 14.24 24.28 -28.33
CA ALA A 637 13.28 24.23 -27.25
C ALA A 637 12.00 23.50 -27.72
N PRO A 638 11.47 22.53 -26.96
CA PRO A 638 10.41 21.64 -27.43
C PRO A 638 9.08 22.37 -27.62
N SER A 639 8.31 21.92 -28.60
CA SER A 639 6.92 22.35 -28.80
C SER A 639 6.02 21.90 -27.64
N PRO A 640 4.80 22.48 -27.50
CA PRO A 640 3.79 21.97 -26.57
C PRO A 640 3.41 20.52 -26.86
N ALA A 641 3.41 20.09 -28.12
CA ALA A 641 3.15 18.71 -28.51
C ALA A 641 4.29 17.76 -28.07
N MET A 642 5.56 18.18 -28.19
CA MET A 642 6.71 17.39 -27.72
C MET A 642 6.82 17.37 -26.20
N LEU A 643 6.46 18.46 -25.51
CA LEU A 643 6.28 18.46 -24.06
C LEU A 643 5.20 17.45 -23.62
N LYS A 644 4.07 17.40 -24.34
CA LYS A 644 3.02 16.37 -24.15
C LYS A 644 3.60 14.97 -24.33
N ALA A 645 4.39 14.75 -25.39
CA ALA A 645 4.98 13.45 -25.73
C ALA A 645 6.01 12.95 -24.71
N GLU A 646 6.93 13.80 -24.24
CA GLU A 646 7.92 13.45 -23.20
C GLU A 646 7.27 13.11 -21.85
N ILE A 647 6.22 13.84 -21.46
CA ILE A 647 5.47 13.59 -20.22
C ILE A 647 4.72 12.25 -20.29
N VAL A 648 4.02 11.99 -21.40
CA VAL A 648 3.28 10.73 -21.63
C VAL A 648 4.23 9.53 -21.75
N SER A 649 5.37 9.68 -22.44
CA SER A 649 6.39 8.63 -22.52
C SER A 649 7.04 8.37 -21.14
N GLY A 650 7.24 9.41 -20.35
CA GLY A 650 7.67 9.32 -18.95
C GLY A 650 6.70 8.56 -18.05
N ALA A 651 5.39 8.70 -18.25
CA ALA A 651 4.32 8.28 -17.33
C ALA A 651 4.42 6.84 -16.78
N ARG A 652 4.07 6.66 -15.50
CA ARG A 652 3.99 5.36 -14.81
C ARG A 652 2.53 4.99 -14.54
N HIS A 653 2.08 3.85 -15.07
CA HIS A 653 0.77 3.27 -14.75
C HIS A 653 0.61 3.06 -13.24
N MET A 654 -0.59 3.33 -12.74
CA MET A 654 -0.98 3.30 -11.34
C MET A 654 -1.93 2.13 -11.08
N THR A 655 -1.71 1.44 -9.97
CA THR A 655 -2.36 0.16 -9.63
C THR A 655 -3.18 0.23 -8.34
N GLY A 656 -3.38 1.43 -7.80
CA GLY A 656 -4.04 1.67 -6.52
C GLY A 656 -5.55 1.99 -6.61
N VAL A 657 -6.10 2.52 -5.52
CA VAL A 657 -7.51 2.91 -5.40
C VAL A 657 -7.86 3.99 -6.41
N GLY A 658 -8.98 3.83 -7.12
CA GLY A 658 -9.38 4.76 -8.18
C GLY A 658 -8.51 4.71 -9.45
N ALA A 659 -7.56 3.77 -9.54
CA ALA A 659 -6.69 3.49 -10.68
C ALA A 659 -6.81 2.00 -11.10
N ASN A 660 -5.69 1.39 -11.52
CA ASN A 660 -5.56 -0.02 -11.92
C ASN A 660 -6.41 -0.47 -13.12
N ASP A 661 -6.96 0.47 -13.87
CA ASP A 661 -7.65 0.25 -15.14
C ASP A 661 -6.67 0.18 -16.33
N THR A 662 -7.20 0.00 -17.53
CA THR A 662 -6.41 -0.09 -18.78
C THR A 662 -6.18 1.30 -19.37
N LEU A 663 -4.96 1.54 -19.85
CA LEU A 663 -4.59 2.78 -20.54
C LEU A 663 -5.34 2.92 -21.90
N TRP A 664 -5.51 4.11 -22.46
CA TRP A 664 -5.51 5.41 -21.77
C TRP A 664 -6.75 5.48 -20.86
N SER A 665 -6.50 5.66 -19.56
CA SER A 665 -7.53 5.70 -18.52
C SER A 665 -8.32 7.01 -18.53
N ASN A 666 -9.59 6.95 -18.10
CA ASN A 666 -10.38 8.15 -17.76
C ASN A 666 -10.05 8.70 -16.35
N SER A 667 -9.29 7.96 -15.53
CA SER A 667 -8.94 8.29 -14.14
C SER A 667 -7.49 8.75 -14.00
N GLN A 668 -6.54 7.91 -14.43
CA GLN A 668 -5.09 8.15 -14.28
C GLN A 668 -4.44 8.74 -15.54
N GLY A 669 -5.20 8.93 -16.63
CA GLY A 669 -4.63 9.29 -17.92
C GLY A 669 -3.72 8.18 -18.47
N PHE A 670 -2.50 8.54 -18.85
CA PHE A 670 -1.40 7.60 -19.13
C PHE A 670 -0.63 7.15 -17.87
N GLY A 671 -0.98 7.69 -16.70
CA GLY A 671 -0.40 7.38 -15.39
C GLY A 671 0.09 8.61 -14.63
N ILE A 672 0.81 8.38 -13.53
CA ILE A 672 1.50 9.46 -12.80
C ILE A 672 2.77 9.89 -13.54
N THR A 673 3.09 11.19 -13.49
CA THR A 673 4.38 11.72 -13.98
C THR A 673 5.58 10.97 -13.39
N ASN A 674 6.61 10.75 -14.21
CA ASN A 674 7.88 10.17 -13.77
C ASN A 674 9.03 10.86 -14.53
N MET A 675 9.63 11.84 -13.86
CA MET A 675 10.73 12.65 -14.36
C MET A 675 12.03 11.85 -14.52
N ALA A 676 12.26 10.82 -13.68
CA ALA A 676 13.47 10.00 -13.76
C ALA A 676 13.56 9.25 -15.08
N ARG A 677 12.45 8.73 -15.62
CA ARG A 677 12.42 8.19 -16.99
C ARG A 677 12.59 9.30 -18.03
N THR A 678 11.93 10.45 -17.85
CA THR A 678 12.00 11.55 -18.82
C THR A 678 13.42 12.11 -18.98
N PHE A 679 14.22 12.15 -17.91
CA PHE A 679 15.60 12.66 -17.91
C PHE A 679 16.69 11.57 -17.92
N ASP A 680 16.35 10.29 -18.14
CA ASP A 680 17.35 9.22 -18.25
C ASP A 680 18.20 9.30 -19.54
N GLY A 681 19.33 8.58 -19.55
CA GLY A 681 20.22 8.47 -20.70
C GLY A 681 19.75 7.53 -21.82
N ALA A 682 18.45 7.17 -21.90
CA ALA A 682 17.97 6.29 -22.97
C ALA A 682 18.05 6.97 -24.36
N SER A 683 18.31 6.17 -25.40
CA SER A 683 18.26 6.64 -26.78
C SER A 683 16.83 7.08 -27.14
N ARG A 684 16.69 8.19 -27.86
CA ARG A 684 15.39 8.77 -28.23
C ARG A 684 15.43 9.31 -29.67
N ILE A 685 14.48 8.90 -30.50
CA ILE A 685 14.16 9.60 -31.75
C ILE A 685 13.17 10.72 -31.43
N ARG A 686 13.35 11.89 -32.02
CA ARG A 686 12.47 13.05 -31.87
C ARG A 686 12.21 13.70 -33.22
N VAL A 687 10.96 13.68 -33.66
CA VAL A 687 10.42 14.58 -34.69
C VAL A 687 9.60 15.61 -33.95
N ASP A 688 9.86 16.90 -34.14
CA ASP A 688 9.15 17.98 -33.45
C ASP A 688 8.83 19.11 -34.43
N GLN A 689 7.62 19.10 -34.99
CA GLN A 689 7.12 20.04 -36.02
C GLN A 689 7.97 20.12 -37.31
N THR A 690 9.00 19.29 -37.47
CA THR A 690 9.88 19.27 -38.65
C THR A 690 9.31 18.51 -39.85
N GLN A 691 8.11 17.94 -39.73
CA GLN A 691 7.40 17.16 -40.76
C GLN A 691 5.93 17.57 -40.78
N THR A 692 5.37 17.75 -41.98
CA THR A 692 4.00 18.25 -42.19
C THR A 692 3.25 17.35 -43.17
N LEU A 693 2.00 16.99 -42.84
CA LEU A 693 1.12 16.15 -43.63
C LEU A 693 0.07 17.02 -44.35
N GLY A 694 0.46 17.63 -45.48
CA GLY A 694 -0.40 18.52 -46.30
C GLY A 694 -1.48 17.82 -47.16
N ALA A 695 -2.00 16.66 -46.73
CA ALA A 695 -3.12 15.99 -47.38
C ALA A 695 -3.66 14.81 -46.54
N THR A 696 -4.97 14.59 -46.60
CA THR A 696 -5.61 13.33 -46.18
C THR A 696 -4.99 12.13 -46.92
N GLY A 697 -4.58 11.12 -46.15
CA GLY A 697 -3.88 9.93 -46.63
C GLY A 697 -2.36 10.05 -46.72
N ALA A 698 -1.78 11.23 -46.47
CA ALA A 698 -0.33 11.40 -46.37
C ALA A 698 0.25 10.61 -45.18
N THR A 699 1.48 10.13 -45.32
CA THR A 699 2.18 9.35 -44.30
C THR A 699 3.61 9.82 -44.10
N TYR A 700 4.02 9.97 -42.85
CA TYR A 700 5.43 9.96 -42.45
C TYR A 700 5.79 8.56 -41.94
N THR A 701 7.03 8.11 -42.21
CA THR A 701 7.51 6.80 -41.78
C THR A 701 8.89 6.93 -41.14
N ALA A 702 9.04 6.45 -39.90
CA ALA A 702 10.31 6.33 -39.21
C ALA A 702 10.65 4.84 -38.99
N THR A 703 11.81 4.40 -39.46
CA THR A 703 12.33 3.05 -39.24
C THR A 703 13.52 3.09 -38.29
N GLY A 704 13.67 2.06 -37.46
CA GLY A 704 14.76 2.03 -36.48
C GLY A 704 14.81 0.73 -35.69
N SER A 705 15.43 0.80 -34.51
CA SER A 705 15.57 -0.36 -33.62
C SER A 705 15.53 -0.01 -32.14
N VAL A 706 15.07 -0.99 -31.34
CA VAL A 706 15.06 -0.89 -29.88
C VAL A 706 16.48 -1.04 -29.34
N VAL A 707 16.97 -0.06 -28.58
CA VAL A 707 18.40 0.08 -28.27
C VAL A 707 18.84 -0.69 -27.03
N ASN A 708 18.03 -0.72 -25.97
CA ASN A 708 18.35 -1.36 -24.70
C ASN A 708 17.20 -2.24 -24.23
N THR A 709 17.37 -3.56 -24.27
CA THR A 709 16.32 -4.52 -23.88
C THR A 709 15.99 -4.51 -22.38
N GLY A 710 16.81 -3.88 -21.54
CA GLY A 710 16.52 -3.65 -20.12
C GLY A 710 15.53 -2.51 -19.85
N LEU A 711 15.21 -1.69 -20.86
CA LEU A 711 14.27 -0.58 -20.78
C LEU A 711 12.98 -0.89 -21.57
N PRO A 712 11.82 -0.30 -21.22
CA PRO A 712 10.63 -0.38 -22.05
C PRO A 712 10.86 0.30 -23.41
N PHE A 713 10.06 -0.04 -24.41
CA PHE A 713 10.02 0.68 -25.69
C PHE A 713 8.70 1.47 -25.75
N ARG A 714 8.77 2.77 -26.06
CA ARG A 714 7.58 3.62 -26.08
C ARG A 714 7.59 4.56 -27.28
N VAL A 715 6.49 4.57 -28.02
CA VAL A 715 6.22 5.52 -29.09
C VAL A 715 5.07 6.40 -28.65
N VAL A 716 5.24 7.72 -28.75
CA VAL A 716 4.18 8.71 -28.48
C VAL A 716 4.09 9.67 -29.66
N LEU A 717 2.91 9.75 -30.24
CA LEU A 717 2.50 10.74 -31.23
C LEU A 717 1.62 11.77 -30.54
N ALA A 718 1.88 13.06 -30.72
CA ALA A 718 1.01 14.14 -30.27
C ALA A 718 1.02 15.28 -31.30
N TRP A 719 -0.09 15.97 -31.48
CA TRP A 719 -0.16 17.13 -32.38
C TRP A 719 -0.97 18.27 -31.78
N THR A 720 -0.58 19.50 -32.13
CA THR A 720 -1.39 20.70 -31.88
C THR A 720 -2.40 20.81 -33.01
N ASP A 721 -3.60 20.26 -32.77
CA ASP A 721 -4.71 20.18 -33.72
C ASP A 721 -5.33 21.57 -33.92
N VAL A 722 -5.89 21.85 -35.09
CA VAL A 722 -6.59 23.11 -35.38
C VAL A 722 -7.77 23.29 -34.41
N PRO A 723 -8.06 24.51 -33.87
CA PRO A 723 -9.12 24.69 -32.88
C PRO A 723 -10.48 24.14 -33.32
N GLY A 724 -11.11 23.34 -32.45
CA GLY A 724 -12.34 22.62 -32.76
C GLY A 724 -13.59 23.50 -32.83
N PRO A 725 -14.70 23.01 -33.39
CA PRO A 725 -16.01 23.65 -33.18
C PRO A 725 -16.42 23.53 -31.70
N THR A 726 -17.10 24.55 -31.18
CA THR A 726 -17.60 24.60 -29.79
C THR A 726 -18.93 23.88 -29.59
N THR A 727 -19.39 23.15 -30.61
CA THR A 727 -20.60 22.34 -30.63
C THR A 727 -20.32 21.04 -31.39
N GLY A 728 -20.76 19.91 -30.85
CA GLY A 728 -20.43 18.59 -31.40
C GLY A 728 -19.03 18.11 -30.97
N ASN A 729 -18.30 17.50 -31.90
CA ASN A 729 -16.98 16.92 -31.66
C ASN A 729 -15.88 17.97 -31.89
N ALA A 730 -14.92 18.07 -30.97
CA ALA A 730 -13.89 19.10 -31.03
C ALA A 730 -12.69 18.73 -31.91
N PHE A 731 -12.42 17.44 -32.12
CA PHE A 731 -11.30 16.96 -32.95
C PHE A 731 -11.53 17.23 -34.45
N VAL A 732 -10.46 17.60 -35.16
CA VAL A 732 -10.55 17.99 -36.59
C VAL A 732 -9.57 17.19 -37.44
N ASN A 733 -8.26 17.33 -37.21
CA ASN A 733 -7.25 16.53 -37.91
C ASN A 733 -7.01 15.22 -37.15
N ASN A 734 -7.23 14.08 -37.81
CA ASN A 734 -6.98 12.74 -37.26
C ASN A 734 -5.66 12.17 -37.81
N LEU A 735 -4.70 11.93 -36.90
CA LEU A 735 -3.40 11.34 -37.21
C LEU A 735 -3.25 10.02 -36.47
N ASP A 736 -3.19 8.92 -37.22
CA ASP A 736 -3.14 7.57 -36.67
C ASP A 736 -1.67 7.14 -36.46
N LEU A 737 -1.40 6.43 -35.36
CA LEU A 737 -0.10 5.83 -35.04
C LEU A 737 -0.12 4.31 -35.29
N GLU A 738 0.64 3.87 -36.29
CA GLU A 738 0.88 2.45 -36.59
C GLU A 738 2.33 2.08 -36.22
N VAL A 739 2.52 1.19 -35.24
CA VAL A 739 3.87 0.72 -34.83
C VAL A 739 4.01 -0.76 -35.13
N THR A 740 4.80 -1.08 -36.16
CA THR A 740 5.17 -2.46 -36.49
C THR A 740 6.52 -2.81 -35.88
N LEU A 741 6.57 -3.74 -34.92
CA LEU A 741 7.80 -4.28 -34.34
C LEU A 741 7.95 -5.76 -34.74
N ASN A 742 9.07 -6.12 -35.38
CA ASN A 742 9.35 -7.48 -35.85
C ASN A 742 8.19 -8.12 -36.67
N GLY A 743 7.45 -7.31 -37.45
CA GLY A 743 6.28 -7.75 -38.23
C GLY A 743 4.95 -7.80 -37.45
N THR A 744 4.95 -7.51 -36.15
CA THR A 744 3.73 -7.40 -35.33
C THR A 744 3.26 -5.95 -35.27
N LEU A 745 2.04 -5.67 -35.74
CA LEU A 745 1.43 -4.34 -35.71
C LEU A 745 0.72 -4.07 -34.38
N TYR A 746 1.03 -2.91 -33.79
CA TYR A 746 0.34 -2.27 -32.68
C TYR A 746 -0.26 -0.96 -33.18
N LEU A 747 -1.50 -0.67 -32.78
CA LEU A 747 -2.17 0.61 -33.08
C LEU A 747 -2.06 1.52 -31.85
N GLY A 748 -2.02 2.83 -32.08
CA GLY A 748 -2.05 3.82 -31.01
C GLY A 748 -3.29 3.66 -30.12
N ASN A 749 -3.09 3.89 -28.83
CA ASN A 749 -4.11 3.82 -27.77
C ASN A 749 -4.79 2.46 -27.56
N VAL A 750 -4.36 1.39 -28.22
CA VAL A 750 -4.79 0.01 -27.95
C VAL A 750 -3.90 -0.61 -26.86
N PHE A 751 -4.45 -0.77 -25.66
CA PHE A 751 -3.75 -1.34 -24.49
C PHE A 751 -4.51 -2.48 -23.80
N THR A 752 -3.82 -3.16 -22.90
CA THR A 752 -4.38 -4.08 -21.91
C THR A 752 -3.59 -3.92 -20.60
N GLY A 753 -4.23 -3.32 -19.59
CA GLY A 753 -3.52 -2.78 -18.43
C GLY A 753 -2.55 -1.66 -18.83
N ALA A 754 -1.27 -1.83 -18.49
CA ALA A 754 -0.21 -0.84 -18.69
C ALA A 754 0.53 -0.91 -20.05
N ASN A 755 0.32 -1.97 -20.84
CA ASN A 755 1.08 -2.25 -22.07
C ASN A 755 0.15 -2.35 -23.28
N SER A 756 0.67 -2.03 -24.47
CA SER A 756 -0.07 -2.12 -25.72
C SER A 756 -0.33 -3.55 -26.16
N SER A 757 -1.49 -3.77 -26.76
CA SER A 757 -1.91 -5.06 -27.30
C SER A 757 -2.17 -4.97 -28.81
N THR A 758 -2.29 -6.11 -29.48
CA THR A 758 -2.47 -6.19 -30.92
C THR A 758 -3.95 -6.28 -31.29
N GLY A 759 -4.29 -5.84 -32.51
CA GLY A 759 -5.69 -5.71 -32.94
C GLY A 759 -6.32 -4.41 -32.44
N GLY A 760 -7.56 -4.47 -31.95
CA GLY A 760 -8.33 -3.28 -31.56
C GLY A 760 -8.84 -2.49 -32.77
N ALA A 761 -8.91 -1.17 -32.61
CA ALA A 761 -9.27 -0.21 -33.64
C ALA A 761 -8.43 1.06 -33.47
N LEU A 762 -8.31 1.85 -34.53
CA LEU A 762 -7.61 3.14 -34.54
C LEU A 762 -8.31 4.15 -33.60
N ASP A 763 -7.56 5.07 -33.00
CA ASP A 763 -8.17 6.24 -32.40
C ASP A 763 -8.73 7.15 -33.51
N THR A 764 -9.77 7.91 -33.18
CA THR A 764 -10.49 8.77 -34.12
C THR A 764 -10.86 10.11 -33.49
N ARG A 765 -10.26 10.43 -32.33
CA ARG A 765 -10.71 11.50 -31.44
C ARG A 765 -9.57 12.21 -30.72
N ASN A 766 -8.56 11.47 -30.27
CA ASN A 766 -7.54 12.00 -29.36
C ASN A 766 -6.30 12.49 -30.12
N ASN A 767 -5.90 13.74 -29.93
CA ASN A 767 -4.67 14.32 -30.51
C ASN A 767 -3.38 13.87 -29.79
N THR A 768 -3.41 12.68 -29.21
CA THR A 768 -2.29 12.00 -28.56
C THR A 768 -2.53 10.49 -28.66
N GLU A 769 -1.67 9.82 -29.41
CA GLU A 769 -1.67 8.36 -29.55
C GLU A 769 -0.37 7.78 -29.00
N SER A 770 -0.44 6.57 -28.42
CA SER A 770 0.75 5.94 -27.83
C SER A 770 0.76 4.42 -27.96
N VAL A 771 1.96 3.87 -28.08
CA VAL A 771 2.26 2.43 -28.02
C VAL A 771 3.34 2.20 -26.97
N PHE A 772 3.04 1.46 -25.90
CA PHE A 772 3.98 1.13 -24.82
C PHE A 772 4.23 -0.37 -24.75
N LEU A 773 5.47 -0.80 -24.94
CA LEU A 773 5.90 -2.19 -24.79
C LEU A 773 6.87 -2.33 -23.60
N PRO A 774 6.81 -3.44 -22.84
CA PRO A 774 7.57 -3.59 -21.60
C PRO A 774 9.08 -3.78 -21.85
N ALA A 775 9.88 -3.77 -20.77
CA ALA A 775 11.26 -4.24 -20.85
C ALA A 775 11.32 -5.72 -21.30
N GLY A 776 12.39 -6.11 -21.97
CA GLY A 776 12.53 -7.34 -22.75
C GLY A 776 12.16 -7.18 -24.24
N THR A 777 11.50 -6.07 -24.61
CA THR A 777 11.24 -5.73 -26.02
C THR A 777 12.55 -5.50 -26.78
N SER A 778 12.64 -5.99 -28.02
CA SER A 778 13.86 -5.94 -28.84
C SER A 778 13.55 -6.01 -30.34
N GLY A 779 14.54 -5.69 -31.19
CA GLY A 779 14.48 -5.85 -32.64
C GLY A 779 14.17 -4.56 -33.40
N ALA A 780 13.76 -4.71 -34.66
CA ALA A 780 13.56 -3.60 -35.59
C ALA A 780 12.09 -3.15 -35.61
N PHE A 781 11.87 -1.84 -35.69
CA PHE A 781 10.56 -1.23 -35.83
C PHE A 781 10.42 -0.41 -37.12
N SER A 782 9.17 -0.32 -37.58
CA SER A 782 8.70 0.68 -38.53
C SER A 782 7.47 1.35 -37.92
N ILE A 783 7.53 2.68 -37.79
CA ILE A 783 6.46 3.53 -37.30
C ILE A 783 5.91 4.29 -38.50
N VAL A 784 4.59 4.27 -38.70
CA VAL A 784 3.89 5.13 -39.66
C VAL A 784 2.99 6.08 -38.87
N VAL A 785 3.10 7.37 -39.17
CA VAL A 785 2.16 8.41 -38.76
C VAL A 785 1.33 8.76 -39.98
N ARG A 786 0.02 8.53 -39.92
CA ARG A 786 -0.89 8.64 -41.07
C ARG A 786 -1.89 9.76 -40.85
N GLY A 787 -1.93 10.75 -41.74
CA GLY A 787 -2.95 11.79 -41.75
C GLY A 787 -4.28 11.25 -42.28
N THR A 788 -4.95 10.38 -41.54
CA THR A 788 -6.16 9.66 -41.97
C THR A 788 -7.33 10.59 -42.29
N ASN A 789 -7.39 11.76 -41.66
CA ASN A 789 -8.24 12.86 -42.09
C ASN A 789 -7.58 14.20 -41.72
N ILE A 790 -7.07 14.92 -42.72
CA ILE A 790 -6.61 16.31 -42.57
C ILE A 790 -7.70 17.21 -43.16
N ALA A 791 -8.42 17.92 -42.29
CA ALA A 791 -9.64 18.66 -42.60
C ALA A 791 -9.61 20.14 -42.21
N GLY A 792 -8.51 20.62 -41.62
CA GLY A 792 -8.30 22.04 -41.36
C GLY A 792 -6.83 22.42 -41.19
N ASP A 793 -6.59 23.72 -41.07
CA ASP A 793 -5.29 24.39 -41.01
C ASP A 793 -4.58 24.12 -39.67
N GLY A 794 -3.78 23.05 -39.63
CA GLY A 794 -3.02 22.65 -38.45
C GLY A 794 -1.73 23.43 -38.25
N VAL A 795 -1.20 24.08 -39.30
CA VAL A 795 0.04 24.90 -39.26
C VAL A 795 -0.17 26.30 -39.90
N PRO A 796 -0.91 27.21 -39.23
CA PRO A 796 -1.36 28.46 -39.82
C PRO A 796 -0.27 29.36 -40.41
N GLY A 797 -0.60 29.99 -41.53
CA GLY A 797 0.21 31.02 -42.19
C GLY A 797 1.17 30.51 -43.27
N ASN A 798 1.10 29.22 -43.65
CA ASN A 798 1.95 28.64 -44.70
C ASN A 798 1.31 28.58 -46.12
N ALA A 799 0.07 29.06 -46.25
CA ALA A 799 -0.77 29.10 -47.46
C ALA A 799 -1.34 27.77 -47.97
N ASP A 800 -1.06 26.64 -47.31
CA ASP A 800 -2.02 25.54 -47.25
C ASP A 800 -3.16 25.91 -46.26
N THR A 801 -4.23 25.13 -46.25
CA THR A 801 -5.33 25.23 -45.26
C THR A 801 -5.83 23.86 -44.79
N THR A 802 -5.12 22.79 -45.17
CA THR A 802 -5.46 21.38 -44.92
C THR A 802 -4.18 20.58 -44.66
N ASP A 803 -3.45 21.00 -43.63
CA ASP A 803 -2.19 20.39 -43.22
C ASP A 803 -2.14 20.10 -41.71
N GLN A 804 -1.13 19.34 -41.28
CA GLN A 804 -0.86 19.10 -39.86
C GLN A 804 0.61 18.69 -39.65
N ASP A 805 1.32 19.41 -38.78
CA ASP A 805 2.58 18.93 -38.20
C ASP A 805 2.34 18.11 -36.92
N PHE A 806 3.36 17.42 -36.43
CA PHE A 806 3.26 16.62 -35.20
C PHE A 806 4.58 16.53 -34.44
N ALA A 807 4.48 16.11 -33.18
CA ALA A 807 5.58 15.61 -32.37
C ALA A 807 5.52 14.08 -32.32
N LEU A 808 6.62 13.41 -32.65
CA LEU A 808 6.81 11.97 -32.50
C LEU A 808 8.04 11.72 -31.64
N LEU A 809 7.83 11.08 -30.48
CA LEU A 809 8.88 10.66 -29.57
C LEU A 809 8.97 9.13 -29.55
N VAL A 810 10.16 8.59 -29.81
CA VAL A 810 10.46 7.16 -29.69
C VAL A 810 11.48 6.95 -28.58
N TYR A 811 11.02 6.66 -27.37
CA TYR A 811 11.88 6.31 -26.24
C TYR A 811 12.43 4.88 -26.40
N ASN A 812 13.73 4.74 -26.11
CA ASN A 812 14.52 3.51 -26.29
C ASN A 812 14.64 3.08 -27.76
N GLY A 813 14.56 4.02 -28.70
CA GLY A 813 14.71 3.79 -30.13
C GLY A 813 15.83 4.61 -30.77
N SER A 814 16.40 4.09 -31.86
CA SER A 814 17.38 4.78 -32.72
C SER A 814 17.04 4.58 -34.19
N GLU A 815 17.21 5.62 -35.02
CA GLU A 815 17.01 5.58 -36.48
C GLU A 815 18.06 4.71 -37.19
N SER A 816 19.20 4.45 -36.54
CA SER A 816 20.16 3.47 -37.03
C SER A 816 19.48 2.12 -37.21
N ALA A 817 19.54 1.59 -38.44
CA ALA A 817 19.28 0.18 -38.68
C ALA A 817 20.13 -0.63 -37.68
N PRO A 818 19.54 -1.58 -36.95
CA PRO A 818 20.21 -2.17 -35.81
C PRO A 818 21.48 -2.88 -36.25
N THR A 819 22.59 -2.57 -35.60
CA THR A 819 23.81 -3.35 -35.78
C THR A 819 23.51 -4.80 -35.36
N PRO A 820 23.82 -5.80 -36.19
CA PRO A 820 23.70 -7.20 -35.80
C PRO A 820 24.56 -7.45 -34.55
N ASP A 821 23.95 -7.89 -33.46
CA ASP A 821 24.58 -8.03 -32.14
C ASP A 821 24.09 -9.30 -31.40
N PHE A 822 24.59 -9.58 -30.21
CA PHE A 822 24.16 -10.72 -29.39
C PHE A 822 24.04 -10.33 -27.91
N SER A 823 23.19 -11.03 -27.15
CA SER A 823 23.21 -10.96 -25.69
C SER A 823 23.71 -12.27 -25.07
N LEU A 824 24.16 -12.25 -23.81
CA LEU A 824 24.64 -13.42 -23.09
C LEU A 824 23.82 -13.70 -21.83
N ALA A 825 23.52 -14.98 -21.60
CA ALA A 825 23.04 -15.48 -20.32
C ALA A 825 23.76 -16.78 -19.96
N ALA A 826 23.95 -17.03 -18.66
CA ALA A 826 24.59 -18.22 -18.16
C ALA A 826 23.75 -18.87 -17.05
N THR A 827 23.63 -20.20 -17.08
CA THR A 827 22.81 -20.96 -16.13
C THR A 827 23.52 -22.24 -15.64
N PRO A 828 23.32 -22.67 -14.38
CA PRO A 828 22.64 -21.95 -13.29
C PRO A 828 23.47 -20.73 -12.83
N ALA A 829 22.85 -19.78 -12.12
CA ALA A 829 23.55 -18.56 -11.66
C ALA A 829 24.65 -18.82 -10.60
N SER A 830 24.67 -20.01 -10.00
CA SER A 830 25.68 -20.43 -9.02
C SER A 830 25.95 -21.93 -9.11
N GLN A 831 27.21 -22.33 -8.89
CA GLN A 831 27.64 -23.72 -8.73
C GLN A 831 28.60 -23.84 -7.53
N THR A 832 28.50 -24.97 -6.81
CA THR A 832 29.37 -25.27 -5.67
C THR A 832 30.19 -26.52 -5.96
N ILE A 833 31.52 -26.42 -5.82
CA ILE A 833 32.47 -27.53 -5.96
C ILE A 833 33.38 -27.63 -4.74
N THR A 834 34.01 -28.80 -4.58
CA THR A 834 35.20 -28.96 -3.73
C THR A 834 36.44 -28.79 -4.60
N ALA A 835 37.47 -28.09 -4.11
CA ALA A 835 38.75 -27.94 -4.80
C ALA A 835 39.34 -29.33 -5.16
N GLY A 836 39.57 -29.57 -6.45
CA GLY A 836 39.92 -30.87 -7.03
C GLY A 836 38.84 -31.45 -7.95
N ASN A 837 37.61 -30.93 -7.88
CA ASN A 837 36.48 -31.35 -8.72
C ASN A 837 36.21 -30.37 -9.88
N ALA A 838 35.26 -30.72 -10.73
CA ALA A 838 34.78 -29.89 -11.84
C ALA A 838 33.27 -29.64 -11.76
N THR A 839 32.80 -28.60 -12.45
CA THR A 839 31.39 -28.28 -12.69
C THR A 839 31.24 -27.61 -14.06
N SER A 840 30.02 -27.22 -14.44
CA SER A 840 29.78 -26.46 -15.67
C SER A 840 28.60 -25.50 -15.59
N TYR A 841 28.60 -24.55 -16.52
CA TYR A 841 27.51 -23.62 -16.79
C TYR A 841 27.15 -23.69 -18.28
N THR A 842 25.86 -23.64 -18.60
CA THR A 842 25.40 -23.45 -19.98
C THR A 842 25.36 -21.96 -20.28
N VAL A 843 26.12 -21.52 -21.28
CA VAL A 843 26.22 -20.12 -21.73
C VAL A 843 25.52 -19.99 -23.08
N SER A 844 24.30 -19.48 -23.06
CA SER A 844 23.53 -19.15 -24.26
C SER A 844 23.91 -17.77 -24.76
N ASN A 845 24.17 -17.63 -26.07
CA ASN A 845 24.11 -16.33 -26.72
C ASN A 845 22.82 -16.22 -27.52
N THR A 846 22.12 -15.10 -27.41
CA THR A 846 20.92 -14.84 -28.22
C THR A 846 21.30 -13.92 -29.36
N ALA A 847 21.13 -14.38 -30.60
CA ALA A 847 21.31 -13.53 -31.78
C ALA A 847 20.26 -12.42 -31.79
N LEU A 848 20.69 -11.18 -31.85
CA LEU A 848 19.85 -10.00 -32.01
C LEU A 848 20.00 -9.47 -33.44
N ASN A 849 18.94 -8.85 -33.97
CA ASN A 849 19.06 -7.99 -35.15
C ASN A 849 19.66 -8.65 -36.41
N GLY A 850 19.43 -9.95 -36.62
CA GLY A 850 19.97 -10.71 -37.75
C GLY A 850 21.46 -11.07 -37.63
N PHE A 851 22.03 -11.04 -36.42
CA PHE A 851 23.40 -11.46 -36.16
C PHE A 851 23.66 -12.91 -36.55
N THR A 852 24.71 -13.11 -37.36
CA THR A 852 25.22 -14.41 -37.81
C THR A 852 26.70 -14.60 -37.51
N GLY A 853 27.31 -13.67 -36.76
CA GLY A 853 28.70 -13.76 -36.33
C GLY A 853 28.91 -14.87 -35.30
N SER A 854 30.14 -15.34 -35.16
CA SER A 854 30.50 -16.26 -34.08
C SER A 854 30.94 -15.48 -32.83
N VAL A 855 30.54 -15.97 -31.65
CA VAL A 855 30.84 -15.35 -30.35
C VAL A 855 32.00 -16.10 -29.71
N THR A 856 33.16 -15.44 -29.58
CA THR A 856 34.31 -16.00 -28.88
C THR A 856 34.13 -15.78 -27.38
N LEU A 857 34.05 -16.86 -26.61
CA LEU A 857 33.79 -16.81 -25.16
C LEU A 857 35.09 -16.93 -24.35
N SER A 858 35.13 -16.23 -23.21
CA SER A 858 36.22 -16.21 -22.24
C SER A 858 35.68 -16.02 -20.82
N ALA A 859 36.49 -16.29 -19.79
CA ALA A 859 36.09 -16.19 -18.39
C ALA A 859 37.19 -15.56 -17.52
N THR A 860 36.80 -14.70 -16.59
CA THR A 860 37.67 -13.94 -15.68
C THR A 860 37.03 -13.83 -14.29
N PRO A 861 37.76 -13.54 -13.21
CA PRO A 861 39.22 -13.49 -13.12
C PRO A 861 39.85 -14.89 -13.20
N ALA A 862 41.16 -14.95 -13.46
CA ALA A 862 41.92 -16.18 -13.34
C ALA A 862 42.10 -16.56 -11.86
N ILE A 863 41.26 -17.45 -11.36
CA ILE A 863 41.35 -17.97 -9.98
C ILE A 863 42.51 -18.97 -9.93
N SER A 864 43.40 -18.83 -8.93
CA SER A 864 44.53 -19.75 -8.75
C SER A 864 44.03 -21.19 -8.59
N GLY A 865 44.58 -22.09 -9.40
CA GLY A 865 44.24 -23.51 -9.40
C GLY A 865 42.92 -23.88 -10.09
N VAL A 866 42.27 -22.97 -10.81
CA VAL A 866 41.03 -23.20 -11.58
C VAL A 866 41.32 -23.09 -13.09
N GLY A 867 40.71 -23.96 -13.89
CA GLY A 867 40.72 -23.90 -15.35
C GLY A 867 39.33 -23.64 -15.91
N TYR A 868 39.24 -22.76 -16.91
CA TYR A 868 38.03 -22.52 -17.69
C TYR A 868 38.21 -23.03 -19.12
N SER A 869 37.16 -23.62 -19.69
CA SER A 869 37.11 -24.02 -21.09
C SER A 869 35.68 -23.93 -21.60
N PHE A 870 35.50 -23.53 -22.86
CA PHE A 870 34.20 -23.36 -23.51
C PHE A 870 34.10 -24.33 -24.69
N SER A 871 32.93 -24.94 -24.90
CA SER A 871 32.68 -25.86 -26.00
C SER A 871 31.20 -25.84 -26.40
N PRO A 872 30.86 -25.45 -27.64
CA PRO A 872 31.73 -24.85 -28.67
C PRO A 872 32.43 -23.54 -28.25
N ASN A 873 33.52 -23.19 -28.93
CA ASN A 873 34.12 -21.85 -28.84
C ASN A 873 35.03 -21.60 -30.06
N PRO A 874 34.79 -20.58 -30.91
CA PRO A 874 33.64 -19.68 -30.88
C PRO A 874 32.28 -20.40 -31.00
N GLU A 875 31.27 -19.86 -30.32
CA GLU A 875 29.88 -20.31 -30.39
C GLU A 875 29.17 -19.69 -31.61
N VAL A 876 28.15 -20.34 -32.16
CA VAL A 876 27.36 -19.77 -33.26
C VAL A 876 26.30 -18.80 -32.75
N ALA A 877 25.92 -17.80 -33.56
CA ALA A 877 24.85 -16.87 -33.23
C ALA A 877 23.55 -17.61 -32.85
N GLY A 878 22.99 -17.30 -31.67
CA GLY A 878 21.78 -17.96 -31.16
C GLY A 878 22.01 -19.34 -30.52
N GLY A 879 23.26 -19.80 -30.46
CA GLY A 879 23.67 -21.09 -29.90
C GLY A 879 24.02 -21.06 -28.40
N SER A 880 24.56 -22.18 -27.91
CA SER A 880 24.88 -22.36 -26.49
C SER A 880 26.14 -23.21 -26.27
N SER A 881 27.10 -22.63 -25.56
CA SER A 881 28.36 -23.28 -25.18
C SER A 881 28.32 -23.76 -23.73
N THR A 882 28.90 -24.92 -23.46
CA THR A 882 29.20 -25.36 -22.10
C THR A 882 30.50 -24.74 -21.62
N LEU A 883 30.43 -23.83 -20.64
CA LEU A 883 31.59 -23.44 -19.82
C LEU A 883 31.89 -24.57 -18.83
N SER A 884 32.92 -25.36 -19.12
CA SER A 884 33.46 -26.36 -18.20
C SER A 884 34.50 -25.70 -17.28
N VAL A 885 34.28 -25.82 -15.97
CA VAL A 885 35.14 -25.29 -14.92
C VAL A 885 35.78 -26.44 -14.17
N THR A 886 37.10 -26.56 -14.24
CA THR A 886 37.88 -27.56 -13.50
C THR A 886 38.63 -26.90 -12.36
N SER A 887 38.86 -27.62 -11.26
CA SER A 887 39.69 -27.13 -10.15
C SER A 887 40.71 -28.18 -9.72
N THR A 888 41.87 -27.70 -9.29
CA THR A 888 42.89 -28.50 -8.60
C THR A 888 42.63 -28.52 -7.10
N THR A 889 43.22 -29.46 -6.38
CA THR A 889 43.16 -29.51 -4.90
C THR A 889 43.81 -28.30 -4.21
N ALA A 890 44.60 -27.50 -4.95
CA ALA A 890 45.19 -26.24 -4.50
C ALA A 890 44.34 -25.00 -4.85
N ALA A 891 43.17 -25.17 -5.48
CA ALA A 891 42.29 -24.06 -5.83
C ALA A 891 41.81 -23.30 -4.59
N THR A 892 41.87 -21.96 -4.63
CA THR A 892 41.61 -21.12 -3.46
C THR A 892 40.15 -21.22 -3.00
N PRO A 893 39.88 -21.69 -1.76
CA PRO A 893 38.51 -21.79 -1.26
C PRO A 893 37.88 -20.41 -1.07
N GLY A 894 36.58 -20.31 -1.35
CA GLY A 894 35.81 -19.07 -1.26
C GLY A 894 34.71 -18.98 -2.32
N THR A 895 33.93 -17.90 -2.25
CA THR A 895 32.93 -17.54 -3.27
C THR A 895 33.56 -16.60 -4.28
N HIS A 896 33.63 -17.02 -5.54
CA HIS A 896 34.22 -16.25 -6.64
C HIS A 896 33.13 -15.86 -7.64
N ILE A 897 33.11 -14.59 -8.06
CA ILE A 897 32.28 -14.14 -9.18
C ILE A 897 33.11 -14.34 -10.46
N VAL A 898 32.58 -15.15 -11.38
CA VAL A 898 33.20 -15.41 -12.68
C VAL A 898 32.44 -14.61 -13.74
N THR A 899 33.08 -13.59 -14.28
CA THR A 899 32.60 -12.82 -15.43
C THR A 899 32.96 -13.54 -16.71
N ILE A 900 31.93 -14.01 -17.40
CA ILE A 900 31.97 -14.61 -18.72
C ILE A 900 31.86 -13.47 -19.73
N THR A 901 32.83 -13.35 -20.62
CA THR A 901 32.90 -12.31 -21.66
C THR A 901 32.83 -12.97 -23.03
N GLY A 902 31.84 -12.59 -23.83
CA GLY A 902 31.73 -12.96 -25.23
C GLY A 902 32.10 -11.79 -26.14
N THR A 903 32.81 -12.08 -27.22
CA THR A 903 33.33 -11.08 -28.16
C THR A 903 33.08 -11.51 -29.61
N SER A 904 32.59 -10.58 -30.44
CA SER A 904 32.52 -10.75 -31.90
C SER A 904 32.89 -9.45 -32.61
N GLY A 905 34.08 -9.41 -33.21
CA GLY A 905 34.65 -8.17 -33.75
C GLY A 905 34.84 -7.11 -32.66
N ALA A 906 34.11 -5.99 -32.77
CA ALA A 906 34.11 -4.91 -31.78
C ALA A 906 33.02 -5.07 -30.69
N LEU A 907 32.09 -6.01 -30.85
CA LEU A 907 30.99 -6.26 -29.92
C LEU A 907 31.50 -7.09 -28.74
N VAL A 908 31.26 -6.62 -27.51
CA VAL A 908 31.71 -7.27 -26.28
C VAL A 908 30.59 -7.21 -25.25
N HIS A 909 30.12 -8.38 -24.83
CA HIS A 909 29.05 -8.53 -23.82
C HIS A 909 29.51 -9.41 -22.68
N THR A 910 28.94 -9.22 -21.49
CA THR A 910 29.32 -9.98 -20.29
C THR A 910 28.12 -10.53 -19.53
N THR A 911 28.33 -11.63 -18.81
CA THR A 911 27.37 -12.19 -17.85
C THR A 911 28.13 -12.82 -16.68
N ASN A 912 27.54 -12.89 -15.50
CA ASN A 912 28.23 -13.30 -14.27
C ASN A 912 27.63 -14.59 -13.69
N VAL A 913 28.48 -15.51 -13.25
CA VAL A 913 28.08 -16.71 -12.48
C VAL A 913 28.90 -16.83 -11.19
N THR A 914 28.32 -17.43 -10.15
CA THR A 914 28.96 -17.58 -8.84
C THR A 914 29.57 -18.98 -8.69
N LEU A 915 30.90 -19.07 -8.58
CA LEU A 915 31.61 -20.31 -8.30
C LEU A 915 32.00 -20.37 -6.81
N VAL A 916 31.35 -21.22 -6.04
CA VAL A 916 31.73 -21.51 -4.66
C VAL A 916 32.71 -22.68 -4.63
N ILE A 917 33.94 -22.43 -4.19
CA ILE A 917 34.97 -23.45 -4.01
C ILE A 917 35.10 -23.76 -2.52
N ASN A 918 34.67 -24.94 -2.11
CA ASN A 918 34.93 -25.50 -0.80
C ASN A 918 36.35 -26.05 -0.73
N ALA A 919 36.99 -25.94 0.44
CA ALA A 919 38.29 -26.57 0.68
C ALA A 919 38.19 -28.10 0.55
N PRO A 920 39.26 -28.80 0.13
CA PRO A 920 39.29 -30.26 0.16
C PRO A 920 39.04 -30.74 1.60
N PRO A 921 38.15 -31.72 1.84
CA PRO A 921 37.89 -32.21 3.19
C PRO A 921 39.17 -32.88 3.71
N THR A 922 39.81 -32.27 4.71
CA THR A 922 41.13 -32.71 5.18
C THR A 922 41.07 -34.09 5.83
N PRO A 923 42.07 -34.97 5.63
CA PRO A 923 42.21 -36.22 6.37
C PRO A 923 42.14 -35.93 7.87
N THR A 924 41.14 -36.48 8.55
CA THR A 924 40.88 -36.22 9.96
C THR A 924 40.12 -37.39 10.58
N PHE A 925 39.97 -37.43 11.89
CA PHE A 925 39.12 -38.40 12.58
C PHE A 925 38.02 -37.69 13.37
N THR A 926 36.94 -38.39 13.66
CA THR A 926 36.06 -38.05 14.80
C THR A 926 36.35 -38.97 15.97
N MET A 927 35.91 -38.57 17.17
CA MET A 927 36.00 -39.38 18.38
C MET A 927 34.63 -39.41 19.07
N SER A 928 34.28 -40.55 19.62
CA SER A 928 33.20 -40.70 20.61
C SER A 928 33.73 -41.50 21.81
N VAL A 929 33.28 -41.14 23.01
CA VAL A 929 33.64 -41.85 24.24
C VAL A 929 32.36 -42.31 24.92
N THR A 930 32.26 -43.61 25.24
CA THR A 930 31.03 -44.23 25.75
C THR A 930 31.28 -45.07 27.00
N PRO A 931 30.32 -45.16 27.95
CA PRO A 931 29.09 -44.38 28.04
C PRO A 931 29.36 -42.88 28.28
N ALA A 932 28.38 -42.01 28.05
CA ALA A 932 28.57 -40.57 28.23
C ALA A 932 28.81 -40.13 29.70
N SER A 933 28.53 -41.02 30.66
CA SER A 933 28.81 -40.82 32.08
C SER A 933 29.09 -42.16 32.76
N GLN A 934 29.99 -42.14 33.75
CA GLN A 934 30.18 -43.23 34.73
C GLN A 934 30.06 -42.69 36.14
N THR A 935 29.37 -43.43 37.01
CA THR A 935 29.18 -43.08 38.42
C THR A 935 29.90 -44.09 39.31
N ILE A 936 30.79 -43.62 40.17
CA ILE A 936 31.58 -44.43 41.12
C ILE A 936 31.66 -43.77 42.47
N THR A 937 31.83 -44.55 43.54
CA THR A 937 32.22 -44.03 44.85
C THR A 937 33.73 -43.82 44.89
N ALA A 938 34.20 -42.75 45.54
CA ALA A 938 35.64 -42.53 45.76
C ALA A 938 36.32 -43.76 46.37
N GLY A 939 37.35 -44.29 45.69
CA GLY A 939 38.01 -45.57 45.99
C GLY A 939 37.73 -46.68 44.97
N GLY A 940 36.76 -46.48 44.06
CA GLY A 940 36.39 -47.44 43.02
C GLY A 940 37.06 -47.20 41.65
N PRO A 941 37.18 -48.26 40.81
CA PRO A 941 37.50 -48.16 39.39
C PRO A 941 36.23 -48.08 38.51
N THR A 942 36.38 -47.52 37.31
CA THR A 942 35.44 -47.64 36.18
C THR A 942 36.20 -47.53 34.86
N SER A 943 35.50 -47.62 33.73
CA SER A 943 36.09 -47.39 32.41
C SER A 943 35.10 -46.81 31.39
N TYR A 944 35.67 -46.22 30.35
CA TYR A 944 35.00 -45.78 29.15
C TYR A 944 35.67 -46.42 27.92
N THR A 945 34.99 -46.46 26.79
CA THR A 945 35.55 -46.84 25.49
C THR A 945 35.67 -45.59 24.63
N ALA A 946 36.89 -45.18 24.31
CA ALA A 946 37.20 -44.08 23.40
C ALA A 946 37.39 -44.63 21.98
N SER A 947 36.38 -44.47 21.13
CA SER A 947 36.39 -44.89 19.74
C SER A 947 36.80 -43.73 18.82
N THR A 948 37.65 -44.01 17.85
CA THR A 948 37.95 -43.09 16.73
C THR A 948 37.26 -43.58 15.46
N THR A 949 36.87 -42.64 14.59
CA THR A 949 36.37 -42.95 13.24
C THR A 949 37.20 -42.18 12.23
N ALA A 950 37.87 -42.89 11.32
CA ALA A 950 38.61 -42.29 10.22
C ALA A 950 37.66 -41.58 9.25
N LEU A 951 37.99 -40.35 8.84
CA LEU A 951 37.30 -39.59 7.81
C LEU A 951 38.30 -39.14 6.74
N ASN A 952 37.82 -38.95 5.51
CA ASN A 952 38.57 -38.32 4.41
C ASN A 952 39.95 -38.99 4.13
N GLY A 953 40.03 -40.32 4.25
CA GLY A 953 41.27 -41.07 4.01
C GLY A 953 42.31 -41.02 5.14
N PHE A 954 41.93 -40.58 6.35
CA PHE A 954 42.84 -40.54 7.50
C PHE A 954 43.27 -41.92 7.98
N VAL A 955 44.59 -42.14 8.07
CA VAL A 955 45.23 -43.41 8.47
C VAL A 955 46.27 -43.24 9.59
N GLY A 956 46.29 -42.09 10.27
CA GLY A 956 47.24 -41.81 11.35
C GLY A 956 46.80 -42.36 12.70
N ASP A 957 47.73 -42.89 13.49
CA ASP A 957 47.43 -43.28 14.87
C ASP A 957 47.09 -42.06 15.74
N VAL A 958 46.16 -42.24 16.67
CA VAL A 958 45.64 -41.18 17.55
C VAL A 958 46.13 -41.41 18.97
N SER A 959 46.96 -40.51 19.47
CA SER A 959 47.42 -40.49 20.86
C SER A 959 46.32 -39.94 21.77
N LEU A 960 45.85 -40.75 22.72
CA LEU A 960 44.77 -40.40 23.65
C LEU A 960 45.30 -39.92 25.00
N SER A 961 44.55 -38.99 25.60
CA SER A 961 44.79 -38.43 26.93
C SER A 961 43.46 -38.00 27.56
N ALA A 962 43.43 -37.76 28.88
CA ALA A 962 42.25 -37.29 29.60
C ALA A 962 42.65 -36.16 30.56
N SER A 963 41.81 -35.13 30.65
CA SER A 963 42.00 -33.95 31.49
C SER A 963 40.64 -33.47 32.04
N PRO A 964 40.60 -32.66 33.13
CA PRO A 964 41.71 -32.22 33.97
C PRO A 964 42.28 -33.37 34.82
N ALA A 965 43.48 -33.17 35.37
CA ALA A 965 43.99 -34.05 36.43
C ALA A 965 43.20 -33.78 37.73
N ILE A 966 42.43 -34.75 38.21
CA ILE A 966 41.66 -34.65 39.45
C ILE A 966 42.47 -35.28 40.57
N SER A 967 42.55 -34.61 41.73
CA SER A 967 43.27 -35.16 42.89
C SER A 967 42.68 -36.50 43.31
N GLY A 968 43.54 -37.52 43.43
CA GLY A 968 43.13 -38.89 43.76
C GLY A 968 42.55 -39.70 42.60
N VAL A 969 42.64 -39.24 41.36
CA VAL A 969 42.14 -39.96 40.16
C VAL A 969 43.28 -40.23 39.18
N THR A 970 43.34 -41.44 38.64
CA THR A 970 44.31 -41.85 37.61
C THR A 970 43.58 -42.30 36.34
N TYR A 971 44.08 -41.88 35.19
CA TYR A 971 43.60 -42.29 33.87
C TYR A 971 44.64 -43.17 33.16
N GLY A 972 44.19 -44.16 32.40
CA GLY A 972 45.05 -44.94 31.51
C GLY A 972 44.28 -45.36 30.25
N PHE A 973 44.94 -45.35 29.09
CA PHE A 973 44.36 -45.76 27.82
C PHE A 973 45.08 -47.01 27.29
N SER A 974 44.33 -47.97 26.73
CA SER A 974 44.89 -49.15 26.06
C SER A 974 43.96 -49.65 24.93
N PRO A 975 44.47 -49.84 23.70
CA PRO A 975 45.79 -49.41 23.21
C PRO A 975 45.93 -47.88 23.14
N ASN A 976 47.14 -47.36 23.34
CA ASN A 976 47.44 -45.93 23.18
C ASN A 976 48.87 -45.75 22.64
N PRO A 977 49.09 -45.16 21.44
CA PRO A 977 48.08 -44.67 20.49
C PRO A 977 47.07 -45.72 20.03
N VAL A 978 45.90 -45.27 19.55
CA VAL A 978 44.89 -46.12 18.92
C VAL A 978 44.88 -45.90 17.41
N ALA A 979 44.80 -46.98 16.63
CA ALA A 979 44.77 -46.91 15.17
C ALA A 979 43.50 -46.21 14.67
N ALA A 980 43.61 -45.50 13.54
CA ALA A 980 42.49 -44.80 12.91
C ALA A 980 41.28 -45.74 12.66
N GLY A 981 40.11 -45.39 13.18
CA GLY A 981 38.90 -46.22 13.06
C GLY A 981 38.75 -47.30 14.13
N SER A 982 39.70 -47.38 15.08
CA SER A 982 39.68 -48.33 16.20
C SER A 982 39.36 -47.65 17.54
N SER A 983 39.18 -48.46 18.59
CA SER A 983 38.83 -48.01 19.94
C SER A 983 39.86 -48.41 21.01
N SER A 984 39.93 -47.61 22.07
CA SER A 984 40.74 -47.82 23.27
C SER A 984 39.87 -47.80 24.51
N THR A 985 40.17 -48.66 25.48
CA THR A 985 39.60 -48.56 26.82
C THR A 985 40.32 -47.45 27.60
N LEU A 986 39.56 -46.46 28.09
CA LEU A 986 39.98 -45.50 29.12
C LEU A 986 39.62 -46.09 30.48
N SER A 987 40.62 -46.61 31.20
CA SER A 987 40.49 -47.00 32.60
C SER A 987 40.61 -45.77 33.50
N VAL A 988 39.69 -45.65 34.46
CA VAL A 988 39.67 -44.56 35.46
C VAL A 988 39.63 -45.17 36.86
N THR A 989 40.65 -44.90 37.66
CA THR A 989 40.73 -45.41 39.04
C THR A 989 40.76 -44.26 40.03
N THR A 990 40.03 -44.39 41.15
CA THR A 990 39.97 -43.37 42.20
C THR A 990 40.48 -43.90 43.53
N THR A 991 41.08 -43.03 44.34
CA THR A 991 41.40 -43.31 45.74
C THR A 991 40.23 -42.87 46.64
N ALA A 992 40.20 -43.34 47.89
CA ALA A 992 39.17 -42.94 48.86
C ALA A 992 39.19 -41.43 49.22
N ALA A 993 40.25 -40.70 48.83
CA ALA A 993 40.38 -39.26 48.98
C ALA A 993 40.04 -38.47 47.70
N ALA A 994 39.65 -39.15 46.60
CA ALA A 994 39.26 -38.49 45.36
C ALA A 994 38.04 -37.59 45.59
N THR A 995 38.14 -36.33 45.17
CA THR A 995 37.18 -35.29 45.54
C THR A 995 35.77 -35.62 45.04
N PRO A 996 34.76 -35.74 45.92
CA PRO A 996 33.39 -35.97 45.50
C PRO A 996 32.84 -34.84 44.62
N GLY A 997 32.17 -35.21 43.54
CA GLY A 997 31.57 -34.27 42.60
C GLY A 997 31.37 -34.88 41.20
N THR A 998 30.67 -34.11 40.37
CA THR A 998 30.48 -34.39 38.95
C THR A 998 31.63 -33.77 38.16
N HIS A 999 32.58 -34.58 37.72
CA HIS A 999 33.76 -34.11 36.97
C HIS A 999 33.58 -34.37 35.48
N THR A 1000 33.75 -33.33 34.65
CA THR A 1000 33.78 -33.49 33.19
C THR A 1000 35.19 -33.88 32.76
N LEU A 1001 35.36 -35.10 32.24
CA LEU A 1001 36.60 -35.57 31.65
C LEU A 1001 36.61 -35.22 30.15
N THR A 1002 37.49 -34.30 29.77
CA THR A 1002 37.82 -34.03 28.37
C THR A 1002 38.85 -35.06 27.90
N VAL A 1003 38.36 -36.12 27.25
CA VAL A 1003 39.23 -37.04 26.50
C VAL A 1003 39.72 -36.32 25.26
N THR A 1004 41.03 -36.29 25.07
CA THR A 1004 41.69 -35.56 23.97
C THR A 1004 42.54 -36.52 23.16
N GLY A 1005 42.17 -36.71 21.89
CA GLY A 1005 42.95 -37.45 20.91
C GLY A 1005 43.73 -36.50 20.02
N ILE A 1006 45.01 -36.80 19.79
CA ILE A 1006 45.91 -35.99 18.96
C ILE A 1006 46.59 -36.89 17.93
N SER A 1007 46.58 -36.49 16.66
CA SER A 1007 47.41 -37.09 15.61
C SER A 1007 48.02 -35.99 14.74
N GLY A 1008 49.34 -35.83 14.82
CA GLY A 1008 50.03 -34.66 14.26
C GLY A 1008 49.46 -33.35 14.83
N ALA A 1009 48.99 -32.46 13.96
CA ALA A 1009 48.32 -31.22 14.33
C ALA A 1009 46.80 -31.35 14.57
N ILE A 1010 46.22 -32.55 14.41
CA ILE A 1010 44.78 -32.78 14.50
C ILE A 1010 44.42 -33.19 15.92
N THR A 1011 43.81 -32.26 16.66
CA THR A 1011 43.25 -32.50 17.99
C THR A 1011 41.73 -32.65 17.93
N ARG A 1012 41.19 -33.69 18.57
CA ARG A 1012 39.74 -33.88 18.78
C ARG A 1012 39.47 -34.18 20.25
N THR A 1013 38.39 -33.61 20.78
CA THR A 1013 37.95 -33.84 22.15
C THR A 1013 36.58 -34.52 22.19
N SER A 1014 36.35 -35.29 23.25
CA SER A 1014 35.06 -35.86 23.61
C SER A 1014 34.91 -35.82 25.13
N ASN A 1015 33.81 -35.26 25.60
CA ASN A 1015 33.58 -35.05 27.04
C ASN A 1015 32.73 -36.18 27.60
N VAL A 1016 33.15 -36.77 28.72
CA VAL A 1016 32.36 -37.74 29.50
C VAL A 1016 32.35 -37.40 30.98
N THR A 1017 31.25 -37.71 31.64
CA THR A 1017 30.98 -37.24 33.00
C THR A 1017 31.31 -38.32 34.04
N LEU A 1018 32.43 -38.15 34.74
CA LEU A 1018 32.80 -38.98 35.89
C LEU A 1018 32.14 -38.42 37.16
N VAL A 1019 31.04 -39.03 37.59
CA VAL A 1019 30.43 -38.72 38.88
C VAL A 1019 31.16 -39.50 39.97
N ILE A 1020 32.04 -38.82 40.70
CA ILE A 1020 32.64 -39.37 41.92
C ILE A 1020 31.67 -39.07 43.06
N ASN A 1021 30.86 -40.05 43.42
CA ASN A 1021 30.06 -39.99 44.63
C ASN A 1021 30.97 -39.95 45.86
N ALA A 1022 30.60 -39.12 46.83
CA ALA A 1022 31.07 -39.29 48.20
C ALA A 1022 30.63 -40.68 48.72
N PRO A 1023 31.32 -41.25 49.72
CA PRO A 1023 30.72 -42.24 50.60
C PRO A 1023 29.33 -41.74 51.05
N GLY A 1024 28.29 -42.44 50.62
CA GLY A 1024 27.04 -41.79 50.19
C GLY A 1024 26.15 -41.17 51.27
N GLY A 1025 25.31 -40.22 50.86
CA GLY A 1025 24.38 -39.51 51.76
C GLY A 1025 23.25 -38.74 51.08
N GLY A 1026 22.31 -39.43 50.43
CA GLY A 1026 21.03 -38.88 49.99
C GLY A 1026 19.88 -39.70 50.58
N ASN A 1027 18.98 -39.06 51.35
CA ASN A 1027 17.96 -39.64 52.26
C ASN A 1027 18.41 -40.95 52.97
N PRO A 1028 18.93 -40.88 54.20
CA PRO A 1028 19.83 -41.89 54.75
C PRO A 1028 19.14 -43.24 55.02
N VAL A 1029 19.34 -44.19 54.08
CA VAL A 1029 19.00 -45.61 54.22
C VAL A 1029 19.92 -46.27 55.26
N LYS A 1030 19.64 -46.02 56.54
CA LYS A 1030 20.53 -46.37 57.65
C LYS A 1030 20.45 -47.86 57.96
N THR A 1031 21.39 -48.60 57.39
CA THR A 1031 21.70 -49.99 57.71
C THR A 1031 22.58 -50.06 58.95
N PHE A 1032 22.20 -50.91 59.89
CA PHE A 1032 23.05 -51.40 60.98
C PHE A 1032 23.00 -52.93 60.99
N SER A 1033 24.07 -53.59 61.44
CA SER A 1033 24.12 -55.06 61.49
C SER A 1033 25.08 -55.55 62.56
N ALA A 1034 24.76 -56.70 63.13
CA ALA A 1034 25.64 -57.41 64.04
C ALA A 1034 25.73 -58.88 63.62
N ALA A 1035 26.94 -59.44 63.68
CA ALA A 1035 27.24 -60.84 63.41
C ALA A 1035 27.83 -61.49 64.66
N PRO A 1036 27.01 -61.72 65.72
CA PRO A 1036 27.53 -62.00 67.05
C PRO A 1036 27.90 -63.48 67.26
N ALA A 1037 27.58 -64.36 66.29
CA ALA A 1037 27.88 -65.79 66.30
C ALA A 1037 27.49 -66.52 67.61
N LEU A 1038 26.40 -66.10 68.23
CA LEU A 1038 25.95 -66.65 69.51
C LEU A 1038 25.25 -68.00 69.28
N ALA A 1039 25.88 -69.08 69.74
CA ALA A 1039 25.24 -70.39 69.83
C ALA A 1039 23.94 -70.28 70.66
N ILE A 1040 22.84 -70.76 70.09
CA ILE A 1040 21.52 -70.77 70.73
C ILE A 1040 21.49 -72.00 71.65
N PRO A 1041 21.28 -71.85 72.98
CA PRO A 1041 21.23 -73.00 73.87
C PRO A 1041 19.97 -73.83 73.64
N ASP A 1042 20.16 -75.13 73.47
CA ASP A 1042 19.13 -76.16 73.36
C ASP A 1042 18.05 -76.03 74.46
N ASN A 1043 16.78 -76.15 74.08
CA ASN A 1043 15.59 -76.12 74.94
C ASN A 1043 15.54 -74.98 75.98
N ASN A 1044 16.05 -73.79 75.64
CA ASN A 1044 16.27 -72.73 76.62
C ASN A 1044 15.37 -71.50 76.42
N ALA A 1045 14.35 -71.41 77.26
CA ALA A 1045 13.42 -70.28 77.30
C ALA A 1045 14.07 -68.91 77.60
N THR A 1046 15.29 -68.85 78.12
CA THR A 1046 16.07 -67.61 78.20
C THR A 1046 16.54 -67.18 76.82
N GLY A 1047 17.05 -68.12 76.01
CA GLY A 1047 17.61 -67.90 74.69
C GLY A 1047 18.89 -67.04 74.69
N VAL A 1048 19.23 -66.52 73.51
CA VAL A 1048 20.28 -65.51 73.31
C VAL A 1048 19.66 -64.17 72.95
N SER A 1049 20.40 -63.09 73.16
CA SER A 1049 20.02 -61.76 72.71
C SER A 1049 21.26 -60.99 72.26
N ASN A 1050 21.09 -60.13 71.27
CA ASN A 1050 22.14 -59.24 70.78
C ASN A 1050 21.55 -57.87 70.44
N THR A 1051 22.31 -56.82 70.71
CA THR A 1051 21.84 -55.43 70.64
C THR A 1051 22.69 -54.62 69.67
N ILE A 1052 22.01 -53.86 68.82
CA ILE A 1052 22.57 -52.86 67.91
C ILE A 1052 22.21 -51.48 68.46
N SER A 1053 23.21 -50.64 68.73
CA SER A 1053 22.99 -49.25 69.12
C SER A 1053 22.96 -48.35 67.89
N VAL A 1054 21.84 -47.67 67.67
CA VAL A 1054 21.61 -46.74 66.56
C VAL A 1054 21.87 -45.30 67.06
N PRO A 1055 22.89 -44.58 66.55
CA PRO A 1055 23.25 -43.26 67.05
C PRO A 1055 22.44 -42.12 66.40
N ASP A 1056 21.82 -42.36 65.25
CA ASP A 1056 21.16 -41.33 64.45
C ASP A 1056 19.71 -41.12 64.84
N SER A 1057 19.29 -39.85 64.93
CA SER A 1057 17.91 -39.46 65.18
C SER A 1057 17.19 -39.06 63.88
N LEU A 1058 16.36 -39.97 63.38
CA LEU A 1058 15.50 -39.80 62.20
C LEU A 1058 14.07 -40.22 62.56
N THR A 1059 13.07 -39.65 61.90
CA THR A 1059 11.69 -40.17 61.94
C THR A 1059 11.60 -41.37 61.00
N VAL A 1060 11.23 -42.54 61.53
CA VAL A 1060 11.05 -43.77 60.73
C VAL A 1060 9.89 -43.60 59.76
N THR A 1061 10.18 -43.59 58.45
CA THR A 1061 9.16 -43.72 57.40
C THR A 1061 8.99 -45.17 56.93
N SER A 1062 10.03 -46.00 57.10
CA SER A 1062 9.93 -47.47 56.98
C SER A 1062 11.09 -48.18 57.68
N ILE A 1063 10.86 -49.41 58.15
CA ILE A 1063 11.89 -50.30 58.73
C ILE A 1063 11.84 -51.71 58.09
N SER A 1064 13.00 -52.37 58.00
CA SER A 1064 13.12 -53.81 57.71
C SER A 1064 14.23 -54.47 58.55
N VAL A 1065 14.09 -55.77 58.80
CA VAL A 1065 15.06 -56.58 59.56
C VAL A 1065 15.37 -57.88 58.82
N SER A 1066 16.64 -58.10 58.48
CA SER A 1066 17.13 -59.38 57.95
C SER A 1066 17.77 -60.20 59.06
N THR A 1067 17.53 -61.51 59.08
CA THR A 1067 18.20 -62.46 59.98
C THR A 1067 18.92 -63.53 59.17
N VAL A 1068 20.02 -64.04 59.72
CA VAL A 1068 20.71 -65.26 59.28
C VAL A 1068 20.96 -66.10 60.53
N ILE A 1069 20.04 -67.03 60.78
CA ILE A 1069 20.07 -67.92 61.95
C ILE A 1069 20.09 -69.36 61.43
N PRO A 1070 21.28 -69.97 61.26
CA PRO A 1070 21.38 -71.39 60.99
C PRO A 1070 20.84 -72.20 62.17
N HIS A 1071 19.97 -73.17 61.88
CA HIS A 1071 19.32 -74.06 62.83
C HIS A 1071 18.80 -75.28 62.08
N THR A 1072 19.05 -76.50 62.55
CA THR A 1072 18.59 -77.72 61.85
C THR A 1072 17.07 -77.86 61.82
N PHE A 1073 16.36 -77.34 62.82
CA PHE A 1073 14.89 -77.29 62.85
C PHE A 1073 14.43 -75.86 63.20
N LYS A 1074 13.95 -75.07 62.23
CA LYS A 1074 13.54 -73.67 62.49
C LYS A 1074 12.16 -73.54 63.13
N GLY A 1075 11.37 -74.61 63.09
CA GLY A 1075 10.08 -74.72 63.75
C GLY A 1075 10.14 -74.60 65.26
N ASP A 1076 11.34 -74.62 65.87
CA ASP A 1076 11.48 -74.51 67.32
C ASP A 1076 11.84 -73.11 67.84
N LEU A 1077 12.30 -72.23 66.94
CA LEU A 1077 12.76 -70.91 67.28
C LEU A 1077 11.64 -69.87 67.42
N VAL A 1078 11.81 -68.98 68.40
CA VAL A 1078 11.09 -67.69 68.50
C VAL A 1078 12.11 -66.56 68.34
N VAL A 1079 11.80 -65.57 67.49
CA VAL A 1079 12.66 -64.42 67.19
C VAL A 1079 11.88 -63.12 67.37
N THR A 1080 12.36 -62.24 68.25
CA THR A 1080 11.66 -61.00 68.65
C THR A 1080 12.60 -59.81 68.57
N LEU A 1081 12.11 -58.69 68.02
CA LEU A 1081 12.80 -57.40 67.99
C LEU A 1081 12.19 -56.46 69.03
N THR A 1082 13.04 -55.76 69.79
CA THR A 1082 12.66 -54.66 70.69
C THR A 1082 13.42 -53.40 70.32
N GLY A 1083 12.71 -52.27 70.19
CA GLY A 1083 13.26 -50.95 69.93
C GLY A 1083 13.53 -50.13 71.21
N PRO A 1084 14.11 -48.92 71.06
CA PRO A 1084 14.65 -48.13 72.18
C PRO A 1084 13.61 -47.52 73.12
N ASP A 1085 12.35 -47.42 72.71
CA ASP A 1085 11.22 -47.03 73.56
C ASP A 1085 10.51 -48.26 74.17
N ASN A 1086 11.14 -49.43 74.11
CA ASN A 1086 10.63 -50.76 74.48
C ASN A 1086 9.46 -51.30 73.61
N THR A 1087 9.05 -50.58 72.54
CA THR A 1087 8.12 -51.16 71.54
C THR A 1087 8.73 -52.44 70.96
N SER A 1088 7.96 -53.52 70.87
CA SER A 1088 8.46 -54.84 70.46
C SER A 1088 7.58 -55.50 69.40
N ALA A 1089 8.18 -56.27 68.51
CA ALA A 1089 7.51 -57.04 67.45
C ALA A 1089 8.13 -58.44 67.32
N ILE A 1090 7.30 -59.48 67.22
CA ILE A 1090 7.74 -60.85 66.97
C ILE A 1090 7.93 -61.02 65.46
N LEU A 1091 9.11 -61.48 65.05
CA LEU A 1091 9.46 -61.69 63.64
C LEU A 1091 9.21 -63.15 63.23
N HIS A 1092 9.61 -64.11 64.07
CA HIS A 1092 9.41 -65.55 63.84
C HIS A 1092 8.87 -66.21 65.12
N ASN A 1093 7.97 -67.17 64.99
CA ASN A 1093 7.31 -67.81 66.14
C ASN A 1093 6.96 -69.26 65.84
N ARG A 1094 7.97 -70.15 65.88
CA ARG A 1094 7.82 -71.60 65.73
C ARG A 1094 7.07 -72.04 64.45
N THR A 1095 7.21 -71.28 63.37
CA THR A 1095 6.58 -71.58 62.07
C THR A 1095 7.55 -72.32 61.14
N GLY A 1096 7.00 -73.00 60.11
CA GLY A 1096 7.80 -73.65 59.07
C GLY A 1096 8.28 -75.08 59.39
N GLY A 1097 8.00 -75.59 60.60
CA GLY A 1097 8.25 -77.00 60.97
C GLY A 1097 9.71 -77.43 60.82
N GLY A 1098 9.90 -78.71 60.48
CA GLY A 1098 11.21 -79.36 60.32
C GLY A 1098 11.94 -78.99 59.04
N THR A 1099 12.10 -77.69 58.81
CA THR A 1099 12.97 -77.15 57.76
C THR A 1099 14.01 -76.24 58.40
N ASP A 1100 15.24 -76.33 57.93
CA ASP A 1100 16.36 -75.59 58.49
C ASP A 1100 16.19 -74.05 58.35
N ASN A 1101 16.91 -73.33 59.22
CA ASN A 1101 17.38 -71.94 59.12
C ASN A 1101 16.33 -70.80 59.02
N VAL A 1102 16.39 -69.83 59.94
CA VAL A 1102 15.64 -68.55 59.83
C VAL A 1102 16.51 -67.50 59.10
N THR A 1103 16.66 -67.70 57.79
CA THR A 1103 17.38 -66.80 56.89
C THR A 1103 16.39 -66.06 55.98
N THR A 1104 15.97 -64.85 56.38
CA THR A 1104 14.93 -64.07 55.66
C THR A 1104 15.01 -62.57 55.98
N THR A 1105 14.19 -61.75 55.32
CA THR A 1105 14.01 -60.32 55.64
C THR A 1105 12.54 -59.99 55.92
N PHE A 1106 12.27 -59.61 57.16
CA PHE A 1106 10.99 -59.09 57.63
C PHE A 1106 10.87 -57.60 57.30
N SER A 1107 9.67 -57.14 56.97
CA SER A 1107 9.43 -55.72 56.63
C SER A 1107 8.02 -55.29 57.02
N ILE A 1108 7.71 -54.01 56.85
CA ILE A 1108 6.35 -53.48 57.04
C ILE A 1108 5.29 -54.13 56.12
N ALA A 1109 5.70 -54.82 55.05
CA ALA A 1109 4.80 -55.49 54.11
C ALA A 1109 4.56 -57.00 54.41
N THR A 1110 5.21 -57.60 55.41
CA THR A 1110 4.94 -59.00 55.80
C THR A 1110 3.64 -59.13 56.62
N THR A 1111 3.03 -60.32 56.60
CA THR A 1111 1.66 -60.56 57.07
C THR A 1111 1.42 -60.15 58.53
N SER A 1112 0.16 -59.87 58.88
CA SER A 1112 -0.25 -59.21 60.13
C SER A 1112 0.23 -59.86 61.44
N SER A 1113 0.56 -61.16 61.44
CA SER A 1113 1.15 -61.87 62.58
C SER A 1113 2.65 -61.63 62.79
N GLN A 1114 3.31 -60.89 61.89
CA GLN A 1114 4.75 -60.56 61.90
C GLN A 1114 5.02 -59.07 61.53
N SER A 1115 4.08 -58.17 61.85
CA SER A 1115 4.14 -56.78 61.37
C SER A 1115 5.15 -55.91 62.11
N LEU A 1116 6.00 -55.21 61.34
CA LEU A 1116 6.91 -54.17 61.82
C LEU A 1116 6.30 -52.76 61.86
N THR A 1117 5.00 -52.58 61.53
CA THR A 1117 4.36 -51.25 61.45
C THR A 1117 4.35 -50.46 62.76
N VAL A 1118 4.50 -51.13 63.91
CA VAL A 1118 4.52 -50.50 65.26
C VAL A 1118 5.65 -49.48 65.46
N PHE A 1119 6.66 -49.48 64.58
CA PHE A 1119 7.81 -48.57 64.64
C PHE A 1119 7.70 -47.34 63.71
N ASN A 1120 6.65 -47.21 62.88
CA ASN A 1120 6.50 -46.04 62.01
C ASN A 1120 6.27 -44.75 62.82
N GLY A 1121 6.88 -43.65 62.37
CA GLY A 1121 6.86 -42.36 63.06
C GLY A 1121 7.69 -42.29 64.34
N LYS A 1122 8.24 -43.41 64.83
CA LYS A 1122 9.15 -43.43 65.98
C LYS A 1122 10.53 -42.84 65.61
N ASN A 1123 11.34 -42.56 66.63
CA ASN A 1123 12.73 -42.16 66.46
C ASN A 1123 13.61 -43.40 66.25
N THR A 1124 14.56 -43.34 65.31
CA THR A 1124 15.56 -44.39 65.10
C THR A 1124 16.57 -44.53 66.24
N ALA A 1125 16.88 -43.44 66.96
CA ALA A 1125 17.99 -43.38 67.91
C ALA A 1125 17.77 -44.24 69.17
N GLY A 1126 18.79 -45.03 69.53
CA GLY A 1126 18.88 -45.82 70.76
C GLY A 1126 19.22 -47.30 70.53
N ALA A 1127 19.05 -48.12 71.57
CA ALA A 1127 19.32 -49.55 71.52
C ALA A 1127 18.17 -50.35 70.89
N TRP A 1128 18.50 -51.18 69.89
CA TRP A 1128 17.60 -52.16 69.27
C TRP A 1128 18.11 -53.56 69.56
N THR A 1129 17.30 -54.43 70.13
CA THR A 1129 17.70 -55.78 70.55
C THR A 1129 16.93 -56.84 69.79
N LEU A 1130 17.65 -57.82 69.22
CA LEU A 1130 17.06 -59.04 68.70
C LEU A 1130 17.29 -60.17 69.69
N LYS A 1131 16.20 -60.83 70.10
CA LYS A 1131 16.19 -62.03 70.93
C LYS A 1131 15.88 -63.25 70.07
N VAL A 1132 16.59 -64.36 70.29
CA VAL A 1132 16.34 -65.67 69.67
C VAL A 1132 16.29 -66.73 70.77
N GLN A 1133 15.22 -67.51 70.82
CA GLN A 1133 14.99 -68.57 71.81
C GLN A 1133 14.72 -69.88 71.09
N ASP A 1134 15.37 -70.96 71.50
CA ASP A 1134 14.86 -72.32 71.26
C ASP A 1134 13.98 -72.75 72.44
N LEU A 1135 12.92 -73.50 72.16
CA LEU A 1135 11.93 -74.02 73.09
C LEU A 1135 11.61 -75.51 72.85
N ALA A 1136 12.47 -76.25 72.13
CA ALA A 1136 12.48 -77.71 72.04
C ALA A 1136 13.89 -78.28 72.26
N ALA A 1137 14.02 -79.60 72.32
CA ALA A 1137 15.27 -80.30 72.63
C ALA A 1137 15.92 -80.93 71.38
N ILE A 1138 17.25 -81.18 71.45
CA ILE A 1138 18.11 -81.90 70.49
C ILE A 1138 18.66 -81.02 69.36
N ASP A 1139 17.82 -80.23 68.70
CA ASP A 1139 18.25 -79.35 67.62
C ASP A 1139 19.00 -78.12 68.17
N VAL A 1140 20.02 -77.65 67.44
CA VAL A 1140 20.84 -76.51 67.85
C VAL A 1140 21.27 -75.65 66.66
N GLY A 1141 21.65 -74.42 66.94
CA GLY A 1141 22.15 -73.49 65.93
C GLY A 1141 22.70 -72.20 66.51
N THR A 1142 22.75 -71.15 65.70
CA THR A 1142 23.53 -69.95 66.01
C THR A 1142 22.83 -68.70 65.47
N LEU A 1143 22.75 -67.63 66.26
CA LEU A 1143 22.49 -66.28 65.74
C LEU A 1143 23.76 -65.78 65.04
N SER A 1144 23.95 -66.22 63.79
CA SER A 1144 25.15 -65.90 63.00
C SER A 1144 25.19 -64.42 62.64
N SER A 1145 24.11 -63.85 62.12
CA SER A 1145 23.97 -62.40 61.95
C SER A 1145 22.54 -61.90 61.85
N TRP A 1146 22.37 -60.60 62.05
CA TRP A 1146 21.14 -59.87 61.75
C TRP A 1146 21.46 -58.42 61.36
N LYS A 1147 20.53 -57.82 60.62
CA LYS A 1147 20.64 -56.50 59.99
C LYS A 1147 19.32 -55.76 60.18
N LEU A 1148 19.38 -54.47 60.52
CA LEU A 1148 18.22 -53.61 60.70
C LEU A 1148 18.41 -52.34 59.84
N THR A 1149 17.39 -51.97 59.06
CA THR A 1149 17.49 -50.90 58.04
C THR A 1149 16.32 -49.94 58.16
N PHE A 1150 16.60 -48.63 58.17
CA PHE A 1150 15.57 -47.56 58.20
C PHE A 1150 15.61 -46.67 56.96
N ASN A 1151 14.47 -46.06 56.63
CA ASN A 1151 14.39 -44.84 55.83
C ASN A 1151 13.79 -43.69 56.67
N GLY A 1152 14.15 -42.44 56.37
CA GLY A 1152 13.66 -41.24 57.03
C GLY A 1152 14.13 -39.95 56.35
N GLU A 1153 13.43 -38.84 56.58
CA GLU A 1153 13.66 -37.52 55.95
C GLU A 1153 14.35 -36.51 56.88
N LYS A 1154 14.86 -35.41 56.32
CA LYS A 1154 15.57 -34.34 57.05
C LYS A 1154 15.08 -32.94 56.64
N ALA A 1155 14.46 -32.22 57.58
CA ALA A 1155 14.05 -30.82 57.40
C ALA A 1155 15.22 -29.83 57.68
N LEU A 1156 15.14 -28.61 57.13
CA LEU A 1156 16.15 -27.57 57.34
C LEU A 1156 15.64 -26.48 58.30
N THR A 1157 16.22 -26.42 59.49
CA THR A 1157 15.95 -25.36 60.48
C THR A 1157 16.79 -24.12 60.16
N ALA A 1158 16.13 -22.98 59.95
CA ALA A 1158 16.78 -21.69 59.73
C ALA A 1158 16.96 -20.89 61.03
N ASN A 1159 15.94 -20.85 61.90
CA ASN A 1159 15.90 -20.09 63.16
C ASN A 1159 16.47 -18.66 63.08
N LEU A 1160 16.22 -17.93 61.98
CA LEU A 1160 16.70 -16.56 61.79
C LEU A 1160 15.67 -15.57 62.35
N VAL A 1161 16.06 -14.73 63.31
CA VAL A 1161 15.22 -13.62 63.80
C VAL A 1161 15.00 -12.62 62.67
N ILE A 1162 13.74 -12.28 62.40
CA ILE A 1162 13.34 -11.33 61.35
C ILE A 1162 13.45 -9.92 61.94
N PRO A 1163 14.26 -9.00 61.36
CA PRO A 1163 14.36 -7.63 61.85
C PRO A 1163 13.10 -6.83 61.52
N ASP A 1164 12.60 -6.12 62.53
CA ASP A 1164 11.44 -5.21 62.44
C ASP A 1164 11.66 -4.10 61.41
N ASN A 1165 10.60 -3.74 60.67
CA ASN A 1165 10.55 -2.71 59.63
C ASN A 1165 11.74 -2.68 58.65
N ASN A 1166 12.23 -3.85 58.23
CA ASN A 1166 13.50 -3.98 57.52
C ASN A 1166 13.34 -4.40 56.06
N THR A 1167 13.58 -3.45 55.15
CA THR A 1167 13.51 -3.64 53.69
C THR A 1167 14.52 -4.65 53.12
N THR A 1168 15.50 -5.11 53.90
CA THR A 1168 16.41 -6.21 53.51
C THR A 1168 15.93 -7.56 54.04
N GLY A 1169 15.49 -7.61 55.30
CA GLY A 1169 15.06 -8.83 55.99
C GLY A 1169 16.17 -9.86 56.18
N VAL A 1170 15.79 -11.12 56.39
CA VAL A 1170 16.69 -12.27 56.51
C VAL A 1170 16.55 -13.22 55.32
N THR A 1171 17.63 -13.91 54.98
CA THR A 1171 17.66 -14.87 53.86
C THR A 1171 18.31 -16.18 54.31
N SER A 1172 17.60 -17.30 54.17
CA SER A 1172 18.17 -18.64 54.29
C SER A 1172 18.54 -19.15 52.91
N THR A 1173 19.73 -19.74 52.75
CA THR A 1173 20.23 -20.27 51.48
C THR A 1173 20.44 -21.76 51.58
N GLN A 1174 19.89 -22.52 50.62
CA GLN A 1174 20.16 -23.93 50.42
C GLN A 1174 20.72 -24.13 49.01
N THR A 1175 21.97 -24.61 48.94
CA THR A 1175 22.59 -24.97 47.66
C THR A 1175 22.16 -26.38 47.25
N TYR A 1176 21.77 -26.54 46.00
CA TYR A 1176 21.48 -27.83 45.38
C TYR A 1176 22.52 -28.11 44.31
N ALA A 1177 23.25 -29.23 44.42
CA ALA A 1177 24.20 -29.68 43.41
C ALA A 1177 23.55 -30.52 42.30
N GLN A 1178 22.23 -30.68 42.33
CA GLN A 1178 21.45 -31.44 41.35
C GLN A 1178 21.45 -30.70 40.01
N THR A 1179 22.02 -31.34 38.99
CA THR A 1179 21.95 -30.89 37.60
C THR A 1179 20.60 -31.22 36.95
N GLY A 1180 20.25 -30.52 35.87
CA GLY A 1180 18.95 -30.57 35.22
C GLY A 1180 18.19 -29.24 35.34
N THR A 1181 17.05 -29.16 34.68
CA THR A 1181 16.15 -28.00 34.67
C THR A 1181 14.93 -28.24 35.55
N VAL A 1182 14.35 -27.18 36.10
CA VAL A 1182 13.10 -27.23 36.87
C VAL A 1182 11.95 -27.50 35.90
N ALA A 1183 11.26 -28.62 36.06
CA ALA A 1183 9.97 -28.88 35.40
C ALA A 1183 8.83 -28.28 36.24
N ALA A 1184 8.86 -28.51 37.55
CA ALA A 1184 7.97 -27.89 38.54
C ALA A 1184 8.68 -27.77 39.90
N VAL A 1185 8.27 -26.81 40.74
CA VAL A 1185 8.90 -26.56 42.04
C VAL A 1185 7.89 -26.34 43.17
N LYS A 1186 8.16 -26.90 44.35
CA LYS A 1186 7.27 -26.86 45.51
C LYS A 1186 8.02 -26.52 46.80
N VAL A 1187 7.52 -25.52 47.52
CA VAL A 1187 8.15 -24.94 48.73
C VAL A 1187 7.25 -25.12 49.94
N ARG A 1188 7.80 -25.45 51.11
CA ARG A 1188 7.09 -25.32 52.39
C ARG A 1188 7.87 -24.40 53.33
N VAL A 1189 7.18 -23.47 53.96
CA VAL A 1189 7.78 -22.37 54.75
C VAL A 1189 7.14 -22.32 56.13
N SER A 1190 7.97 -22.21 57.17
CA SER A 1190 7.56 -22.04 58.57
C SER A 1190 8.23 -20.81 59.17
N VAL A 1191 7.43 -19.81 59.51
CA VAL A 1191 7.80 -18.54 60.15
C VAL A 1191 6.86 -18.32 61.32
N THR A 1192 7.40 -18.12 62.53
CA THR A 1192 6.63 -17.59 63.66
C THR A 1192 6.68 -16.07 63.61
N HIS A 1193 5.53 -15.41 63.69
CA HIS A 1193 5.42 -13.94 63.65
C HIS A 1193 4.12 -13.50 64.31
N THR A 1194 4.13 -12.37 65.01
CA THR A 1194 2.92 -11.83 65.65
C THR A 1194 1.86 -11.44 64.61
N PHE A 1195 2.17 -10.58 63.64
CA PHE A 1195 1.29 -10.29 62.49
C PHE A 1195 1.94 -10.75 61.19
N LYS A 1196 1.34 -11.71 60.47
CA LYS A 1196 1.87 -12.17 59.17
C LYS A 1196 1.53 -11.25 58.00
N GLY A 1197 0.54 -10.37 58.16
CA GLY A 1197 0.21 -9.32 57.19
C GLY A 1197 1.29 -8.25 57.05
N ASN A 1198 2.29 -8.23 57.93
CA ASN A 1198 3.43 -7.32 57.80
C ASN A 1198 4.52 -7.93 56.91
N LEU A 1199 4.58 -9.27 56.83
CA LEU A 1199 5.65 -10.02 56.19
C LEU A 1199 5.56 -10.03 54.66
N GLU A 1200 6.73 -10.08 54.04
CA GLU A 1200 6.93 -10.44 52.65
C GLU A 1200 7.91 -11.63 52.55
N ILE A 1201 7.56 -12.65 51.77
CA ILE A 1201 8.37 -13.87 51.58
C ILE A 1201 8.60 -14.10 50.09
N ALA A 1202 9.84 -14.32 49.68
CA ALA A 1202 10.22 -14.60 48.30
C ALA A 1202 11.19 -15.78 48.16
N LEU A 1203 11.01 -16.59 47.12
CA LEU A 1203 12.01 -17.54 46.64
C LEU A 1203 12.87 -16.87 45.55
N ILE A 1204 14.18 -17.03 45.64
CA ILE A 1204 15.16 -16.51 44.68
C ILE A 1204 15.96 -17.69 44.16
N GLY A 1205 15.96 -17.88 42.84
CA GLY A 1205 16.70 -18.94 42.15
C GLY A 1205 18.18 -18.60 41.90
N PRO A 1206 18.98 -19.56 41.39
CA PRO A 1206 20.42 -19.38 41.18
C PRO A 1206 20.80 -18.26 40.21
N ASP A 1207 19.93 -17.94 39.24
CA ASP A 1207 20.09 -16.83 38.28
C ASP A 1207 19.54 -15.48 38.80
N ASN A 1208 19.14 -15.43 40.07
CA ASN A 1208 18.44 -14.34 40.75
C ASN A 1208 17.00 -14.05 40.26
N THR A 1209 16.40 -14.92 39.43
CA THR A 1209 14.95 -14.91 39.21
C THR A 1209 14.25 -14.97 40.57
N THR A 1210 13.35 -14.03 40.84
CA THR A 1210 12.72 -13.86 42.15
C THR A 1210 11.21 -13.99 42.02
N VAL A 1211 10.63 -14.93 42.74
CA VAL A 1211 9.17 -15.15 42.83
C VAL A 1211 8.73 -14.89 44.26
N LEU A 1212 7.77 -13.99 44.41
CA LEU A 1212 7.11 -13.72 45.68
C LEU A 1212 6.19 -14.91 46.04
N LEU A 1213 6.09 -15.29 47.31
CA LEU A 1213 5.23 -16.37 47.79
C LEU A 1213 4.11 -15.85 48.71
N HIS A 1214 4.42 -14.81 49.48
CA HIS A 1214 3.50 -14.16 50.42
C HIS A 1214 3.81 -12.68 50.42
N ASN A 1215 2.80 -11.83 50.22
CA ASN A 1215 2.97 -10.40 50.06
C ASN A 1215 1.99 -9.66 50.98
N ARG A 1216 2.35 -9.53 52.26
CA ARG A 1216 1.59 -8.78 53.28
C ARG A 1216 0.13 -9.24 53.43
N THR A 1217 -0.11 -10.49 53.08
CA THR A 1217 -1.43 -11.13 52.99
C THR A 1217 -1.88 -11.72 54.33
N GLY A 1218 -3.19 -11.71 54.61
CA GLY A 1218 -3.76 -12.36 55.80
C GLY A 1218 -3.75 -11.54 57.10
N GLY A 1219 -3.41 -10.24 57.04
CA GLY A 1219 -3.65 -9.27 58.10
C GLY A 1219 -3.05 -9.61 59.46
N SER A 1220 -3.81 -9.34 60.53
CA SER A 1220 -3.40 -9.49 61.93
C SER A 1220 -3.28 -10.93 62.45
N THR A 1221 -3.25 -11.94 61.56
CA THR A 1221 -3.13 -13.34 62.00
C THR A 1221 -1.67 -13.76 62.12
N ASN A 1222 -1.35 -14.46 63.21
CA ASN A 1222 0.01 -14.93 63.50
C ASN A 1222 0.48 -16.01 62.53
N ASN A 1223 1.81 -16.05 62.31
CA ASN A 1223 2.59 -17.13 61.69
C ASN A 1223 2.28 -17.45 60.21
N VAL A 1224 3.31 -17.89 59.48
CA VAL A 1224 3.17 -18.56 58.17
C VAL A 1224 3.67 -19.99 58.31
N ASN A 1225 2.79 -20.98 58.20
CA ASN A 1225 3.17 -22.40 58.08
C ASN A 1225 2.43 -22.95 56.86
N THR A 1226 3.00 -22.68 55.69
CA THR A 1226 2.29 -22.75 54.41
C THR A 1226 3.14 -23.48 53.38
N GLU A 1227 2.46 -24.26 52.56
CA GLU A 1227 3.04 -24.99 51.45
C GLU A 1227 2.54 -24.38 50.14
N TYR A 1228 3.47 -24.02 49.26
CA TYR A 1228 3.26 -23.31 48.01
C TYR A 1228 3.49 -24.29 46.85
N PRO A 1229 2.42 -24.78 46.20
CA PRO A 1229 2.51 -25.65 45.03
C PRO A 1229 2.70 -24.85 43.74
N ASP A 1230 3.20 -25.53 42.71
CA ASP A 1230 3.27 -24.98 41.36
C ASP A 1230 1.89 -25.04 40.68
N LEU A 1231 1.23 -23.90 40.48
CA LEU A 1231 -0.09 -23.81 39.86
C LEU A 1231 -0.25 -22.55 39.00
N THR A 1232 -1.01 -22.68 37.93
CA THR A 1232 -1.23 -21.66 36.87
C THR A 1232 -2.34 -20.65 37.20
N ALA A 1233 -2.63 -20.42 38.48
CA ALA A 1233 -3.63 -19.45 38.93
C ALA A 1233 -2.99 -18.07 39.20
N SER A 1234 -3.67 -17.00 38.79
CA SER A 1234 -3.18 -15.62 38.88
C SER A 1234 -3.10 -15.14 40.34
N ASN A 1235 -1.88 -15.07 40.90
CA ASN A 1235 -1.32 -13.86 41.55
C ASN A 1235 0.05 -14.08 42.25
N GLN A 1236 0.69 -15.24 42.12
CA GLN A 1236 2.14 -15.47 42.36
C GLN A 1236 2.51 -16.87 41.86
N SER A 1237 2.99 -17.00 40.61
CA SER A 1237 3.28 -18.31 40.00
C SER A 1237 4.76 -18.67 40.09
N LEU A 1238 5.05 -19.87 40.60
CA LEU A 1238 6.39 -20.46 40.66
C LEU A 1238 6.94 -20.87 39.30
N GLY A 1239 6.09 -21.00 38.27
CA GLY A 1239 6.47 -21.34 36.89
C GLY A 1239 7.44 -20.37 36.20
N ALA A 1240 7.74 -19.21 36.79
CA ALA A 1240 8.87 -18.37 36.36
C ALA A 1240 10.24 -19.07 36.52
N PHE A 1241 10.29 -20.15 37.31
CA PHE A 1241 11.45 -21.03 37.42
C PHE A 1241 11.46 -22.19 36.42
N THR A 1242 10.38 -22.46 35.69
CA THR A 1242 10.34 -23.57 34.71
C THR A 1242 11.40 -23.38 33.63
N GLY A 1243 12.15 -24.44 33.32
CA GLY A 1243 13.30 -24.40 32.40
C GLY A 1243 14.58 -23.77 32.97
N LYS A 1244 14.56 -23.19 34.18
CA LYS A 1244 15.78 -22.71 34.85
C LYS A 1244 16.57 -23.88 35.44
N ALA A 1245 17.87 -23.69 35.65
CA ALA A 1245 18.73 -24.71 36.25
C ALA A 1245 18.36 -24.97 37.73
N ILE A 1246 18.29 -26.25 38.11
CA ILE A 1246 18.17 -26.66 39.54
C ILE A 1246 19.48 -26.40 40.28
N ASN A 1247 20.62 -26.57 39.60
CA ASN A 1247 21.95 -26.47 40.19
C ASN A 1247 22.26 -25.03 40.63
N GLY A 1248 22.58 -24.84 41.91
CA GLY A 1248 23.03 -23.57 42.48
C GLY A 1248 22.40 -23.22 43.82
N ALA A 1249 22.57 -21.96 44.23
CA ALA A 1249 22.13 -21.44 45.52
C ALA A 1249 20.68 -20.92 45.45
N TRP A 1250 19.73 -21.73 45.92
CA TRP A 1250 18.34 -21.31 46.12
C TRP A 1250 18.20 -20.60 47.46
N LYS A 1251 17.47 -19.49 47.48
CA LYS A 1251 17.39 -18.63 48.67
C LYS A 1251 15.93 -18.32 48.99
N LEU A 1252 15.52 -18.49 50.24
CA LEU A 1252 14.26 -17.97 50.74
C LEU A 1252 14.52 -16.73 51.59
N ARG A 1253 13.96 -15.59 51.16
CA ARG A 1253 14.02 -14.31 51.88
C ARG A 1253 12.70 -14.05 52.60
N VAL A 1254 12.78 -13.61 53.85
CA VAL A 1254 11.65 -13.15 54.68
C VAL A 1254 11.96 -11.74 55.17
N ARG A 1255 11.07 -10.78 54.90
CA ARG A 1255 11.17 -9.38 55.34
C ARG A 1255 9.96 -9.03 56.20
N ASP A 1256 10.13 -8.29 57.29
CA ASP A 1256 9.04 -7.45 57.79
C ASP A 1256 9.18 -6.05 57.16
N LEU A 1257 8.05 -5.47 56.72
CA LEU A 1257 7.95 -4.17 56.09
C LEU A 1257 6.92 -3.25 56.81
N ALA A 1258 6.64 -3.53 58.09
CA ALA A 1258 5.96 -2.65 59.04
C ALA A 1258 6.76 -2.62 60.37
N ALA A 1259 6.36 -1.76 61.32
CA ALA A 1259 7.03 -1.60 62.61
C ALA A 1259 6.26 -2.26 63.77
N LEU A 1260 6.96 -2.53 64.88
CA LEU A 1260 6.49 -3.01 66.20
C LEU A 1260 6.25 -4.52 66.33
N ASP A 1261 6.16 -5.27 65.23
CA ASP A 1261 6.01 -6.72 65.25
C ASP A 1261 7.35 -7.42 65.02
N THR A 1262 7.51 -8.64 65.54
CA THR A 1262 8.75 -9.43 65.36
C THR A 1262 8.46 -10.92 65.30
N GLY A 1263 9.47 -11.68 64.84
CA GLY A 1263 9.41 -13.13 64.86
C GLY A 1263 10.65 -13.80 64.28
N THR A 1264 10.50 -15.07 63.93
CA THR A 1264 11.60 -15.96 63.54
C THR A 1264 11.21 -16.75 62.31
N PHE A 1265 12.06 -16.71 61.28
CA PHE A 1265 12.02 -17.66 60.18
C PHE A 1265 12.57 -19.01 60.70
N VAL A 1266 11.66 -19.93 61.04
CA VAL A 1266 11.96 -21.17 61.76
C VAL A 1266 12.58 -22.22 60.85
N SER A 1267 11.90 -22.57 59.75
CA SER A 1267 12.35 -23.64 58.86
C SER A 1267 11.71 -23.54 57.47
N TRP A 1268 12.33 -24.21 56.49
CA TRP A 1268 11.73 -24.41 55.17
C TRP A 1268 12.21 -25.71 54.53
N THR A 1269 11.46 -26.19 53.54
CA THR A 1269 11.88 -27.26 52.64
C THR A 1269 11.56 -26.86 51.20
N LEU A 1270 12.39 -27.31 50.26
CA LEU A 1270 12.24 -27.08 48.83
C LEU A 1270 12.43 -28.41 48.10
N SER A 1271 11.55 -28.65 47.14
CA SER A 1271 11.48 -29.89 46.36
C SER A 1271 11.22 -29.58 44.88
N PHE A 1272 11.82 -30.37 44.00
CA PHE A 1272 11.79 -30.18 42.56
C PHE A 1272 11.26 -31.42 41.84
N GLN A 1273 10.56 -31.19 40.73
CA GLN A 1273 10.50 -32.14 39.62
C GLN A 1273 11.45 -31.64 38.53
N ALA A 1274 12.24 -32.54 37.95
CA ALA A 1274 13.33 -32.19 37.05
C ALA A 1274 13.07 -32.68 35.61
N GLN A 1275 13.62 -31.93 34.64
CA GLN A 1275 13.82 -32.31 33.23
C GLN A 1275 15.31 -32.19 32.87
#